data_AF-A0A1Q2MG08-F1
#
_entry.id   AF-A0A1Q2MG08-F1
#
_cell.length_a   1.000
_cell.length_b   1.000
_cell.length_c   1.000
_cell.angle_alpha   90.00
_cell.angle_beta   90.00
_cell.angle_gamma   90.00
#
_symmetry.space_group_name_H-M   'P 1'
#
loop_
_entity.id
_entity.type
_entity.pdbx_description
1 polymer ?
#
loop_
_entity_poly.entity_id
_entity_poly.type
_entity_poly.pdbx_seq_one_letter_code
_entity_poly.pdbx_strand_id
1 'polypeptide(L)'
;MNKYIDLQLQERTKEFEKSVFLGNAISKNDVTILLGMPGSGKTSTLKKYEQDNEKNAEYITVKKLLKIQKDYKFNNKILLVDGLDEYRSISNDKTFVIQELAAELGKVGARQIVISCREMDWYGENDVKALKEEISGEIGIYKILPMGDEEKRNLAEIFNLNIAELTQKFGGTNLFDNPQMFCMLARIYNDSTNITINSKLDLYKEFFNNARETNEEYQHNNLNRISNEKFFEITGYLAAFYILSGRGKFTDDLIDEIESEPDGYSKSNIDIILKSKLFDNREFCHRTIAEYAFAHILKTERIDTGCQIDKERVKALFLHNKKIPTELRGTYAWLCCMTQDQFFYTVDPYYQAIHGDNSLFNCNLKEKIILAVKEHSKINPYFCQFYEGKPLAGFYEIGLDDFLISELKAAQEANSHYELFLLYILVDSSDCLSEKMVSYLTTKILSNKLNHPKYHIKAVIHKIEFLKKVLDGIRRGEIDDSSDSYKEQILKTLYPKHIGYSEIGKYVSLYNQEVIGYCFYLNDTPYDYKYEIVDDIYKNTYNEQLKKSVLPENVRDFVEHYFLETVLKYENGFDAQKIYDLFCHFQQYYLDYEGIQIARYKHRFEDMPGEDQVRFQRLANALFDLYVGNWINHEEDIVKLFRFDELFGYVSPTNQKDVFLKYLQYQDIALEKRNNLYRFYLGCISKSEQSQLDEARKIAKKYKLEDSFSNWFNPPKQEWEIERERKREERERKRREVKEKNEVAFREMTDHDVLADFGALHFIAMKCYFEHEPELDIERATFDRLKGLLGHIIYRKPISPEHTTLQSLAREATKANRAIDTVYHVSCVLNEEYRLGDIDDGLKEYLYVNCLIHRNTCNIAHGKFDDCIEKKQPIFAKTVLKDYLKLFIETYTPDLAFIEEYIDKEDELRVLKSLTTRFVVGKDSARELIIYRFVHIYNFNIKNDHLTRIVDSSKDNATVIAVKAITVIKEQKRSEFTIEMAIELYDLLKKSREEFKDKFNSLDRSVKLRLLDYMFLQFNTYRLIDFKGGIQTIRQQCATFLRQNSLNFLDLGELKELRKIHLENDIWKPLILHQISKLEQNEADVNYDAYEIEKIKNFMLSDAILSKSDFFMEMRKRISNIKKSIEGNRNNEKEFFYSSDGTSKNEESCRDVLLNILNLKYEKDVIATKEKYEAVNRVDINLKYKAELNFEIQIECKKDKNKDLYKGVKDQLIDKYILNKVEYGIYLVFYFGNRLNFKLMNTLLKKKIPNEYTDKVFIEIIDLRKN
;
A
#
# COMPACT_ATOMS: atom_id res chain seq x y z
N MET A 1 -32.22 -8.63 -23.77
CA MET A 1 -31.83 -8.30 -22.39
C MET A 1 -30.45 -8.91 -22.16
N ASN A 2 -29.41 -8.09 -22.02
CA ASN A 2 -28.09 -8.61 -21.64
C ASN A 2 -28.18 -9.07 -20.19
N LYS A 3 -28.02 -10.38 -19.97
CA LYS A 3 -28.12 -10.99 -18.64
C LYS A 3 -26.71 -11.04 -18.03
N TYR A 4 -26.51 -10.32 -16.92
CA TYR A 4 -25.26 -10.34 -16.14
C TYR A 4 -25.52 -11.01 -14.78
N ILE A 5 -24.46 -11.51 -14.13
CA ILE A 5 -24.53 -12.07 -12.77
C ILE A 5 -23.71 -11.22 -11.80
N ASP A 6 -24.04 -11.29 -10.52
CA ASP A 6 -23.19 -10.75 -9.46
C ASP A 6 -22.00 -11.67 -9.22
N LEU A 7 -20.82 -11.07 -9.04
CA LEU A 7 -19.57 -11.78 -8.75
C LEU A 7 -19.06 -11.42 -7.37
N GLN A 8 -18.52 -12.42 -6.68
CA GLN A 8 -17.94 -12.28 -5.36
C GLN A 8 -16.60 -11.52 -5.42
N LEU A 9 -16.43 -10.60 -4.47
CA LEU A 9 -15.27 -9.74 -4.32
C LEU A 9 -14.58 -9.99 -2.99
N GLN A 10 -13.27 -9.73 -2.93
CA GLN A 10 -12.46 -9.79 -1.72
C GLN A 10 -11.67 -8.49 -1.53
N GLU A 11 -11.66 -7.93 -0.32
CA GLU A 11 -10.91 -6.71 -0.01
C GLU A 11 -9.41 -7.01 0.15
N ARG A 12 -8.55 -6.26 -0.54
CA ARG A 12 -7.10 -6.50 -0.60
C ARG A 12 -6.39 -6.33 0.74
N THR A 13 -6.84 -5.38 1.56
CA THR A 13 -6.29 -5.10 2.90
C THR A 13 -6.72 -6.13 3.94
N LYS A 14 -7.69 -6.98 3.60
CA LYS A 14 -8.31 -7.94 4.50
C LYS A 14 -8.56 -9.23 3.74
N GLU A 15 -7.48 -9.95 3.39
CA GLU A 15 -7.49 -11.29 2.76
C GLU A 15 -8.40 -12.32 3.49
N PHE A 16 -8.97 -11.96 4.64
CA PHE A 16 -9.64 -12.82 5.60
C PHE A 16 -11.09 -12.43 5.92
N GLU A 17 -11.63 -11.34 5.36
CA GLU A 17 -13.08 -11.06 5.44
C GLU A 17 -13.86 -11.94 4.43
N LYS A 18 -15.14 -12.24 4.74
CA LYS A 18 -16.08 -12.89 3.83
C LYS A 18 -16.11 -12.18 2.49
N SER A 19 -16.29 -12.94 1.41
CA SER A 19 -16.51 -12.35 0.10
C SER A 19 -17.77 -11.47 0.13
N VAL A 20 -17.69 -10.34 -0.56
CA VAL A 20 -18.75 -9.34 -0.63
C VAL A 20 -19.16 -9.13 -2.07
N PHE A 21 -20.38 -8.66 -2.32
CA PHE A 21 -20.78 -8.19 -3.65
C PHE A 21 -20.46 -6.71 -3.81
N LEU A 22 -20.46 -6.21 -5.05
CA LEU A 22 -20.10 -4.84 -5.38
C LEU A 22 -20.92 -3.80 -4.59
N GLY A 23 -22.21 -4.05 -4.36
CA GLY A 23 -23.05 -3.13 -3.57
C GLY A 23 -22.58 -2.93 -2.13
N ASN A 24 -22.08 -3.98 -1.47
CA ASN A 24 -21.51 -3.91 -0.13
C ASN A 24 -20.16 -3.19 -0.11
N ALA A 25 -19.36 -3.36 -1.17
CA ALA A 25 -18.09 -2.65 -1.31
C ALA A 25 -18.32 -1.14 -1.48
N ILE A 26 -19.27 -0.76 -2.34
CA ILE A 26 -19.66 0.63 -2.55
C ILE A 26 -20.19 1.24 -1.25
N SER A 27 -21.08 0.57 -0.51
CA SER A 27 -21.67 1.17 0.70
C SER A 27 -20.66 1.47 1.82
N LYS A 28 -19.51 0.81 1.83
CA LYS A 28 -18.44 1.00 2.82
C LYS A 28 -17.40 2.06 2.44
N ASN A 29 -17.31 2.46 1.17
CA ASN A 29 -16.21 3.28 0.66
C ASN A 29 -16.70 4.44 -0.20
N ASP A 30 -15.96 5.55 -0.21
CA ASP A 30 -16.22 6.66 -1.13
C ASP A 30 -15.68 6.33 -2.53
N VAL A 31 -14.52 5.67 -2.58
CA VAL A 31 -13.92 5.17 -3.83
C VAL A 31 -13.66 3.67 -3.71
N THR A 32 -14.20 2.90 -4.64
CA THR A 32 -14.03 1.45 -4.73
C THR A 32 -13.17 1.11 -5.96
N ILE A 33 -12.00 0.53 -5.76
CA ILE A 33 -11.15 0.02 -6.85
C ILE A 33 -11.47 -1.46 -7.07
N LEU A 34 -11.92 -1.82 -8.27
CA LEU A 34 -12.29 -3.18 -8.64
C LEU A 34 -11.20 -3.81 -9.53
N LEU A 35 -10.40 -4.68 -8.94
CA LEU A 35 -9.32 -5.40 -9.60
C LEU A 35 -9.76 -6.78 -10.08
N GLY A 36 -9.21 -7.23 -11.20
CA GLY A 36 -9.46 -8.59 -11.67
C GLY A 36 -8.64 -8.98 -12.89
N MET A 37 -8.41 -10.29 -13.06
CA MET A 37 -7.73 -10.85 -14.23
C MET A 37 -8.51 -10.55 -15.54
N PRO A 38 -7.87 -10.65 -16.71
CA PRO A 38 -8.59 -10.68 -17.97
C PRO A 38 -9.69 -11.76 -17.95
N GLY A 39 -10.90 -11.44 -18.39
CA GLY A 39 -12.03 -12.37 -18.41
C GLY A 39 -12.70 -12.64 -17.06
N SER A 40 -12.23 -12.01 -15.96
CA SER A 40 -12.80 -12.18 -14.62
C SER A 40 -14.18 -11.54 -14.42
N GLY A 41 -14.67 -10.74 -15.37
CA GLY A 41 -16.02 -10.15 -15.29
C GLY A 41 -16.11 -8.73 -14.72
N LYS A 42 -15.02 -7.96 -14.66
CA LYS A 42 -15.03 -6.54 -14.22
C LYS A 42 -16.16 -5.71 -14.84
N THR A 43 -16.19 -5.63 -16.17
CA THR A 43 -17.20 -4.89 -16.93
C THR A 43 -18.61 -5.45 -16.70
N SER A 44 -18.78 -6.77 -16.62
CA SER A 44 -20.10 -7.36 -16.37
C SER A 44 -20.62 -7.06 -14.97
N THR A 45 -19.75 -7.04 -13.95
CA THR A 45 -20.13 -6.66 -12.58
C THR A 45 -20.58 -5.20 -12.52
N LEU A 46 -19.88 -4.28 -13.18
CA LEU A 46 -20.30 -2.88 -13.25
C LEU A 46 -21.64 -2.72 -13.98
N LYS A 47 -21.81 -3.39 -15.13
CA LYS A 47 -23.07 -3.32 -15.91
C LYS A 47 -24.25 -3.98 -15.18
N LYS A 48 -24.02 -5.07 -14.45
CA LYS A 48 -25.04 -5.68 -13.58
C LYS A 48 -25.51 -4.69 -12.52
N TYR A 49 -24.55 -4.05 -11.84
CA TYR A 49 -24.86 -3.08 -10.80
C TYR A 49 -25.62 -1.86 -11.35
N GLU A 50 -25.24 -1.37 -12.54
CA GLU A 50 -25.99 -0.32 -13.24
C GLU A 50 -27.44 -0.76 -13.53
N GLN A 51 -27.64 -1.96 -14.09
CA GLN A 51 -28.97 -2.49 -14.38
C GLN A 51 -29.86 -2.62 -13.14
N ASP A 52 -29.30 -3.04 -12.01
CA ASP A 52 -30.06 -3.15 -10.77
C ASP A 52 -30.34 -1.78 -10.12
N ASN A 53 -29.59 -0.73 -10.51
CA ASN A 53 -29.59 0.58 -9.86
C ASN A 53 -29.70 1.75 -10.86
N GLU A 54 -30.44 1.58 -11.98
CA GLU A 54 -30.49 2.53 -13.11
C GLU A 54 -30.79 4.00 -12.72
N LYS A 55 -31.48 4.23 -11.59
CA LYS A 55 -31.81 5.58 -11.10
C LYS A 55 -30.70 6.26 -10.30
N ASN A 56 -29.69 5.50 -9.84
CA ASN A 56 -28.68 5.96 -8.88
C ASN A 56 -27.24 5.73 -9.35
N ALA A 57 -27.01 4.86 -10.33
CA ALA A 57 -25.69 4.51 -10.86
C ALA A 57 -25.58 4.86 -12.35
N GLU A 58 -24.42 5.32 -12.81
CA GLU A 58 -24.13 5.61 -14.22
C GLU A 58 -22.82 4.92 -14.63
N TYR A 59 -22.85 4.10 -15.68
CA TYR A 59 -21.66 3.48 -16.25
C TYR A 59 -21.00 4.36 -17.30
N ILE A 60 -19.69 4.53 -17.19
CA ILE A 60 -18.86 5.23 -18.16
C ILE A 60 -17.50 4.57 -18.29
N THR A 61 -16.90 4.59 -19.48
CA THR A 61 -15.51 4.17 -19.65
C THR A 61 -14.57 5.32 -19.34
N VAL A 62 -13.37 5.05 -18.83
CA VAL A 62 -12.35 6.10 -18.54
C VAL A 62 -12.11 6.99 -19.76
N LYS A 63 -11.98 6.39 -20.95
CA LYS A 63 -11.79 7.10 -22.22
C LYS A 63 -12.93 8.08 -22.54
N LYS A 64 -14.17 7.72 -22.24
CA LYS A 64 -15.32 8.60 -22.46
C LYS A 64 -15.33 9.72 -21.43
N LEU A 65 -15.09 9.40 -20.16
CA LEU A 65 -15.07 10.37 -19.07
C LEU A 65 -14.08 11.51 -19.34
N LEU A 66 -12.85 11.18 -19.73
CA LEU A 66 -11.80 12.17 -20.00
C LEU A 66 -12.05 13.02 -21.27
N LYS A 67 -12.98 12.60 -22.14
CA LYS A 67 -13.35 13.34 -23.35
C LYS A 67 -14.58 14.23 -23.18
N ILE A 68 -15.25 14.16 -22.04
CA ILE A 68 -16.44 14.96 -21.77
C ILE A 68 -16.05 16.44 -21.57
N GLN A 69 -16.79 17.34 -22.22
CA GLN A 69 -16.59 18.79 -22.06
C GLN A 69 -17.03 19.25 -20.66
N LYS A 70 -16.41 20.33 -20.14
CA LYS A 70 -16.53 20.85 -18.75
C LYS A 70 -17.95 21.08 -18.20
N ASP A 71 -19.00 21.05 -19.03
CA ASP A 71 -20.38 21.37 -18.66
C ASP A 71 -21.29 20.15 -18.41
N TYR A 72 -20.80 18.91 -18.55
CA TYR A 72 -21.60 17.72 -18.28
C TYR A 72 -21.74 17.46 -16.77
N LYS A 73 -22.97 17.52 -16.25
CA LYS A 73 -23.27 17.20 -14.86
C LYS A 73 -23.82 15.78 -14.75
N PHE A 74 -23.06 14.91 -14.10
CA PHE A 74 -23.55 13.61 -13.65
C PHE A 74 -24.58 13.85 -12.53
N ASN A 75 -25.83 13.43 -12.76
CA ASN A 75 -26.93 13.59 -11.80
C ASN A 75 -27.05 12.40 -10.84
N ASN A 76 -26.29 11.33 -11.09
CA ASN A 76 -26.36 10.07 -10.34
C ASN A 76 -25.42 10.09 -9.13
N LYS A 77 -25.80 9.39 -8.06
CA LYS A 77 -25.02 9.35 -6.80
C LYS A 77 -23.76 8.49 -6.93
N ILE A 78 -23.78 7.47 -7.80
CA ILE A 78 -22.71 6.49 -7.97
C ILE A 78 -22.22 6.53 -9.42
N LEU A 79 -20.91 6.68 -9.61
CA LEU A 79 -20.27 6.65 -10.92
C LEU A 79 -19.44 5.37 -11.08
N LEU A 80 -19.74 4.57 -12.10
CA LEU A 80 -19.04 3.32 -12.41
C LEU A 80 -18.10 3.55 -13.59
N VAL A 81 -16.80 3.62 -13.33
CA VAL A 81 -15.74 3.97 -14.27
C VAL A 81 -14.98 2.72 -14.69
N ASP A 82 -15.14 2.32 -15.94
CA ASP A 82 -14.59 1.06 -16.46
C ASP A 82 -13.34 1.27 -17.33
N GLY A 83 -12.37 0.37 -17.20
CA GLY A 83 -11.24 0.25 -18.11
C GLY A 83 -10.12 1.26 -17.87
N LEU A 84 -9.66 1.43 -16.62
CA LEU A 84 -8.45 2.21 -16.33
C LEU A 84 -7.23 1.64 -17.06
N ASP A 85 -7.08 0.31 -17.07
CA ASP A 85 -6.01 -0.36 -17.81
C ASP A 85 -6.08 -0.05 -19.31
N GLU A 86 -7.27 -0.08 -19.90
CA GLU A 86 -7.47 0.18 -21.33
C GLU A 86 -7.13 1.63 -21.71
N TYR A 87 -7.53 2.62 -20.91
CA TYR A 87 -7.13 4.00 -21.19
C TYR A 87 -5.65 4.25 -20.93
N ARG A 88 -5.09 3.64 -19.88
CA ARG A 88 -3.66 3.73 -19.57
C ARG A 88 -2.82 3.15 -20.71
N SER A 89 -3.31 2.13 -21.42
CA SER A 89 -2.63 1.52 -22.57
C SER A 89 -2.43 2.48 -23.76
N ILE A 90 -3.32 3.45 -23.94
CA ILE A 90 -3.33 4.37 -25.11
C ILE A 90 -2.82 5.78 -24.78
N SER A 91 -2.47 6.07 -23.53
CA SER A 91 -1.94 7.38 -23.13
C SER A 91 -0.42 7.44 -23.31
N ASN A 92 0.07 8.59 -23.80
CA ASN A 92 1.49 8.87 -23.91
C ASN A 92 2.18 8.99 -22.53
N ASP A 93 1.42 9.37 -21.49
CA ASP A 93 1.91 9.41 -20.12
C ASP A 93 1.10 8.47 -19.23
N LYS A 94 1.50 7.20 -19.22
CA LYS A 94 0.85 6.13 -18.47
C LYS A 94 0.85 6.37 -16.96
N THR A 95 1.79 7.15 -16.43
CA THR A 95 1.88 7.43 -14.99
C THR A 95 0.90 8.54 -14.61
N PHE A 96 0.75 9.54 -15.46
CA PHE A 96 -0.12 10.69 -15.24
C PHE A 96 -1.62 10.38 -15.44
N VAL A 97 -1.97 9.28 -16.13
CA VAL A 97 -3.38 8.88 -16.38
C VAL A 97 -4.24 8.87 -15.13
N ILE A 98 -3.72 8.37 -14.01
CA ILE A 98 -4.51 8.31 -12.77
C ILE A 98 -4.69 9.71 -12.15
N GLN A 99 -3.72 10.61 -12.33
CA GLN A 99 -3.82 12.00 -11.88
C GLN A 99 -4.81 12.77 -12.74
N GLU A 100 -4.77 12.57 -14.06
CA GLU A 100 -5.74 13.13 -15.00
C GLU A 100 -7.17 12.64 -14.69
N LEU A 101 -7.32 11.32 -14.47
CA LEU A 101 -8.59 10.74 -14.05
C LEU A 101 -9.05 11.27 -12.69
N ALA A 102 -8.16 11.37 -11.70
CA ALA A 102 -8.48 11.91 -10.38
C ALA A 102 -8.96 13.36 -10.48
N ALA A 103 -8.29 14.19 -11.30
CA ALA A 103 -8.65 15.58 -11.51
C ALA A 103 -10.01 15.74 -12.22
N GLU A 104 -10.35 14.87 -13.17
CA GLU A 104 -11.69 14.86 -13.77
C GLU A 104 -12.75 14.36 -12.79
N LEU A 105 -12.46 13.29 -12.03
CA LEU A 105 -13.37 12.77 -11.01
C LEU A 105 -13.64 13.79 -9.90
N GLY A 106 -12.65 14.58 -9.49
CA GLY A 106 -12.82 15.66 -8.50
C GLY A 106 -13.76 16.79 -8.97
N LYS A 107 -13.95 16.94 -10.29
CA LYS A 107 -14.93 17.89 -10.87
C LYS A 107 -16.34 17.30 -10.91
N VAL A 108 -16.46 15.98 -10.83
CA VAL A 108 -17.75 15.28 -10.90
C VAL A 108 -18.37 15.23 -9.50
N GLY A 109 -19.58 15.78 -9.35
CA GLY A 109 -20.31 15.80 -8.07
C GLY A 109 -20.86 14.44 -7.59
N ALA A 110 -20.27 13.32 -8.03
CA ALA A 110 -20.66 11.99 -7.60
C ALA A 110 -20.25 11.76 -6.14
N ARG A 111 -21.10 11.08 -5.37
CA ARG A 111 -20.83 10.81 -3.95
C ARG A 111 -19.99 9.55 -3.75
N GLN A 112 -20.09 8.59 -4.67
CA GLN A 112 -19.35 7.33 -4.63
C GLN A 112 -18.84 6.97 -6.03
N ILE A 113 -17.60 6.52 -6.13
CA ILE A 113 -16.92 6.22 -7.39
C ILE A 113 -16.42 4.79 -7.39
N VAL A 114 -16.64 4.05 -8.47
CA VAL A 114 -16.03 2.73 -8.69
C VAL A 114 -15.10 2.81 -9.88
N ILE A 115 -13.86 2.33 -9.75
CA ILE A 115 -12.89 2.29 -10.85
C ILE A 115 -12.47 0.85 -11.08
N SER A 116 -12.71 0.30 -12.27
CA SER A 116 -12.20 -1.02 -12.64
C SER A 116 -10.78 -0.93 -13.24
N CYS A 117 -9.94 -1.88 -12.89
CA CYS A 117 -8.60 -2.02 -13.47
C CYS A 117 -8.16 -3.49 -13.48
N ARG A 118 -7.25 -3.85 -14.39
CA ARG A 118 -6.50 -5.10 -14.24
C ARG A 118 -5.62 -5.03 -13.00
N GLU A 119 -5.54 -6.15 -12.29
CA GLU A 119 -4.75 -6.25 -11.06
C GLU A 119 -3.26 -5.89 -11.27
N MET A 120 -2.70 -6.22 -12.43
CA MET A 120 -1.30 -5.93 -12.78
C MET A 120 -1.05 -4.48 -13.20
N ASP A 121 -2.08 -3.78 -13.67
CA ASP A 121 -2.02 -2.41 -14.17
C ASP A 121 -2.38 -1.39 -13.07
N TRP A 122 -2.53 -1.88 -11.83
CA TRP A 122 -2.69 -1.10 -10.62
C TRP A 122 -1.34 -0.90 -9.92
N TYR A 123 -0.83 0.34 -9.90
CA TYR A 123 0.49 0.68 -9.35
C TYR A 123 0.52 0.80 -7.81
N GLY A 124 -0.55 0.38 -7.14
CA GLY A 124 -0.60 0.27 -5.68
C GLY A 124 -0.64 1.63 -4.99
N GLU A 125 0.27 1.86 -4.05
CA GLU A 125 0.29 3.11 -3.25
C GLU A 125 0.41 4.37 -4.10
N ASN A 126 1.08 4.31 -5.25
CA ASN A 126 1.23 5.47 -6.13
C ASN A 126 -0.14 5.92 -6.70
N ASP A 127 -0.93 4.98 -7.20
CA ASP A 127 -2.27 5.26 -7.73
C ASP A 127 -3.22 5.70 -6.61
N VAL A 128 -3.15 5.07 -5.43
CA VAL A 128 -3.91 5.50 -4.24
C VAL A 128 -3.56 6.94 -3.87
N LYS A 129 -2.27 7.29 -3.88
CA LYS A 129 -1.83 8.65 -3.54
C LYS A 129 -2.36 9.67 -4.54
N ALA A 130 -2.24 9.39 -5.84
CA ALA A 130 -2.73 10.27 -6.89
C ALA A 130 -4.25 10.50 -6.78
N LEU A 131 -5.04 9.47 -6.45
CA LEU A 131 -6.47 9.63 -6.21
C LEU A 131 -6.76 10.49 -4.97
N LYS A 132 -6.00 10.31 -3.88
CA LYS A 132 -6.17 11.08 -2.63
C LYS A 132 -5.75 12.55 -2.75
N GLU A 133 -4.94 12.90 -3.74
CA GLU A 133 -4.56 14.30 -4.00
C GLU A 133 -5.75 15.13 -4.48
N GLU A 134 -6.72 14.53 -5.17
CA GLU A 134 -7.89 15.23 -5.74
C GLU A 134 -9.22 14.83 -5.09
N ILE A 135 -9.32 13.63 -4.51
CA ILE A 135 -10.58 13.09 -3.95
C ILE A 135 -10.44 12.87 -2.44
N SER A 136 -11.28 13.55 -1.66
CA SER A 136 -11.39 13.34 -0.21
C SER A 136 -12.33 12.16 0.09
N GLY A 137 -11.82 11.05 0.64
CA GLY A 137 -12.64 9.91 1.03
C GLY A 137 -11.86 8.63 1.33
N GLU A 138 -12.56 7.61 1.83
CA GLU A 138 -12.00 6.27 2.02
C GLU A 138 -11.93 5.50 0.69
N ILE A 139 -10.76 4.90 0.42
CA ILE A 139 -10.52 4.10 -0.78
C ILE A 139 -10.44 2.62 -0.37
N GLY A 140 -11.41 1.83 -0.84
CA GLY A 140 -11.41 0.38 -0.70
C GLY A 140 -10.91 -0.28 -1.98
N ILE A 141 -9.98 -1.23 -1.87
CA ILE A 141 -9.45 -1.98 -3.03
C ILE A 141 -9.96 -3.41 -2.94
N TYR A 142 -10.70 -3.84 -3.95
CA TYR A 142 -11.34 -5.14 -4.03
C TYR A 142 -10.87 -5.91 -5.25
N LYS A 143 -10.89 -7.24 -5.15
CA LYS A 143 -10.55 -8.18 -6.22
C LYS A 143 -11.71 -9.10 -6.52
N ILE A 144 -11.98 -9.37 -7.79
CA ILE A 144 -12.96 -10.38 -8.22
C ILE A 144 -12.41 -11.80 -7.98
N LEU A 145 -13.19 -12.65 -7.32
CA LEU A 145 -12.86 -14.05 -7.06
C LEU A 145 -13.20 -14.95 -8.27
N PRO A 146 -12.55 -16.13 -8.40
CA PRO A 146 -13.02 -17.17 -9.30
C PRO A 146 -14.45 -17.61 -8.97
N MET A 147 -15.21 -18.05 -9.97
CA MET A 147 -16.61 -18.40 -9.79
C MET A 147 -16.79 -19.64 -8.91
N GLY A 148 -17.61 -19.50 -7.87
CA GLY A 148 -18.16 -20.60 -7.09
C GLY A 148 -19.33 -21.30 -7.76
N ASP A 149 -19.85 -22.33 -7.10
CA ASP A 149 -20.93 -23.18 -7.62
C ASP A 149 -22.25 -22.44 -7.85
N GLU A 150 -22.50 -21.36 -7.11
CA GLU A 150 -23.68 -20.52 -7.29
C GLU A 150 -23.57 -19.63 -8.54
N GLU A 151 -22.44 -18.94 -8.72
CA GLU A 151 -22.19 -18.10 -9.90
C GLU A 151 -22.20 -18.92 -11.19
N LYS A 152 -21.60 -20.13 -11.17
CA LYS A 152 -21.65 -21.09 -12.29
C LYS A 152 -23.08 -21.51 -12.62
N ARG A 153 -23.91 -21.79 -11.61
CA ARG A 153 -25.34 -22.11 -11.79
C ARG A 153 -26.10 -20.96 -12.44
N ASN A 154 -25.92 -19.75 -11.92
CA ASN A 154 -26.59 -18.55 -12.44
C ASN A 154 -26.21 -18.29 -13.91
N LEU A 155 -24.94 -18.48 -14.29
CA LEU A 155 -24.53 -18.38 -15.70
C LEU A 155 -25.08 -19.52 -16.56
N ALA A 156 -25.08 -20.77 -16.09
CA ALA A 156 -25.67 -21.87 -16.84
C ALA A 156 -27.15 -21.61 -17.17
N GLU A 157 -27.91 -21.09 -16.20
CA GLU A 157 -29.31 -20.69 -16.41
C GLU A 157 -29.46 -19.60 -17.46
N ILE A 158 -28.55 -18.63 -17.52
CA ILE A 158 -28.54 -17.58 -18.55
C ILE A 158 -28.43 -18.19 -19.96
N PHE A 159 -27.59 -19.22 -20.11
CA PHE A 159 -27.39 -19.94 -21.36
C PHE A 159 -28.41 -21.06 -21.62
N ASN A 160 -29.38 -21.27 -20.71
CA ASN A 160 -30.34 -22.38 -20.72
C ASN A 160 -29.66 -23.77 -20.74
N LEU A 161 -28.58 -23.93 -19.98
CA LEU A 161 -27.79 -25.16 -19.91
C LEU A 161 -27.93 -25.88 -18.56
N ASN A 162 -27.77 -27.20 -18.57
CA ASN A 162 -27.69 -28.01 -17.36
C ASN A 162 -26.27 -27.97 -16.77
N ILE A 163 -26.13 -27.35 -15.59
CA ILE A 163 -24.83 -27.24 -14.92
C ILE A 163 -24.21 -28.60 -14.58
N ALA A 164 -25.03 -29.61 -14.26
CA ALA A 164 -24.51 -30.93 -13.84
C ALA A 164 -23.80 -31.63 -15.01
N GLU A 165 -24.34 -31.50 -16.22
CA GLU A 165 -23.73 -32.02 -17.45
C GLU A 165 -22.43 -31.29 -17.79
N LEU A 166 -22.43 -29.95 -17.67
CA LEU A 166 -21.24 -29.12 -17.86
C LEU A 166 -20.14 -29.46 -16.85
N THR A 167 -20.48 -29.59 -15.56
CA THR A 167 -19.52 -29.94 -14.51
C THR A 167 -18.99 -31.37 -14.69
N GLN A 168 -19.84 -32.33 -15.08
CA GLN A 168 -19.38 -33.68 -15.38
C GLN A 168 -18.36 -33.70 -16.53
N LYS A 169 -18.56 -32.83 -17.52
CA LYS A 169 -17.74 -32.83 -18.74
C LYS A 169 -16.48 -31.96 -18.62
N PHE A 170 -16.55 -30.84 -17.91
CA PHE A 170 -15.50 -29.81 -17.87
C PHE A 170 -15.02 -29.44 -16.46
N GLY A 171 -15.69 -29.92 -15.40
CA GLY A 171 -15.41 -29.53 -14.01
C GLY A 171 -14.06 -29.97 -13.47
N GLY A 172 -13.37 -30.91 -14.15
CA GLY A 172 -11.98 -31.27 -13.85
C GLY A 172 -10.94 -30.29 -14.43
N THR A 173 -11.36 -29.21 -15.08
CA THR A 173 -10.48 -28.21 -15.69
C THR A 173 -10.61 -26.86 -14.99
N ASN A 174 -9.49 -26.15 -14.81
CA ASN A 174 -9.49 -24.78 -14.26
C ASN A 174 -10.08 -23.74 -15.24
N LEU A 175 -10.61 -24.17 -16.39
CA LEU A 175 -11.30 -23.33 -17.37
C LEU A 175 -12.69 -22.93 -16.87
N PHE A 176 -13.29 -23.76 -16.01
CA PHE A 176 -14.69 -23.65 -15.60
C PHE A 176 -14.96 -22.52 -14.58
N ASP A 177 -13.91 -22.02 -13.92
CA ASP A 177 -14.01 -21.04 -12.84
C ASP A 177 -13.88 -19.58 -13.32
N ASN A 178 -13.43 -19.37 -14.57
CA ASN A 178 -13.31 -18.05 -15.16
C ASN A 178 -14.58 -17.71 -15.98
N PRO A 179 -15.25 -16.58 -15.72
CA PRO A 179 -16.51 -16.24 -16.39
C PRO A 179 -16.43 -16.23 -17.92
N GLN A 180 -15.35 -15.69 -18.49
CA GLN A 180 -15.20 -15.64 -19.94
C GLN A 180 -15.03 -17.05 -20.53
N MET A 181 -14.16 -17.86 -19.94
CA MET A 181 -13.92 -19.23 -20.42
C MET A 181 -15.17 -20.10 -20.28
N PHE A 182 -15.93 -19.93 -19.19
CA PHE A 182 -17.25 -20.55 -19.04
C PHE A 182 -18.21 -20.11 -20.15
N CYS A 183 -18.29 -18.80 -20.46
CA CYS A 183 -19.13 -18.31 -21.55
C CYS A 183 -18.74 -18.91 -22.91
N MET A 184 -17.43 -19.06 -23.18
CA MET A 184 -16.94 -19.72 -24.39
C MET A 184 -17.37 -21.20 -24.44
N LEU A 185 -17.17 -21.93 -23.34
CA LEU A 185 -17.61 -23.33 -23.22
C LEU A 185 -19.12 -23.48 -23.43
N ALA A 186 -19.92 -22.64 -22.77
CA ALA A 186 -21.37 -22.65 -22.87
C ALA A 186 -21.85 -22.40 -24.31
N ARG A 187 -21.24 -21.43 -25.01
CA ARG A 187 -21.55 -21.14 -26.42
C ARG A 187 -21.22 -22.32 -27.33
N ILE A 188 -20.03 -22.91 -27.18
CA ILE A 188 -19.61 -24.08 -27.95
C ILE A 188 -20.55 -25.26 -27.70
N TYR A 189 -20.90 -25.51 -26.43
CA TYR A 189 -21.73 -26.63 -26.02
C TYR A 189 -23.18 -26.51 -26.51
N ASN A 190 -23.73 -25.30 -26.56
CA ASN A 190 -25.06 -25.04 -27.14
C ASN A 190 -25.14 -25.41 -28.63
N ASP A 191 -24.04 -25.24 -29.37
CA ASP A 191 -24.00 -25.55 -30.80
C ASP A 191 -23.64 -27.03 -31.07
N SER A 192 -22.79 -27.65 -30.23
CA SER A 192 -22.44 -29.07 -30.33
C SER A 192 -22.09 -29.72 -29.00
N THR A 193 -22.81 -30.78 -28.65
CA THR A 193 -22.66 -31.51 -27.38
C THR A 193 -21.56 -32.56 -27.39
N ASN A 194 -20.96 -32.88 -28.55
CA ASN A 194 -19.94 -33.94 -28.70
C ASN A 194 -18.51 -33.40 -28.87
N ILE A 195 -18.13 -32.43 -28.03
CA ILE A 195 -16.82 -31.77 -28.07
C ILE A 195 -15.97 -32.13 -26.85
N THR A 196 -14.66 -32.31 -27.04
CA THR A 196 -13.68 -32.55 -25.97
C THR A 196 -12.72 -31.36 -25.88
N ILE A 197 -12.65 -30.72 -24.73
CA ILE A 197 -11.76 -29.58 -24.46
C ILE A 197 -10.95 -29.92 -23.21
N ASN A 198 -9.63 -30.07 -23.38
CA ASN A 198 -8.73 -30.50 -22.30
C ASN A 198 -7.76 -29.39 -21.87
N SER A 199 -7.62 -28.34 -22.66
CA SER A 199 -6.69 -27.24 -22.40
C SER A 199 -7.31 -25.89 -22.76
N LYS A 200 -6.69 -24.80 -22.28
CA LYS A 200 -7.09 -23.43 -22.64
C LYS A 200 -6.89 -23.21 -24.14
N LEU A 201 -5.84 -23.78 -24.72
CA LEU A 201 -5.59 -23.72 -26.16
C LEU A 201 -6.70 -24.40 -26.98
N ASP A 202 -7.16 -25.57 -26.54
CA ASP A 202 -8.25 -26.30 -27.21
C ASP A 202 -9.54 -25.48 -27.17
N LEU A 203 -9.85 -24.88 -26.02
CA LEU A 203 -11.02 -24.00 -25.88
C LEU A 203 -10.99 -22.84 -26.88
N TYR A 204 -9.84 -22.15 -27.01
CA TYR A 204 -9.72 -21.02 -27.93
C TYR A 204 -9.79 -21.47 -29.39
N LYS A 205 -9.13 -22.58 -29.75
CA LYS A 205 -9.22 -23.16 -31.10
C LYS A 205 -10.66 -23.51 -31.47
N GLU A 206 -11.35 -24.24 -30.60
CA GLU A 206 -12.75 -24.64 -30.84
C GLU A 206 -13.71 -23.45 -30.86
N PHE A 207 -13.45 -22.42 -30.04
CA PHE A 207 -14.24 -21.20 -30.10
C PHE A 207 -14.13 -20.48 -31.46
N PHE A 208 -12.93 -20.44 -32.06
CA PHE A 208 -12.74 -19.88 -33.41
C PHE A 208 -13.43 -20.73 -34.48
N ASN A 209 -13.29 -22.07 -34.40
CA ASN A 209 -13.98 -22.98 -35.32
C ASN A 209 -15.50 -22.78 -35.26
N ASN A 210 -16.06 -22.73 -34.05
CA ASN A 210 -17.49 -22.51 -33.81
C ASN A 210 -17.98 -21.13 -34.29
N ALA A 211 -17.21 -20.06 -34.03
CA ALA A 211 -17.57 -18.71 -34.45
C ALA A 211 -17.63 -18.57 -35.98
N ARG A 212 -16.80 -19.32 -36.71
CA ARG A 212 -16.85 -19.43 -38.16
C ARG A 212 -18.09 -20.18 -38.64
N GLU A 213 -18.40 -21.32 -38.02
CA GLU A 213 -19.52 -22.19 -38.44
C GLU A 213 -20.90 -21.57 -38.23
N THR A 214 -21.03 -20.67 -37.25
CA THR A 214 -22.30 -20.05 -36.86
C THR A 214 -22.58 -18.70 -37.53
N ASN A 215 -21.70 -18.25 -38.43
CA ASN A 215 -21.86 -17.00 -39.16
C ASN A 215 -22.89 -17.17 -40.29
N GLU A 216 -24.05 -16.52 -40.17
CA GLU A 216 -25.18 -16.66 -41.12
C GLU A 216 -24.81 -16.26 -42.57
N GLU A 217 -24.02 -15.20 -42.76
CA GLU A 217 -23.57 -14.78 -44.10
C GLU A 217 -22.60 -15.79 -44.73
N TYR A 218 -21.83 -16.50 -43.91
CA TYR A 218 -20.97 -17.60 -44.36
C TYR A 218 -21.80 -18.83 -44.77
N GLN A 219 -22.89 -19.12 -44.07
CA GLN A 219 -23.78 -20.25 -44.41
C GLN A 219 -24.60 -20.00 -45.68
N HIS A 220 -25.00 -18.74 -45.96
CA HIS A 220 -25.83 -18.38 -47.11
C HIS A 220 -25.06 -18.15 -48.42
N ASN A 221 -23.80 -17.70 -48.37
CA ASN A 221 -23.01 -17.38 -49.58
C ASN A 221 -22.20 -18.59 -50.10
N ASN A 222 -22.78 -19.36 -51.03
CA ASN A 222 -22.10 -20.49 -51.69
C ASN A 222 -20.87 -20.09 -52.55
N LEU A 223 -20.67 -18.80 -52.85
CA LEU A 223 -19.59 -18.30 -53.73
C LEU A 223 -18.34 -17.74 -52.98
N ASN A 224 -18.43 -17.46 -51.66
CA ASN A 224 -17.38 -16.80 -50.87
C ASN A 224 -17.08 -17.54 -49.54
N ARG A 225 -16.85 -18.86 -49.56
CA ARG A 225 -16.44 -19.59 -48.34
C ARG A 225 -14.95 -19.34 -48.04
N ILE A 226 -14.69 -18.42 -47.10
CA ILE A 226 -13.36 -18.25 -46.48
C ILE A 226 -12.94 -19.58 -45.82
N SER A 227 -11.75 -20.10 -46.16
CA SER A 227 -11.23 -21.34 -45.55
C SER A 227 -10.98 -21.17 -44.05
N ASN A 228 -10.81 -22.26 -43.30
CA ASN A 228 -10.48 -22.14 -41.86
C ASN A 228 -9.16 -21.37 -41.67
N GLU A 229 -8.16 -21.74 -42.48
CA GLU A 229 -6.85 -21.12 -42.47
C GLU A 229 -6.96 -19.62 -42.71
N LYS A 230 -7.71 -19.20 -43.74
CA LYS A 230 -7.90 -17.78 -44.06
C LYS A 230 -8.73 -17.04 -43.02
N PHE A 231 -9.68 -17.69 -42.36
CA PHE A 231 -10.44 -17.11 -41.25
C PHE A 231 -9.52 -16.79 -40.05
N PHE A 232 -8.66 -17.74 -39.66
CA PHE A 232 -7.66 -17.52 -38.61
C PHE A 232 -6.63 -16.46 -39.02
N GLU A 233 -6.17 -16.49 -40.27
CA GLU A 233 -5.20 -15.53 -40.81
C GLU A 233 -5.74 -14.10 -40.77
N ILE A 234 -6.92 -13.83 -41.34
CA ILE A 234 -7.49 -12.47 -41.34
C ILE A 234 -7.85 -12.03 -39.91
N THR A 235 -8.33 -12.94 -39.06
CA THR A 235 -8.58 -12.60 -37.64
C THR A 235 -7.29 -12.24 -36.91
N GLY A 236 -6.20 -12.95 -37.17
CA GLY A 236 -4.87 -12.62 -36.65
C GLY A 236 -4.33 -11.30 -37.19
N TYR A 237 -4.59 -10.99 -38.46
CA TYR A 237 -4.28 -9.68 -39.07
C TYR A 237 -5.00 -8.54 -38.35
N LEU A 238 -6.31 -8.65 -38.13
CA LEU A 238 -7.09 -7.68 -37.36
C LEU A 238 -6.57 -7.57 -35.92
N ALA A 239 -6.24 -8.69 -35.28
CA ALA A 239 -5.71 -8.70 -33.92
C ALA A 239 -4.36 -7.97 -33.79
N ALA A 240 -3.51 -8.00 -34.82
CA ALA A 240 -2.26 -7.22 -34.83
C ALA A 240 -2.54 -5.71 -34.70
N PHE A 241 -3.53 -5.17 -35.43
CA PHE A 241 -3.93 -3.77 -35.28
C PHE A 241 -4.54 -3.49 -33.91
N TYR A 242 -5.43 -4.37 -33.43
CA TYR A 242 -6.08 -4.20 -32.13
C TYR A 242 -5.04 -4.09 -30.99
N ILE A 243 -4.03 -4.98 -30.99
CA ILE A 243 -3.00 -5.02 -29.94
C ILE A 243 -1.94 -3.93 -30.13
N LEU A 244 -1.38 -3.78 -31.33
CA LEU A 244 -0.22 -2.90 -31.55
C LEU A 244 -0.59 -1.42 -31.67
N SER A 245 -1.82 -1.08 -32.09
CA SER A 245 -2.27 0.32 -32.20
C SER A 245 -3.08 0.81 -30.99
N GLY A 246 -3.50 -0.10 -30.10
CA GLY A 246 -4.41 0.21 -29.00
C GLY A 246 -5.81 0.68 -29.44
N ARG A 247 -6.19 0.55 -30.71
CA ARG A 247 -7.55 0.87 -31.19
C ARG A 247 -8.50 -0.30 -30.92
N GLY A 248 -9.52 -0.09 -30.09
CA GLY A 248 -10.50 -1.12 -29.72
C GLY A 248 -11.52 -1.49 -30.82
N LYS A 249 -12.01 -0.52 -31.60
CA LYS A 249 -13.09 -0.73 -32.56
C LYS A 249 -12.63 -0.57 -34.01
N PHE A 250 -13.05 -1.51 -34.88
CA PHE A 250 -12.84 -1.44 -36.33
C PHE A 250 -13.93 -0.58 -36.99
N THR A 251 -13.64 0.72 -37.13
CA THR A 251 -14.48 1.67 -37.90
C THR A 251 -14.29 1.47 -39.40
N ASP A 252 -15.24 1.95 -40.21
CA ASP A 252 -15.10 1.87 -41.68
C ASP A 252 -13.80 2.54 -42.15
N ASP A 253 -13.44 3.70 -41.60
CA ASP A 253 -12.17 4.38 -41.91
C ASP A 253 -10.94 3.50 -41.62
N LEU A 254 -10.93 2.79 -40.48
CA LEU A 254 -9.83 1.89 -40.15
C LEU A 254 -9.81 0.67 -41.08
N ILE A 255 -10.96 0.14 -41.46
CA ILE A 255 -11.06 -0.98 -42.41
C ILE A 255 -10.51 -0.54 -43.77
N ASP A 256 -10.85 0.66 -44.22
CA ASP A 256 -10.36 1.24 -45.48
C ASP A 256 -8.83 1.48 -45.42
N GLU A 257 -8.30 1.89 -44.26
CA GLU A 257 -6.85 2.03 -44.05
C GLU A 257 -6.11 0.67 -44.13
N ILE A 258 -6.71 -0.42 -43.63
CA ILE A 258 -6.03 -1.72 -43.49
C ILE A 258 -6.35 -2.73 -44.60
N GLU A 259 -7.39 -2.52 -45.42
CA GLU A 259 -7.71 -3.47 -46.48
C GLU A 259 -6.58 -3.62 -47.51
N SER A 260 -6.43 -4.83 -48.06
CA SER A 260 -5.55 -5.12 -49.19
C SER A 260 -6.07 -6.31 -49.99
N GLU A 261 -6.81 -6.03 -51.07
CA GLU A 261 -7.27 -7.07 -52.01
C GLU A 261 -6.12 -7.94 -52.57
N PRO A 262 -4.98 -7.38 -53.01
CA PRO A 262 -3.88 -8.17 -53.58
C PRO A 262 -3.28 -9.18 -52.60
N ASP A 263 -3.29 -8.86 -51.30
CA ASP A 263 -2.75 -9.71 -50.23
C ASP A 263 -3.83 -10.59 -49.58
N GLY A 264 -5.07 -10.55 -50.10
CA GLY A 264 -6.19 -11.37 -49.64
C GLY A 264 -6.88 -10.87 -48.37
N TYR A 265 -6.68 -9.60 -47.99
CA TYR A 265 -7.36 -8.91 -46.89
C TYR A 265 -8.41 -7.92 -47.42
N SER A 266 -9.33 -8.38 -48.26
CA SER A 266 -10.39 -7.55 -48.83
C SER A 266 -11.35 -7.01 -47.76
N LYS A 267 -11.90 -5.81 -47.96
CA LYS A 267 -12.96 -5.27 -47.10
C LYS A 267 -14.14 -6.22 -46.96
N SER A 268 -14.52 -6.93 -48.02
CA SER A 268 -15.60 -7.93 -47.95
C SER A 268 -15.29 -9.06 -46.97
N ASN A 269 -14.06 -9.59 -46.99
CA ASN A 269 -13.66 -10.67 -46.10
C ASN A 269 -13.55 -10.19 -44.64
N ILE A 270 -13.01 -8.98 -44.45
CA ILE A 270 -12.93 -8.34 -43.13
C ILE A 270 -14.34 -8.15 -42.56
N ASP A 271 -15.28 -7.59 -43.33
CA ASP A 271 -16.67 -7.38 -42.89
C ASP A 271 -17.38 -8.69 -42.54
N ILE A 272 -17.16 -9.77 -43.30
CA ILE A 272 -17.69 -11.11 -42.98
C ILE A 272 -17.16 -11.58 -41.62
N ILE A 273 -15.87 -11.42 -41.35
CA ILE A 273 -15.23 -11.87 -40.10
C ILE A 273 -15.69 -11.03 -38.91
N LEU A 274 -15.84 -9.71 -39.09
CA LEU A 274 -16.32 -8.79 -38.05
C LEU A 274 -17.78 -9.06 -37.63
N LYS A 275 -18.54 -9.85 -38.40
CA LYS A 275 -19.89 -10.33 -38.04
C LYS A 275 -19.91 -11.66 -37.30
N SER A 276 -18.76 -12.34 -37.17
CA SER A 276 -18.66 -13.60 -36.42
C SER A 276 -18.82 -13.37 -34.91
N LYS A 277 -19.11 -14.45 -34.16
CA LYS A 277 -19.21 -14.43 -32.69
C LYS A 277 -17.92 -14.03 -31.95
N LEU A 278 -16.80 -13.82 -32.66
CA LEU A 278 -15.55 -13.30 -32.10
C LEU A 278 -15.59 -11.79 -31.85
N PHE A 279 -16.54 -11.08 -32.44
CA PHE A 279 -16.66 -9.63 -32.37
C PHE A 279 -18.04 -9.21 -31.83
N ASP A 280 -18.05 -8.17 -31.00
CA ASP A 280 -19.25 -7.47 -30.57
C ASP A 280 -19.16 -6.02 -31.06
N ASN A 281 -20.10 -5.59 -31.90
CA ASN A 281 -20.10 -4.25 -32.50
C ASN A 281 -18.77 -3.88 -33.23
N ARG A 282 -18.19 -4.80 -34.00
CA ARG A 282 -16.89 -4.62 -34.69
C ARG A 282 -15.71 -4.33 -33.75
N GLU A 283 -15.77 -4.83 -32.52
CA GLU A 283 -14.66 -4.88 -31.57
C GLU A 283 -14.51 -6.33 -31.12
N PHE A 284 -13.29 -6.79 -30.81
CA PHE A 284 -13.13 -8.15 -30.29
C PHE A 284 -13.98 -8.32 -29.02
N CYS A 285 -14.81 -9.36 -28.96
CA CYS A 285 -15.71 -9.58 -27.82
C CYS A 285 -14.95 -9.74 -26.48
N HIS A 286 -13.66 -10.11 -26.55
CA HIS A 286 -12.75 -9.99 -25.43
C HIS A 286 -11.29 -9.85 -25.89
N ARG A 287 -10.48 -9.07 -25.17
CA ARG A 287 -9.07 -8.84 -25.51
C ARG A 287 -8.22 -10.12 -25.58
N THR A 288 -8.47 -11.11 -24.73
CA THR A 288 -7.69 -12.37 -24.76
C THR A 288 -7.86 -13.15 -26.07
N ILE A 289 -8.96 -12.94 -26.79
CA ILE A 289 -9.21 -13.54 -28.12
C ILE A 289 -8.30 -12.88 -29.16
N ALA A 290 -8.14 -11.55 -29.09
CA ALA A 290 -7.17 -10.83 -29.92
C ALA A 290 -5.73 -11.25 -29.58
N GLU A 291 -5.37 -11.37 -28.30
CA GLU A 291 -4.03 -11.83 -27.87
C GLU A 291 -3.71 -13.23 -28.42
N TYR A 292 -4.67 -14.15 -28.36
CA TYR A 292 -4.55 -15.48 -28.95
C TYR A 292 -4.40 -15.43 -30.48
N ALA A 293 -5.27 -14.70 -31.18
CA ALA A 293 -5.24 -14.59 -32.63
C ALA A 293 -3.92 -13.99 -33.14
N PHE A 294 -3.41 -12.97 -32.44
CA PHE A 294 -2.17 -12.33 -32.82
C PHE A 294 -0.96 -13.24 -32.58
N ALA A 295 -0.91 -13.95 -31.45
CA ALA A 295 0.12 -14.96 -31.22
C ALA A 295 0.06 -16.11 -32.25
N HIS A 296 -1.15 -16.51 -32.64
CA HIS A 296 -1.37 -17.56 -33.64
C HIS A 296 -0.79 -17.17 -35.00
N ILE A 297 -1.08 -15.97 -35.52
CA ILE A 297 -0.54 -15.53 -36.81
C ILE A 297 0.98 -15.33 -36.78
N LEU A 298 1.54 -14.84 -35.66
CA LEU A 298 2.99 -14.76 -35.51
C LEU A 298 3.64 -16.15 -35.56
N LYS A 299 3.04 -17.14 -34.89
CA LYS A 299 3.55 -18.52 -34.90
C LYS A 299 3.42 -19.17 -36.28
N THR A 300 2.23 -19.13 -36.85
CA THR A 300 1.91 -19.85 -38.10
C THR A 300 2.52 -19.19 -39.33
N GLU A 301 2.32 -17.89 -39.52
CA GLU A 301 2.73 -17.19 -40.74
C GLU A 301 4.14 -16.60 -40.68
N ARG A 302 4.68 -16.29 -39.48
CA ARG A 302 6.01 -15.66 -39.35
C ARG A 302 7.12 -16.60 -38.88
N ILE A 303 6.79 -17.62 -38.08
CA ILE A 303 7.79 -18.54 -37.51
C ILE A 303 7.85 -19.87 -38.28
N ASP A 304 6.71 -20.53 -38.49
CA ASP A 304 6.66 -21.91 -39.00
C ASP A 304 6.88 -22.03 -40.51
N THR A 305 6.42 -21.07 -41.31
CA THR A 305 6.51 -21.08 -42.80
C THR A 305 7.93 -20.96 -43.35
N GLY A 306 8.94 -20.78 -42.48
CA GLY A 306 10.36 -20.94 -42.83
C GLY A 306 11.00 -19.77 -43.59
N CYS A 307 10.26 -18.72 -43.97
CA CYS A 307 10.81 -17.52 -44.61
C CYS A 307 9.90 -16.29 -44.39
N GLN A 308 10.32 -15.35 -43.53
CA GLN A 308 10.28 -13.89 -43.77
C GLN A 308 10.83 -13.07 -42.58
N ILE A 309 10.31 -13.28 -41.35
CA ILE A 309 10.80 -12.64 -40.11
C ILE A 309 11.53 -13.65 -39.21
N ASP A 310 12.63 -13.24 -38.58
CA ASP A 310 13.37 -14.11 -37.63
C ASP A 310 12.69 -14.18 -36.27
N LYS A 311 12.92 -15.26 -35.52
CA LYS A 311 12.50 -15.36 -34.12
C LYS A 311 13.05 -14.19 -33.28
N GLU A 312 14.26 -13.71 -33.56
CA GLU A 312 14.85 -12.52 -32.91
C GLU A 312 14.05 -11.25 -33.16
N ARG A 313 13.51 -11.04 -34.38
CA ARG A 313 12.66 -9.89 -34.69
C ARG A 313 11.28 -10.02 -34.06
N VAL A 314 10.67 -11.21 -34.10
CA VAL A 314 9.41 -11.47 -33.38
C VAL A 314 9.59 -11.17 -31.89
N LYS A 315 10.67 -11.63 -31.26
CA LYS A 315 10.97 -11.32 -29.86
C LYS A 315 11.17 -9.82 -29.62
N ALA A 316 11.85 -9.12 -30.53
CA ALA A 316 12.08 -7.68 -30.42
C ALA A 316 10.78 -6.85 -30.47
N LEU A 317 9.73 -7.34 -31.14
CA LEU A 317 8.39 -6.72 -31.13
C LEU A 317 7.81 -6.56 -29.72
N PHE A 318 8.21 -7.46 -28.80
CA PHE A 318 7.71 -7.50 -27.42
C PHE A 318 8.67 -6.88 -26.41
N LEU A 319 9.89 -6.53 -26.80
CA LEU A 319 10.94 -6.11 -25.88
C LEU A 319 11.12 -4.59 -25.89
N HIS A 320 10.85 -3.97 -24.74
CA HIS A 320 11.18 -2.58 -24.45
C HIS A 320 12.10 -2.56 -23.22
N ASN A 321 13.31 -2.03 -23.35
CA ASN A 321 14.32 -2.02 -22.28
C ASN A 321 14.51 -3.37 -21.55
N LYS A 322 14.65 -4.49 -22.30
CA LYS A 322 14.80 -5.88 -21.78
C LYS A 322 13.57 -6.46 -21.08
N LYS A 323 12.47 -5.73 -20.99
CA LYS A 323 11.24 -6.20 -20.36
C LYS A 323 10.14 -6.29 -21.41
N ILE A 324 9.13 -7.08 -21.09
CA ILE A 324 7.91 -7.15 -21.87
C ILE A 324 6.94 -6.15 -21.25
N PRO A 325 6.47 -5.14 -22.00
CA PRO A 325 5.42 -4.26 -21.53
C PRO A 325 4.22 -5.06 -21.04
N THR A 326 3.61 -4.64 -19.94
CA THR A 326 2.51 -5.37 -19.30
C THR A 326 1.36 -5.66 -20.28
N GLU A 327 1.08 -4.71 -21.18
CA GLU A 327 0.09 -4.81 -22.27
C GLU A 327 0.32 -5.97 -23.25
N LEU A 328 1.58 -6.36 -23.47
CA LEU A 328 1.94 -7.37 -24.45
C LEU A 328 2.17 -8.77 -23.84
N ARG A 329 2.16 -8.88 -22.51
CA ARG A 329 2.42 -10.15 -21.78
C ARG A 329 1.44 -11.25 -22.13
N GLY A 330 0.16 -10.93 -22.34
CA GLY A 330 -0.87 -11.91 -22.71
C GLY A 330 -0.58 -12.56 -24.07
N THR A 331 -0.36 -11.73 -25.10
CA THR A 331 0.04 -12.19 -26.44
C THR A 331 1.36 -12.96 -26.41
N TYR A 332 2.37 -12.44 -25.71
CA TYR A 332 3.66 -13.11 -25.62
C TYR A 332 3.57 -14.46 -24.91
N ALA A 333 2.71 -14.57 -23.90
CA ALA A 333 2.51 -15.83 -23.20
C ALA A 333 1.87 -16.90 -24.09
N TRP A 334 0.89 -16.50 -24.91
CA TRP A 334 0.35 -17.36 -25.96
C TRP A 334 1.42 -17.78 -26.96
N LEU A 335 2.27 -16.86 -27.40
CA LEU A 335 3.37 -17.17 -28.32
C LEU A 335 4.33 -18.20 -27.72
N CYS A 336 4.71 -18.06 -26.45
CA CYS A 336 5.54 -19.03 -25.73
C CYS A 336 4.88 -20.42 -25.66
N CYS A 337 3.59 -20.47 -25.35
CA CYS A 337 2.80 -21.70 -25.29
C CYS A 337 2.69 -22.42 -26.64
N MET A 338 2.45 -21.67 -27.72
CA MET A 338 2.29 -22.22 -29.06
C MET A 338 3.62 -22.66 -29.69
N THR A 339 4.72 -21.97 -29.37
CA THR A 339 6.06 -22.28 -29.91
C THR A 339 6.81 -23.31 -29.07
N GLN A 340 6.54 -23.37 -27.75
CA GLN A 340 7.24 -24.21 -26.78
C GLN A 340 8.77 -24.05 -26.82
N ASP A 341 9.26 -22.88 -27.24
CA ASP A 341 10.67 -22.60 -27.48
C ASP A 341 11.28 -21.85 -26.29
N GLN A 342 12.38 -22.39 -25.76
CA GLN A 342 13.18 -21.78 -24.70
C GLN A 342 13.63 -20.36 -25.02
N PHE A 343 13.81 -20.06 -26.30
CA PHE A 343 14.15 -18.74 -26.77
C PHE A 343 13.13 -17.67 -26.35
N PHE A 344 11.84 -18.00 -26.28
CA PHE A 344 10.79 -17.04 -25.92
C PHE A 344 10.52 -17.02 -24.42
N TYR A 345 10.27 -18.18 -23.79
CA TYR A 345 9.81 -18.20 -22.40
C TYR A 345 10.88 -17.76 -21.39
N THR A 346 12.17 -17.75 -21.74
CA THR A 346 13.24 -17.29 -20.83
C THR A 346 13.28 -15.77 -20.66
N VAL A 347 12.60 -15.01 -21.51
CA VAL A 347 12.54 -13.54 -21.44
C VAL A 347 11.73 -13.09 -20.22
N ASP A 348 10.55 -13.67 -20.03
CA ASP A 348 9.68 -13.37 -18.89
C ASP A 348 9.03 -14.65 -18.31
N PRO A 349 9.83 -15.54 -17.69
CA PRO A 349 9.41 -16.90 -17.36
C PRO A 349 8.33 -16.96 -16.28
N TYR A 350 8.31 -16.01 -15.34
CA TYR A 350 7.28 -15.96 -14.31
C TYR A 350 5.93 -15.54 -14.87
N TYR A 351 5.89 -14.50 -15.71
CA TYR A 351 4.63 -14.08 -16.32
C TYR A 351 4.15 -15.05 -17.39
N GLN A 352 5.07 -15.74 -18.07
CA GLN A 352 4.72 -16.91 -18.88
C GLN A 352 3.98 -17.95 -18.04
N ALA A 353 4.49 -18.29 -16.86
CA ALA A 353 3.88 -19.26 -15.98
C ALA A 353 2.46 -18.86 -15.53
N ILE A 354 2.19 -17.56 -15.40
CA ILE A 354 0.90 -17.05 -14.93
C ILE A 354 -0.15 -16.92 -16.04
N HIS A 355 0.25 -16.40 -17.21
CA HIS A 355 -0.68 -16.06 -18.28
C HIS A 355 -0.84 -17.18 -19.31
N GLY A 356 0.21 -17.97 -19.49
CA GLY A 356 0.29 -19.06 -20.44
C GLY A 356 -0.61 -20.23 -20.07
N ASP A 357 -0.90 -21.06 -21.07
CA ASP A 357 -1.49 -22.38 -20.88
C ASP A 357 -0.40 -23.40 -20.55
N ASN A 358 -0.24 -23.71 -19.26
CA ASN A 358 0.82 -24.60 -18.77
C ASN A 358 0.57 -26.08 -19.07
N SER A 359 -0.67 -26.47 -19.41
CA SER A 359 -0.98 -27.86 -19.75
C SER A 359 -0.35 -28.31 -21.07
N LEU A 360 0.15 -27.38 -21.88
CA LEU A 360 0.80 -27.66 -23.16
C LEU A 360 2.27 -28.09 -23.01
N PHE A 361 2.89 -27.84 -21.87
CA PHE A 361 4.28 -28.17 -21.62
C PHE A 361 4.39 -29.59 -21.05
N ASN A 362 5.23 -30.42 -21.65
CA ASN A 362 5.62 -31.69 -21.02
C ASN A 362 6.50 -31.45 -19.78
N CYS A 363 6.70 -32.49 -18.97
CA CYS A 363 7.57 -32.45 -17.78
C CYS A 363 8.93 -31.77 -18.04
N ASN A 364 9.62 -32.09 -19.14
CA ASN A 364 10.95 -31.52 -19.43
C ASN A 364 10.92 -30.01 -19.65
N LEU A 365 9.90 -29.50 -20.35
CA LEU A 365 9.71 -28.07 -20.57
C LEU A 365 9.28 -27.37 -19.28
N LYS A 366 8.42 -27.99 -18.47
CA LYS A 366 8.03 -27.48 -17.15
C LYS A 366 9.24 -27.31 -16.24
N GLU A 367 10.13 -28.30 -16.16
CA GLU A 367 11.41 -28.19 -15.44
C GLU A 367 12.23 -27.00 -15.92
N LYS A 368 12.39 -26.83 -17.24
CA LYS A 368 13.14 -25.72 -17.82
C LYS A 368 12.52 -24.35 -17.52
N ILE A 369 11.20 -24.23 -17.51
CA ILE A 369 10.52 -22.99 -17.15
C ILE A 369 10.71 -22.70 -15.66
N ILE A 370 10.58 -23.70 -14.78
CA ILE A 370 10.83 -23.55 -13.34
C ILE A 370 12.27 -23.09 -13.08
N LEU A 371 13.26 -23.69 -13.76
CA LEU A 371 14.65 -23.24 -13.70
C LEU A 371 14.85 -21.82 -14.28
N ALA A 372 14.10 -21.43 -15.31
CA ALA A 372 14.12 -20.06 -15.81
C ALA A 372 13.55 -19.08 -14.77
N VAL A 373 12.49 -19.46 -14.04
CA VAL A 373 11.96 -18.67 -12.91
C VAL A 373 12.98 -18.57 -11.77
N LYS A 374 13.75 -19.63 -11.50
CA LYS A 374 14.88 -19.59 -10.55
C LYS A 374 15.96 -18.59 -10.96
N GLU A 375 16.32 -18.53 -12.24
CA GLU A 375 17.26 -17.51 -12.71
C GLU A 375 16.65 -16.10 -12.67
N HIS A 376 15.36 -15.98 -12.97
CA HIS A 376 14.62 -14.72 -12.84
C HIS A 376 14.60 -14.22 -11.38
N SER A 377 14.46 -15.11 -10.40
CA SER A 377 14.47 -14.74 -8.98
C SER A 377 15.81 -14.16 -8.53
N LYS A 378 16.92 -14.43 -9.22
CA LYS A 378 18.20 -13.76 -8.93
C LYS A 378 18.24 -12.32 -9.40
N ILE A 379 17.44 -11.98 -10.42
CA ILE A 379 17.31 -10.62 -10.97
C ILE A 379 16.27 -9.83 -10.19
N ASN A 380 15.15 -10.47 -9.84
CA ASN A 380 14.06 -9.88 -9.07
C ASN A 380 13.66 -10.85 -7.94
N PRO A 381 14.32 -10.83 -6.78
CA PRO A 381 14.06 -11.78 -5.69
C PRO A 381 12.64 -11.76 -5.14
N TYR A 382 11.98 -10.60 -5.20
CA TYR A 382 10.60 -10.42 -4.76
C TYR A 382 9.62 -10.31 -5.95
N PHE A 383 9.87 -11.05 -7.04
CA PHE A 383 9.04 -11.04 -8.25
C PHE A 383 7.58 -11.41 -8.01
N CYS A 384 7.33 -12.29 -7.05
CA CYS A 384 6.00 -12.81 -6.75
C CYS A 384 5.25 -11.87 -5.78
N GLN A 385 4.64 -10.80 -6.29
CA GLN A 385 3.84 -9.88 -5.45
C GLN A 385 2.35 -10.24 -5.40
N PHE A 386 1.89 -11.15 -6.27
CA PHE A 386 0.48 -11.38 -6.53
C PHE A 386 0.22 -12.87 -6.70
N TYR A 387 -0.17 -13.54 -5.62
CA TYR A 387 -0.73 -14.86 -5.72
C TYR A 387 -1.90 -15.03 -4.78
N GLU A 388 -3.05 -14.72 -5.34
CA GLU A 388 -4.34 -15.01 -4.74
C GLU A 388 -5.24 -15.50 -5.88
N GLY A 389 -4.98 -16.72 -6.37
CA GLY A 389 -5.84 -17.41 -7.36
C GLY A 389 -5.37 -17.40 -8.82
N LYS A 390 -4.06 -17.40 -9.11
CA LYS A 390 -3.55 -17.58 -10.48
C LYS A 390 -3.34 -19.07 -10.76
N PRO A 391 -3.97 -19.67 -11.79
CA PRO A 391 -3.99 -21.12 -11.99
C PRO A 391 -2.61 -21.67 -12.39
N LEU A 392 -1.78 -22.00 -11.40
CA LEU A 392 -0.51 -22.69 -11.57
C LEU A 392 -0.65 -24.21 -11.51
N ALA A 393 -1.86 -24.73 -11.25
CA ALA A 393 -2.12 -26.18 -11.22
C ALA A 393 -1.61 -26.91 -12.45
N GLY A 394 -1.72 -26.27 -13.63
CA GLY A 394 -1.23 -26.82 -14.90
C GLY A 394 0.28 -27.10 -14.95
N PHE A 395 1.08 -26.62 -13.99
CA PHE A 395 2.49 -27.00 -13.87
C PHE A 395 2.72 -28.33 -13.19
N TYR A 396 1.83 -28.78 -12.30
CA TYR A 396 2.06 -29.99 -11.54
C TYR A 396 1.75 -31.24 -12.37
N GLU A 397 2.68 -32.19 -12.34
CA GLU A 397 2.50 -33.56 -12.84
C GLU A 397 3.24 -34.49 -11.87
N ILE A 398 2.74 -35.71 -11.66
CA ILE A 398 3.35 -36.69 -10.73
C ILE A 398 4.83 -36.95 -11.09
N GLY A 399 5.17 -36.90 -12.39
CA GLY A 399 6.55 -37.06 -12.86
C GLY A 399 7.53 -35.99 -12.37
N LEU A 400 7.05 -34.86 -11.84
CA LEU A 400 7.87 -33.75 -11.36
C LEU A 400 8.19 -33.83 -9.86
N ASP A 401 7.68 -34.82 -9.12
CA ASP A 401 7.84 -34.89 -7.67
C ASP A 401 9.30 -34.79 -7.21
N ASP A 402 10.19 -35.59 -7.80
CA ASP A 402 11.62 -35.58 -7.43
C ASP A 402 12.27 -34.23 -7.71
N PHE A 403 11.94 -33.64 -8.86
CA PHE A 403 12.44 -32.34 -9.26
C PHE A 403 11.93 -31.23 -8.32
N LEU A 404 10.63 -31.14 -8.08
CA LEU A 404 10.02 -30.14 -7.20
C LEU A 404 10.50 -30.26 -5.76
N ILE A 405 10.64 -31.49 -5.23
CA ILE A 405 11.21 -31.72 -3.89
C ILE A 405 12.67 -31.23 -3.85
N SER A 406 13.46 -31.51 -4.87
CA SER A 406 14.86 -31.07 -4.94
C SER A 406 14.97 -29.55 -4.99
N GLU A 407 14.11 -28.90 -5.77
CA GLU A 407 14.11 -27.45 -5.94
C GLU A 407 13.53 -26.72 -4.73
N LEU A 408 12.52 -27.26 -4.04
CA LEU A 408 12.04 -26.72 -2.77
C LEU A 408 13.14 -26.72 -1.70
N LYS A 409 13.95 -27.78 -1.62
CA LYS A 409 15.11 -27.82 -0.71
C LYS A 409 16.12 -26.74 -1.07
N ALA A 410 16.43 -26.57 -2.36
CA ALA A 410 17.36 -25.53 -2.82
C ALA A 410 16.80 -24.11 -2.61
N ALA A 411 15.49 -23.91 -2.75
CA ALA A 411 14.84 -22.62 -2.63
C ALA A 411 14.82 -22.08 -1.19
N GLN A 412 14.75 -22.97 -0.19
CA GLN A 412 14.79 -22.61 1.23
C GLN A 412 16.04 -21.81 1.63
N GLU A 413 17.16 -22.02 0.91
CA GLU A 413 18.43 -21.32 1.14
C GLU A 413 18.55 -20.00 0.34
N ALA A 414 17.72 -19.80 -0.69
CA ALA A 414 17.86 -18.73 -1.68
C ALA A 414 17.20 -17.40 -1.28
N ASN A 415 16.41 -17.38 -0.20
CA ASN A 415 15.76 -16.19 0.36
C ASN A 415 15.12 -15.25 -0.67
N SER A 416 14.31 -15.85 -1.54
CA SER A 416 13.59 -15.19 -2.62
C SER A 416 12.19 -15.78 -2.74
N HIS A 417 11.32 -15.13 -3.49
CA HIS A 417 9.98 -15.64 -3.81
C HIS A 417 9.98 -16.89 -4.71
N TYR A 418 11.14 -17.52 -4.98
CA TYR A 418 11.20 -18.78 -5.71
C TYR A 418 10.58 -19.94 -4.93
N GLU A 419 10.85 -20.07 -3.62
CA GLU A 419 10.19 -21.08 -2.77
C GLU A 419 8.67 -20.88 -2.80
N LEU A 420 8.26 -19.62 -2.69
CA LEU A 420 6.86 -19.22 -2.73
C LEU A 420 6.17 -19.61 -4.05
N PHE A 421 6.83 -19.38 -5.20
CA PHE A 421 6.33 -19.82 -6.51
C PHE A 421 6.18 -21.35 -6.61
N LEU A 422 7.11 -22.13 -6.07
CA LEU A 422 6.99 -23.59 -6.05
C LEU A 422 5.84 -24.05 -5.16
N LEU A 423 5.68 -23.44 -3.98
CA LEU A 423 4.57 -23.73 -3.07
C LEU A 423 3.23 -23.39 -3.70
N TYR A 424 3.17 -22.34 -4.51
CA TYR A 424 1.97 -21.98 -5.28
C TYR A 424 1.56 -23.05 -6.29
N ILE A 425 2.51 -23.59 -7.07
CA ILE A 425 2.23 -24.76 -7.92
C ILE A 425 1.58 -25.89 -7.12
N LEU A 426 2.07 -26.16 -5.89
CA LEU A 426 1.54 -27.22 -5.04
C LEU A 426 0.19 -26.88 -4.40
N VAL A 427 -0.02 -25.64 -3.98
CA VAL A 427 -1.29 -25.17 -3.39
C VAL A 427 -2.42 -25.27 -4.41
N ASP A 428 -2.19 -24.81 -5.65
CA ASP A 428 -3.19 -24.91 -6.71
C ASP A 428 -3.44 -26.34 -7.19
N SER A 429 -2.53 -27.26 -6.88
CA SER A 429 -2.63 -28.69 -7.23
C SER A 429 -2.99 -29.56 -6.03
N SER A 430 -3.49 -28.97 -4.93
CA SER A 430 -3.65 -29.65 -3.64
C SER A 430 -4.42 -30.96 -3.74
N ASP A 431 -5.42 -31.02 -4.62
CA ASP A 431 -6.34 -32.16 -4.74
C ASP A 431 -5.78 -33.31 -5.57
N CYS A 432 -4.71 -33.09 -6.32
CA CYS A 432 -4.07 -34.10 -7.18
C CYS A 432 -2.62 -34.40 -6.82
N LEU A 433 -2.11 -33.88 -5.69
CA LEU A 433 -0.77 -34.19 -5.20
C LEU A 433 -0.59 -35.71 -4.96
N SER A 434 0.59 -36.22 -5.30
CA SER A 434 0.95 -37.62 -5.09
C SER A 434 1.16 -37.92 -3.59
N GLU A 435 1.07 -39.19 -3.21
CA GLU A 435 1.40 -39.62 -1.84
C GLU A 435 2.84 -39.24 -1.45
N LYS A 436 3.77 -39.26 -2.41
CA LYS A 436 5.18 -38.91 -2.20
C LYS A 436 5.33 -37.42 -1.87
N MET A 437 4.71 -36.53 -2.64
CA MET A 437 4.74 -35.09 -2.40
C MET A 437 4.06 -34.74 -1.07
N VAL A 438 2.89 -35.32 -0.81
CA VAL A 438 2.17 -35.12 0.46
C VAL A 438 3.02 -35.59 1.65
N SER A 439 3.68 -36.76 1.55
CA SER A 439 4.58 -37.28 2.59
C SER A 439 5.76 -36.33 2.86
N TYR A 440 6.35 -35.75 1.82
CA TYR A 440 7.40 -34.73 1.97
C TYR A 440 6.90 -33.47 2.71
N LEU A 441 5.77 -32.90 2.28
CA LEU A 441 5.20 -31.69 2.87
C LEU A 441 4.80 -31.89 4.32
N THR A 442 4.12 -32.99 4.63
CA THR A 442 3.72 -33.37 5.99
C THR A 442 4.92 -33.59 6.91
N THR A 443 5.98 -34.26 6.44
CA THR A 443 7.24 -34.40 7.18
C THR A 443 7.87 -33.04 7.49
N LYS A 444 7.86 -32.12 6.52
CA LYS A 444 8.40 -30.77 6.69
C LYS A 444 7.59 -29.94 7.70
N ILE A 445 6.26 -30.04 7.66
CA ILE A 445 5.37 -29.41 8.65
C ILE A 445 5.72 -29.87 10.07
N LEU A 446 5.90 -31.18 10.29
CA LEU A 446 6.27 -31.74 11.59
C LEU A 446 7.66 -31.29 12.08
N SER A 447 8.59 -31.03 11.16
CA SER A 447 9.96 -30.60 11.53
C SER A 447 10.05 -29.15 12.02
N ASN A 448 8.98 -28.35 11.84
CA ASN A 448 8.88 -26.95 12.24
C ASN A 448 10.02 -26.03 11.77
N LYS A 449 10.51 -26.24 10.53
CA LYS A 449 11.56 -25.42 9.90
C LYS A 449 11.09 -24.94 8.53
N LEU A 450 10.08 -24.06 8.52
CA LEU A 450 9.47 -23.54 7.30
C LEU A 450 9.59 -22.02 7.21
N ASN A 451 9.99 -21.51 6.05
CA ASN A 451 9.94 -20.08 5.73
C ASN A 451 8.49 -19.60 5.51
N HIS A 452 7.63 -20.48 4.99
CA HIS A 452 6.27 -20.17 4.56
C HIS A 452 5.24 -21.20 5.04
N PRO A 453 4.95 -21.29 6.36
CA PRO A 453 4.05 -22.30 6.91
C PRO A 453 2.62 -22.23 6.32
N LYS A 454 2.09 -21.03 6.07
CA LYS A 454 0.78 -20.80 5.42
C LYS A 454 0.58 -21.65 4.17
N TYR A 455 1.53 -21.63 3.24
CA TYR A 455 1.38 -22.29 1.94
C TYR A 455 1.66 -23.79 2.00
N HIS A 456 2.52 -24.24 2.90
CA HIS A 456 2.67 -25.67 3.17
C HIS A 456 1.38 -26.29 3.72
N ILE A 457 0.72 -25.60 4.67
CA ILE A 457 -0.56 -26.03 5.22
C ILE A 457 -1.65 -26.04 4.13
N LYS A 458 -1.75 -24.98 3.32
CA LYS A 458 -2.69 -24.92 2.20
C LYS A 458 -2.47 -26.03 1.16
N ALA A 459 -1.24 -26.44 0.90
CA ALA A 459 -0.97 -27.51 -0.07
C ALA A 459 -1.47 -28.89 0.40
N VAL A 460 -1.56 -29.12 1.71
CA VAL A 460 -2.08 -30.38 2.30
C VAL A 460 -3.42 -30.19 3.00
N ILE A 461 -4.20 -29.21 2.55
CA ILE A 461 -5.46 -28.79 3.18
C ILE A 461 -6.49 -29.93 3.30
N HIS A 462 -6.46 -30.86 2.36
CA HIS A 462 -7.33 -32.05 2.33
C HIS A 462 -6.93 -33.12 3.37
N LYS A 463 -5.75 -33.03 4.01
CA LYS A 463 -5.29 -33.95 5.06
C LYS A 463 -5.74 -33.48 6.45
N ILE A 464 -7.04 -33.38 6.64
CA ILE A 464 -7.69 -32.87 7.86
C ILE A 464 -7.16 -33.54 9.13
N GLU A 465 -7.12 -34.88 9.16
CA GLU A 465 -6.66 -35.64 10.34
C GLU A 465 -5.17 -35.39 10.68
N PHE A 466 -4.33 -35.15 9.66
CA PHE A 466 -2.94 -34.78 9.88
C PHE A 466 -2.84 -33.37 10.49
N LEU A 467 -3.59 -32.41 9.97
CA LEU A 467 -3.60 -31.05 10.50
C LEU A 467 -4.12 -30.98 11.94
N LYS A 468 -5.12 -31.79 12.30
CA LYS A 468 -5.55 -31.97 13.70
C LYS A 468 -4.41 -32.52 14.58
N LYS A 469 -3.67 -33.53 14.11
CA LYS A 469 -2.49 -34.06 14.82
C LYS A 469 -1.42 -32.99 15.04
N VAL A 470 -1.22 -32.09 14.08
CA VAL A 470 -0.28 -30.96 14.21
C VAL A 470 -0.73 -30.01 15.33
N LEU A 471 -2.01 -29.61 15.35
CA LEU A 471 -2.55 -28.77 16.44
C LEU A 471 -2.43 -29.43 17.82
N ASP A 472 -2.72 -30.73 17.90
CA ASP A 472 -2.55 -31.48 19.13
C ASP A 472 -1.06 -31.61 19.55
N GLY A 473 -0.15 -31.74 18.59
CA GLY A 473 1.30 -31.71 18.83
C GLY A 473 1.77 -30.35 19.35
N ILE A 474 1.25 -29.25 18.81
CA ILE A 474 1.48 -27.88 19.33
C ILE A 474 1.01 -27.78 20.78
N ARG A 475 -0.21 -28.25 21.07
CA ARG A 475 -0.78 -28.24 22.42
C ARG A 475 0.04 -29.06 23.42
N ARG A 476 0.62 -30.18 23.00
CA ARG A 476 1.51 -31.00 23.85
C ARG A 476 2.94 -30.46 23.96
N GLY A 477 3.27 -29.37 23.26
CA GLY A 477 4.63 -28.83 23.20
C GLY A 477 5.61 -29.68 22.37
N GLU A 478 5.12 -30.60 21.55
CA GLU A 478 5.91 -31.44 20.65
C GLU A 478 6.32 -30.70 19.37
N ILE A 479 5.52 -29.71 18.97
CA ILE A 479 5.75 -28.83 17.82
C ILE A 479 5.78 -27.39 18.34
N ASP A 480 6.89 -26.68 18.13
CA ASP A 480 7.00 -25.27 18.53
C ASP A 480 6.18 -24.38 17.57
N ASP A 481 5.25 -23.59 18.09
CA ASP A 481 4.53 -22.58 17.30
C ASP A 481 4.44 -21.28 18.09
N SER A 482 5.58 -20.84 18.62
CA SER A 482 5.70 -19.57 19.36
C SER A 482 5.33 -18.32 18.54
N SER A 483 5.33 -18.42 17.21
CA SER A 483 4.91 -17.36 16.28
C SER A 483 3.40 -17.30 16.02
N ASP A 484 2.64 -18.29 16.52
CA ASP A 484 1.22 -18.48 16.27
C ASP A 484 0.83 -18.72 14.81
N SER A 485 1.80 -18.86 13.90
CA SER A 485 1.55 -18.96 12.47
C SER A 485 0.96 -20.30 12.05
N TYR A 486 1.31 -21.43 12.68
CA TYR A 486 0.73 -22.72 12.30
C TYR A 486 -0.72 -22.82 12.75
N LYS A 487 -0.99 -22.55 14.04
CA LYS A 487 -2.35 -22.64 14.55
C LYS A 487 -3.29 -21.65 13.87
N GLU A 488 -2.87 -20.42 13.63
CA GLU A 488 -3.70 -19.45 12.89
C GLU A 488 -4.11 -19.98 11.52
N GLN A 489 -3.16 -20.51 10.74
CA GLN A 489 -3.48 -20.97 9.38
C GLN A 489 -4.30 -22.26 9.37
N ILE A 490 -4.06 -23.19 10.31
CA ILE A 490 -4.84 -24.43 10.40
C ILE A 490 -6.26 -24.13 10.90
N LEU A 491 -6.41 -23.39 12.00
CA LEU A 491 -7.71 -23.11 12.62
C LEU A 491 -8.59 -22.29 11.68
N LYS A 492 -8.04 -21.26 11.04
CA LYS A 492 -8.73 -20.47 10.02
C LYS A 492 -9.27 -21.29 8.85
N THR A 493 -8.65 -22.42 8.57
CA THR A 493 -9.02 -23.30 7.47
C THR A 493 -10.01 -24.38 7.87
N LEU A 494 -9.81 -24.96 9.05
CA LEU A 494 -10.60 -26.11 9.51
C LEU A 494 -11.85 -25.69 10.29
N TYR A 495 -11.88 -24.50 10.89
CA TYR A 495 -13.04 -24.00 11.62
C TYR A 495 -14.05 -23.34 10.64
N PRO A 496 -15.38 -23.56 10.80
CA PRO A 496 -16.04 -24.46 11.75
C PRO A 496 -16.28 -25.88 11.20
N LYS A 497 -15.94 -26.14 9.92
CA LYS A 497 -16.37 -27.35 9.19
C LYS A 497 -15.78 -28.66 9.73
N HIS A 498 -14.51 -28.63 10.14
CA HIS A 498 -13.75 -29.81 10.58
C HIS A 498 -13.32 -29.71 12.05
N ILE A 499 -13.13 -28.49 12.57
CA ILE A 499 -12.99 -28.21 14.00
C ILE A 499 -14.28 -27.52 14.43
N GLY A 500 -15.09 -28.22 15.20
CA GLY A 500 -16.38 -27.73 15.65
C GLY A 500 -16.28 -26.73 16.80
N TYR A 501 -17.43 -26.21 17.19
CA TYR A 501 -17.57 -25.21 18.26
C TYR A 501 -17.09 -25.72 19.63
N SER A 502 -17.31 -27.00 19.92
CA SER A 502 -16.85 -27.66 21.15
C SER A 502 -15.35 -28.00 21.17
N GLU A 503 -14.65 -27.80 20.05
CA GLU A 503 -13.26 -28.18 19.90
C GLU A 503 -12.33 -26.96 19.81
N ILE A 504 -12.82 -25.85 19.26
CA ILE A 504 -11.99 -24.69 18.92
C ILE A 504 -11.38 -24.00 20.15
N GLY A 505 -12.11 -23.96 21.28
CA GLY A 505 -11.70 -23.28 22.51
C GLY A 505 -10.33 -23.74 23.00
N LYS A 506 -10.06 -25.05 22.97
CA LYS A 506 -8.79 -25.62 23.42
C LYS A 506 -7.57 -25.20 22.58
N TYR A 507 -7.77 -24.79 21.33
CA TYR A 507 -6.68 -24.39 20.43
C TYR A 507 -6.46 -22.88 20.40
N VAL A 508 -7.54 -22.09 20.42
CA VAL A 508 -7.42 -20.62 20.44
C VAL A 508 -6.88 -20.10 21.78
N SER A 509 -6.99 -20.91 22.83
CA SER A 509 -6.34 -20.68 24.13
C SER A 509 -4.81 -20.75 24.09
N LEU A 510 -4.22 -21.30 23.02
CA LEU A 510 -2.77 -21.49 22.86
C LEU A 510 -2.07 -20.32 22.15
N TYR A 511 -2.78 -19.21 21.91
CA TYR A 511 -2.20 -18.00 21.31
C TYR A 511 -1.38 -17.22 22.32
N ASN A 512 -0.21 -16.78 21.87
CA ASN A 512 0.83 -16.22 22.70
C ASN A 512 1.28 -14.84 22.20
N GLN A 513 1.02 -14.50 20.94
CA GLN A 513 1.39 -13.24 20.30
C GLN A 513 0.19 -12.31 20.18
N GLU A 514 0.43 -11.00 20.31
CA GLU A 514 -0.60 -9.97 20.07
C GLU A 514 -0.54 -9.53 18.60
N VAL A 515 -1.26 -10.23 17.72
CA VAL A 515 -1.27 -9.98 16.28
C VAL A 515 -2.68 -9.58 15.85
N ILE A 516 -2.81 -8.32 15.43
CA ILE A 516 -4.07 -7.78 14.90
C ILE A 516 -4.54 -8.64 13.72
N GLY A 517 -5.79 -9.09 13.77
CA GLY A 517 -6.43 -9.91 12.73
C GLY A 517 -6.43 -11.41 13.01
N TYR A 518 -5.62 -11.90 13.97
CA TYR A 518 -5.67 -13.31 14.38
C TYR A 518 -6.99 -13.62 15.07
N CYS A 519 -7.44 -14.87 14.95
CA CYS A 519 -8.73 -15.34 15.48
C CYS A 519 -9.99 -14.64 14.92
N PHE A 520 -9.89 -13.74 13.92
CA PHE A 520 -11.06 -13.01 13.38
C PHE A 520 -12.10 -13.93 12.74
N TYR A 521 -11.70 -15.14 12.32
CA TYR A 521 -12.62 -16.17 11.83
C TYR A 521 -13.64 -16.62 12.89
N LEU A 522 -13.41 -16.35 14.18
CA LEU A 522 -14.38 -16.60 15.25
C LEU A 522 -15.58 -15.65 15.20
N ASN A 523 -15.44 -14.46 14.60
CA ASN A 523 -16.53 -13.48 14.56
C ASN A 523 -17.73 -13.96 13.74
N ASP A 524 -17.50 -14.89 12.81
CA ASP A 524 -18.54 -15.53 11.98
C ASP A 524 -19.33 -16.63 12.72
N THR A 525 -18.96 -16.95 13.96
CA THR A 525 -19.65 -17.97 14.77
C THR A 525 -21.11 -17.56 15.02
N PRO A 526 -22.10 -18.42 14.73
CA PRO A 526 -23.48 -18.16 15.14
C PRO A 526 -23.59 -18.07 16.66
N TYR A 527 -24.38 -17.11 17.16
CA TYR A 527 -24.46 -16.80 18.59
C TYR A 527 -24.71 -18.02 19.48
N ASP A 528 -25.58 -18.95 19.06
CA ASP A 528 -25.97 -20.13 19.86
C ASP A 528 -24.78 -21.05 20.21
N TYR A 529 -23.68 -20.93 19.46
CA TYR A 529 -22.45 -21.69 19.70
C TYR A 529 -21.36 -20.89 20.43
N LYS A 530 -21.50 -19.56 20.56
CA LYS A 530 -20.48 -18.71 21.20
C LYS A 530 -20.31 -19.02 22.68
N TYR A 531 -21.39 -19.39 23.39
CA TYR A 531 -21.33 -19.75 24.81
C TYR A 531 -20.30 -20.85 25.06
N GLU A 532 -20.41 -21.97 24.33
CA GLU A 532 -19.55 -23.15 24.52
C GLU A 532 -18.08 -22.80 24.24
N ILE A 533 -17.82 -22.02 23.20
CA ILE A 533 -16.47 -21.58 22.84
C ILE A 533 -15.88 -20.69 23.93
N VAL A 534 -16.63 -19.67 24.38
CA VAL A 534 -16.14 -18.71 25.39
C VAL A 534 -15.90 -19.43 26.71
N ASP A 535 -16.82 -20.31 27.13
CA ASP A 535 -16.67 -21.16 28.31
C ASP A 535 -15.41 -22.03 28.25
N ASP A 536 -15.16 -22.68 27.11
CA ASP A 536 -13.93 -23.46 26.92
C ASP A 536 -12.68 -22.59 26.95
N ILE A 537 -12.69 -21.39 26.35
CA ILE A 537 -11.54 -20.47 26.40
C ILE A 537 -11.22 -20.12 27.85
N TYR A 538 -12.23 -19.74 28.66
CA TYR A 538 -12.02 -19.41 30.06
C TYR A 538 -11.45 -20.60 30.85
N LYS A 539 -12.01 -21.80 30.66
CA LYS A 539 -11.53 -23.04 31.30
C LYS A 539 -10.07 -23.36 30.95
N ASN A 540 -9.69 -23.21 29.67
CA ASN A 540 -8.35 -23.54 29.21
C ASN A 540 -7.29 -22.47 29.55
N THR A 541 -7.72 -21.23 29.81
CA THR A 541 -6.82 -20.09 30.14
C THR A 541 -6.80 -19.76 31.63
N TYR A 542 -7.54 -20.51 32.46
CA TYR A 542 -7.60 -20.30 33.90
C TYR A 542 -6.25 -20.60 34.56
N ASN A 543 -5.73 -19.61 35.28
CA ASN A 543 -4.50 -19.74 36.04
C ASN A 543 -4.82 -19.90 37.53
N GLU A 544 -4.63 -21.12 38.04
CA GLU A 544 -4.83 -21.48 39.46
C GLU A 544 -4.04 -20.59 40.43
N GLN A 545 -2.82 -20.17 40.07
CA GLN A 545 -1.99 -19.32 40.94
C GLN A 545 -2.52 -17.89 41.03
N LEU A 546 -3.01 -17.35 39.91
CA LEU A 546 -3.58 -16.01 39.84
C LEU A 546 -5.06 -15.98 40.22
N LYS A 547 -5.71 -17.14 40.34
CA LYS A 547 -7.15 -17.31 40.52
C LYS A 547 -7.98 -16.52 39.50
N LYS A 548 -7.49 -16.46 38.26
CA LYS A 548 -8.18 -15.79 37.14
C LYS A 548 -7.73 -16.34 35.80
N SER A 549 -8.57 -16.19 34.79
CA SER A 549 -8.19 -16.52 33.41
C SER A 549 -7.36 -15.42 32.78
N VAL A 550 -6.26 -15.82 32.12
CA VAL A 550 -5.40 -14.93 31.35
C VAL A 550 -5.70 -15.15 29.87
N LEU A 551 -6.70 -14.42 29.37
CA LEU A 551 -7.15 -14.53 27.99
C LEU A 551 -6.05 -14.06 27.02
N PRO A 552 -5.77 -14.80 25.93
CA PRO A 552 -4.94 -14.29 24.84
C PRO A 552 -5.56 -13.02 24.24
N GLU A 553 -4.72 -12.02 23.95
CA GLU A 553 -5.20 -10.72 23.46
C GLU A 553 -6.01 -10.86 22.16
N ASN A 554 -5.63 -11.78 21.27
CA ASN A 554 -6.32 -11.98 19.99
C ASN A 554 -7.76 -12.53 20.12
N VAL A 555 -8.12 -13.15 21.25
CA VAL A 555 -9.50 -13.63 21.49
C VAL A 555 -10.31 -12.71 22.39
N ARG A 556 -9.67 -11.70 23.02
CA ARG A 556 -10.35 -10.75 23.92
C ARG A 556 -11.52 -10.07 23.22
N ASP A 557 -11.31 -9.55 22.01
CA ASP A 557 -12.36 -8.88 21.24
C ASP A 557 -13.56 -9.81 21.01
N PHE A 558 -13.33 -11.07 20.61
CA PHE A 558 -14.40 -12.04 20.39
C PHE A 558 -15.22 -12.31 21.68
N VAL A 559 -14.53 -12.48 22.82
CA VAL A 559 -15.17 -12.70 24.14
C VAL A 559 -15.98 -11.47 24.55
N GLU A 560 -15.42 -10.28 24.41
CA GLU A 560 -16.07 -9.01 24.72
C GLU A 560 -17.33 -8.78 23.85
N HIS A 561 -17.26 -9.11 22.56
CA HIS A 561 -18.39 -9.02 21.62
C HIS A 561 -19.49 -10.03 21.97
N TYR A 562 -19.13 -11.23 22.42
CA TYR A 562 -20.11 -12.23 22.86
C TYR A 562 -20.98 -11.73 24.02
N PHE A 563 -20.36 -11.10 25.03
CA PHE A 563 -21.13 -10.52 26.14
C PHE A 563 -22.02 -9.37 25.67
N LEU A 564 -21.54 -8.54 24.73
CA LEU A 564 -22.33 -7.46 24.15
C LEU A 564 -23.56 -7.99 23.40
N GLU A 565 -23.37 -8.97 22.52
CA GLU A 565 -24.46 -9.64 21.80
C GLU A 565 -25.46 -10.30 22.74
N THR A 566 -24.98 -10.86 23.87
CA THR A 566 -25.83 -11.45 24.92
C THR A 566 -26.73 -10.41 25.57
N VAL A 567 -26.17 -9.24 25.90
CA VAL A 567 -26.94 -8.11 26.47
C VAL A 567 -27.96 -7.58 25.46
N LEU A 568 -27.57 -7.43 24.19
CA LEU A 568 -28.45 -6.95 23.11
C LEU A 568 -29.64 -7.87 22.80
N LYS A 569 -29.57 -9.15 23.22
CA LYS A 569 -30.65 -10.13 23.11
C LYS A 569 -31.72 -10.00 24.19
N TYR A 570 -31.53 -9.15 25.19
CA TYR A 570 -32.57 -8.84 26.16
C TYR A 570 -33.83 -8.33 25.45
N GLU A 571 -34.99 -8.91 25.78
CA GLU A 571 -36.30 -8.68 25.13
C GLU A 571 -36.36 -9.12 23.65
N ASN A 572 -35.27 -9.66 23.10
CA ASN A 572 -35.13 -10.21 21.75
C ASN A 572 -34.64 -11.66 21.81
N GLY A 573 -35.33 -12.45 22.64
CA GLY A 573 -35.10 -13.90 22.82
C GLY A 573 -34.45 -14.30 24.14
N PHE A 574 -33.89 -13.35 24.91
CA PHE A 574 -33.36 -13.60 26.26
C PHE A 574 -34.13 -12.77 27.31
N ASP A 575 -34.37 -13.37 28.47
CA ASP A 575 -34.85 -12.68 29.66
C ASP A 575 -33.68 -12.29 30.58
N ALA A 576 -33.96 -11.49 31.61
CA ALA A 576 -32.93 -11.02 32.54
C ALA A 576 -32.33 -12.17 33.37
N GLN A 577 -33.12 -13.21 33.70
CA GLN A 577 -32.63 -14.36 34.46
C GLN A 577 -31.53 -15.11 33.70
N LYS A 578 -31.78 -15.38 32.42
CA LYS A 578 -30.82 -16.07 31.56
C LYS A 578 -29.51 -15.30 31.40
N ILE A 579 -29.58 -13.97 31.29
CA ILE A 579 -28.38 -13.12 31.20
C ILE A 579 -27.64 -13.10 32.54
N TYR A 580 -28.37 -13.00 33.65
CA TYR A 580 -27.82 -13.02 35.00
C TYR A 580 -27.06 -14.32 35.30
N ASP A 581 -27.68 -15.47 35.03
CA ASP A 581 -27.07 -16.79 35.24
C ASP A 581 -25.78 -16.95 34.43
N LEU A 582 -25.77 -16.44 33.19
CA LEU A 582 -24.60 -16.45 32.31
C LEU A 582 -23.47 -15.57 32.87
N PHE A 583 -23.77 -14.36 33.34
CA PHE A 583 -22.76 -13.50 33.95
C PHE A 583 -22.20 -14.10 35.23
N CYS A 584 -23.05 -14.65 36.10
CA CYS A 584 -22.61 -15.35 37.30
C CYS A 584 -21.69 -16.53 36.97
N HIS A 585 -22.01 -17.31 35.93
CA HIS A 585 -21.15 -18.39 35.45
C HIS A 585 -19.77 -17.88 35.05
N PHE A 586 -19.66 -16.78 34.29
CA PHE A 586 -18.35 -16.28 33.85
C PHE A 586 -17.58 -15.50 34.92
N GLN A 587 -18.27 -14.88 35.88
CA GLN A 587 -17.64 -14.14 36.97
C GLN A 587 -16.68 -15.01 37.80
N GLN A 588 -16.89 -16.33 37.85
CA GLN A 588 -15.99 -17.26 38.56
C GLN A 588 -14.55 -17.30 38.01
N TYR A 589 -14.34 -16.82 36.78
CA TYR A 589 -13.02 -16.77 36.14
C TYR A 589 -12.29 -15.43 36.31
N TYR A 590 -12.91 -14.47 36.99
CA TYR A 590 -12.36 -13.15 37.30
C TYR A 590 -11.95 -13.05 38.77
N LEU A 591 -11.06 -12.11 39.08
CA LEU A 591 -10.85 -11.72 40.47
C LEU A 591 -12.13 -11.07 41.01
N ASP A 592 -12.37 -11.19 42.32
CA ASP A 592 -13.59 -10.70 42.98
C ASP A 592 -13.88 -9.20 42.80
N TYR A 593 -12.94 -8.41 42.27
CA TYR A 593 -13.03 -6.97 42.03
C TYR A 593 -12.87 -6.60 40.54
N GLU A 594 -12.66 -7.58 39.65
CA GLU A 594 -12.58 -7.36 38.21
C GLU A 594 -13.96 -7.61 37.59
N GLY A 595 -14.46 -6.63 36.82
CA GLY A 595 -15.74 -6.78 36.12
C GLY A 595 -15.61 -7.48 34.78
N ILE A 596 -16.70 -8.12 34.35
CA ILE A 596 -16.80 -8.72 33.01
C ILE A 596 -16.58 -7.65 31.96
N GLN A 597 -15.60 -7.87 31.09
CA GLN A 597 -15.30 -6.94 30.01
C GLN A 597 -16.28 -7.17 28.87
N ILE A 598 -16.98 -6.11 28.47
CA ILE A 598 -17.94 -6.10 27.37
C ILE A 598 -17.44 -5.09 26.34
N ALA A 599 -17.51 -5.43 25.05
CA ALA A 599 -16.85 -4.68 23.98
C ALA A 599 -17.10 -3.17 24.04
N ARG A 600 -16.05 -2.39 23.76
CA ARG A 600 -16.05 -0.92 23.84
C ARG A 600 -17.03 -0.27 22.83
N TYR A 601 -18.27 -0.07 23.24
CA TYR A 601 -18.94 1.22 22.97
C TYR A 601 -18.20 2.30 23.77
N LYS A 602 -17.07 2.77 23.24
CA LYS A 602 -16.26 3.83 23.86
C LYS A 602 -16.86 5.23 23.71
N HIS A 603 -18.09 5.30 23.21
CA HIS A 603 -18.92 6.48 23.12
C HIS A 603 -20.10 6.22 24.05
N ARG A 604 -20.42 7.22 24.86
CA ARG A 604 -21.16 7.20 26.12
C ARG A 604 -22.48 6.42 25.98
N PHE A 605 -23.07 5.93 27.08
CA PHE A 605 -24.45 5.38 27.05
C PHE A 605 -25.41 6.31 26.29
N GLU A 606 -25.17 7.63 26.39
CA GLU A 606 -25.82 8.73 25.67
C GLU A 606 -25.77 8.64 24.14
N ASP A 607 -24.80 7.93 23.57
CA ASP A 607 -24.56 7.80 22.12
C ASP A 607 -25.30 6.59 21.49
N MET A 608 -25.92 5.73 22.31
CA MET A 608 -26.80 4.66 21.82
C MET A 608 -28.16 5.22 21.33
N PRO A 609 -28.83 4.58 20.36
CA PRO A 609 -30.21 4.92 20.01
C PRO A 609 -31.11 4.93 21.25
N GLY A 610 -32.04 5.88 21.33
CA GLY A 610 -32.89 6.05 22.53
C GLY A 610 -33.70 4.80 22.91
N GLU A 611 -34.10 3.98 21.93
CA GLU A 611 -34.80 2.70 22.18
C GLU A 611 -33.88 1.69 22.91
N ASP A 612 -32.60 1.63 22.54
CA ASP A 612 -31.60 0.77 23.16
C ASP A 612 -31.24 1.21 24.58
N GLN A 613 -31.12 2.52 24.81
CA GLN A 613 -30.89 3.08 26.15
C GLN A 613 -31.99 2.66 27.12
N VAL A 614 -33.26 2.82 26.72
CA VAL A 614 -34.40 2.45 27.56
C VAL A 614 -34.40 0.94 27.83
N ARG A 615 -34.07 0.13 26.82
CA ARG A 615 -33.96 -1.33 26.97
C ARG A 615 -32.85 -1.74 27.94
N PHE A 616 -31.66 -1.15 27.84
CA PHE A 616 -30.54 -1.41 28.76
C PHE A 616 -30.85 -0.97 30.18
N GLN A 617 -31.58 0.14 30.36
CA GLN A 617 -32.04 0.58 31.67
C GLN A 617 -33.00 -0.44 32.31
N ARG A 618 -33.94 -1.00 31.53
CA ARG A 618 -34.83 -2.09 31.99
C ARG A 618 -34.03 -3.34 32.37
N LEU A 619 -33.04 -3.71 31.57
CA LEU A 619 -32.15 -4.83 31.89
C LEU A 619 -31.38 -4.60 33.19
N ALA A 620 -30.74 -3.44 33.36
CA ALA A 620 -30.02 -3.10 34.59
C ALA A 620 -30.92 -3.23 35.82
N ASN A 621 -32.15 -2.73 35.72
CA ASN A 621 -33.14 -2.82 36.79
C ASN A 621 -33.51 -4.28 37.12
N ALA A 622 -33.70 -5.11 36.11
CA ALA A 622 -34.03 -6.52 36.27
C ALA A 622 -32.84 -7.34 36.83
N LEU A 623 -31.63 -7.12 36.30
CA LEU A 623 -30.40 -7.75 36.80
C LEU A 623 -30.11 -7.36 38.25
N PHE A 624 -30.36 -6.11 38.63
CA PHE A 624 -30.17 -5.65 40.00
C PHE A 624 -31.12 -6.33 41.00
N ASP A 625 -32.39 -6.52 40.62
CA ASP A 625 -33.35 -7.27 41.44
C ASP A 625 -32.88 -8.71 41.68
N LEU A 626 -32.42 -9.38 40.61
CA LEU A 626 -31.85 -10.74 40.69
C LEU A 626 -30.58 -10.79 41.54
N TYR A 627 -29.69 -9.81 41.38
CA TYR A 627 -28.44 -9.71 42.14
C TYR A 627 -28.67 -9.59 43.65
N VAL A 628 -29.54 -8.66 44.06
CA VAL A 628 -29.88 -8.48 45.48
C VAL A 628 -30.62 -9.72 46.01
N GLY A 629 -31.51 -10.32 45.21
CA GLY A 629 -32.18 -11.57 45.55
C GLY A 629 -31.21 -12.72 45.82
N ASN A 630 -30.16 -12.85 44.99
CA ASN A 630 -29.13 -13.87 45.16
C ASN A 630 -28.33 -13.67 46.47
N TRP A 631 -27.92 -12.44 46.75
CA TRP A 631 -27.19 -12.06 47.98
C TRP A 631 -27.98 -12.38 49.26
N ILE A 632 -29.31 -12.26 49.22
CA ILE A 632 -30.17 -12.57 50.37
C ILE A 632 -30.15 -14.06 50.68
N ASN A 633 -30.15 -14.90 49.65
CA ASN A 633 -30.28 -16.35 49.77
C ASN A 633 -28.95 -17.06 50.10
N HIS A 634 -27.80 -16.36 50.04
CA HIS A 634 -26.46 -16.94 50.27
C HIS A 634 -25.71 -16.21 51.40
N GLU A 635 -24.81 -16.88 52.14
CA GLU A 635 -23.94 -16.23 53.13
C GLU A 635 -22.82 -15.44 52.43
N GLU A 636 -23.17 -14.26 51.90
CA GLU A 636 -22.26 -13.37 51.18
C GLU A 636 -21.90 -12.10 51.97
N ASP A 637 -20.68 -11.61 51.77
CA ASP A 637 -20.19 -10.35 52.34
C ASP A 637 -21.06 -9.16 51.86
N ILE A 638 -21.31 -8.19 52.75
CA ILE A 638 -21.99 -6.93 52.43
C ILE A 638 -21.27 -6.15 51.32
N VAL A 639 -19.95 -6.32 51.20
CA VAL A 639 -19.13 -5.66 50.17
C VAL A 639 -19.61 -6.01 48.75
N LYS A 640 -20.17 -7.21 48.54
CA LYS A 640 -20.68 -7.61 47.22
C LYS A 640 -21.86 -6.73 46.76
N LEU A 641 -22.73 -6.25 47.66
CA LEU A 641 -23.83 -5.36 47.25
C LEU A 641 -23.35 -4.03 46.63
N PHE A 642 -22.11 -3.61 46.88
CA PHE A 642 -21.51 -2.42 46.25
C PHE A 642 -20.90 -2.70 44.87
N ARG A 643 -20.83 -3.97 44.45
CA ARG A 643 -20.10 -4.43 43.27
C ARG A 643 -21.01 -4.83 42.12
N PHE A 644 -22.25 -4.35 42.09
CA PHE A 644 -23.15 -4.58 40.94
C PHE A 644 -22.54 -4.09 39.62
N ASP A 645 -21.84 -2.95 39.64
CA ASP A 645 -21.19 -2.39 38.45
C ASP A 645 -20.06 -3.30 37.91
N GLU A 646 -19.52 -4.22 38.72
CA GLU A 646 -18.57 -5.25 38.27
C GLU A 646 -19.28 -6.37 37.49
N LEU A 647 -20.56 -6.63 37.79
CA LEU A 647 -21.40 -7.56 37.03
C LEU A 647 -21.97 -6.91 35.77
N PHE A 648 -22.46 -5.66 35.86
CA PHE A 648 -23.05 -4.93 34.74
C PHE A 648 -22.85 -3.41 34.84
N GLY A 649 -21.75 -2.90 34.27
CA GLY A 649 -21.34 -1.50 34.36
C GLY A 649 -21.82 -0.54 33.26
N TYR A 650 -22.84 -0.89 32.46
CA TYR A 650 -23.31 -0.03 31.35
C TYR A 650 -24.15 1.16 31.82
N VAL A 651 -25.09 0.91 32.73
CA VAL A 651 -26.00 1.92 33.27
C VAL A 651 -26.41 1.52 34.68
N SER A 652 -26.41 2.48 35.60
CA SER A 652 -26.82 2.23 36.97
C SER A 652 -28.32 1.92 37.04
N PRO A 653 -28.74 0.96 37.87
CA PRO A 653 -30.16 0.64 38.03
C PRO A 653 -30.91 1.81 38.68
N THR A 654 -32.04 2.20 38.10
CA THR A 654 -32.90 3.27 38.62
C THR A 654 -33.90 2.75 39.66
N ASN A 655 -34.12 1.43 39.74
CA ASN A 655 -35.08 0.80 40.65
C ASN A 655 -34.48 0.36 42.00
N GLN A 656 -33.25 0.77 42.33
CA GLN A 656 -32.55 0.31 43.54
C GLN A 656 -33.38 0.48 44.82
N LYS A 657 -34.02 1.64 44.98
CA LYS A 657 -34.92 1.95 46.11
C LYS A 657 -36.00 0.88 46.27
N ASP A 658 -36.67 0.53 45.18
CA ASP A 658 -37.81 -0.38 45.18
C ASP A 658 -37.37 -1.82 45.44
N VAL A 659 -36.23 -2.24 44.86
CA VAL A 659 -35.63 -3.56 45.08
C VAL A 659 -35.23 -3.76 46.53
N PHE A 660 -34.49 -2.81 47.12
CA PHE A 660 -34.11 -2.90 48.54
C PHE A 660 -35.32 -2.91 49.45
N LEU A 661 -36.34 -2.10 49.16
CA LEU A 661 -37.58 -2.07 49.93
C LEU A 661 -38.35 -3.38 49.84
N LYS A 662 -38.48 -3.95 48.63
CA LYS A 662 -39.12 -5.25 48.36
C LYS A 662 -38.51 -6.35 49.24
N TYR A 663 -37.19 -6.47 49.22
CA TYR A 663 -36.49 -7.53 49.95
C TYR A 663 -36.37 -7.29 51.45
N LEU A 664 -36.30 -6.03 51.89
CA LEU A 664 -36.35 -5.69 53.32
C LEU A 664 -37.65 -6.16 53.99
N GLN A 665 -38.73 -6.24 53.21
CA GLN A 665 -40.05 -6.66 53.69
C GLN A 665 -40.21 -8.19 53.82
N TYR A 666 -39.25 -9.00 53.37
CA TYR A 666 -39.31 -10.46 53.49
C TYR A 666 -39.30 -10.89 54.97
N GLN A 667 -40.12 -11.90 55.29
CA GLN A 667 -40.32 -12.32 56.69
C GLN A 667 -39.08 -13.02 57.27
N ASP A 668 -38.42 -13.87 56.48
CA ASP A 668 -37.33 -14.77 56.90
C ASP A 668 -35.92 -14.27 56.56
N ILE A 669 -35.64 -12.98 56.79
CA ILE A 669 -34.29 -12.41 56.61
C ILE A 669 -33.64 -12.08 57.96
N ALA A 670 -32.36 -12.46 58.12
CA ALA A 670 -31.58 -12.16 59.32
C ALA A 670 -31.52 -10.65 59.61
N LEU A 671 -31.53 -10.27 60.89
CA LEU A 671 -31.56 -8.86 61.31
C LEU A 671 -30.38 -8.06 60.76
N GLU A 672 -29.20 -8.68 60.67
CA GLU A 672 -28.01 -8.06 60.09
C GLU A 672 -28.17 -7.74 58.60
N LYS A 673 -28.63 -8.71 57.79
CA LYS A 673 -28.93 -8.48 56.38
C LYS A 673 -30.05 -7.46 56.18
N ARG A 674 -31.09 -7.51 57.03
CA ARG A 674 -32.17 -6.52 57.01
C ARG A 674 -31.65 -5.12 57.33
N ASN A 675 -30.73 -4.99 58.27
CA ASN A 675 -30.07 -3.74 58.61
C ASN A 675 -29.21 -3.22 57.44
N ASN A 676 -28.49 -4.10 56.75
CA ASN A 676 -27.70 -3.74 55.57
C ASN A 676 -28.60 -3.26 54.42
N LEU A 677 -29.64 -4.02 54.04
CA LEU A 677 -30.61 -3.60 53.02
C LEU A 677 -31.26 -2.25 53.35
N TYR A 678 -31.54 -2.01 54.62
CA TYR A 678 -32.06 -0.72 55.06
C TYR A 678 -31.06 0.42 54.87
N ARG A 679 -29.78 0.21 55.18
CA ARG A 679 -28.72 1.21 54.92
C ARG A 679 -28.60 1.52 53.43
N PHE A 680 -28.70 0.52 52.56
CA PHE A 680 -28.70 0.74 51.11
C PHE A 680 -29.98 1.46 50.63
N TYR A 681 -31.16 1.07 51.11
CA TYR A 681 -32.42 1.78 50.85
C TYR A 681 -32.33 3.25 51.26
N LEU A 682 -31.75 3.53 52.43
CA LEU A 682 -31.51 4.90 52.89
C LEU A 682 -30.56 5.68 51.96
N GLY A 683 -29.59 5.00 51.34
CA GLY A 683 -28.74 5.59 50.30
C GLY A 683 -29.48 5.99 49.01
N CYS A 684 -30.65 5.40 48.75
CA CYS A 684 -31.45 5.66 47.54
C CYS A 684 -32.55 6.72 47.73
N ILE A 685 -32.77 7.24 48.95
CA ILE A 685 -33.82 8.22 49.25
C ILE A 685 -33.24 9.61 49.53
N SER A 686 -34.03 10.65 49.23
CA SER A 686 -33.62 12.03 49.47
C SER A 686 -33.92 12.47 50.90
N LYS A 687 -32.91 13.06 51.56
CA LYS A 687 -33.09 13.71 52.87
C LYS A 687 -33.94 14.99 52.81
N SER A 688 -34.19 15.54 51.63
CA SER A 688 -35.02 16.74 51.47
C SER A 688 -36.52 16.44 51.27
N GLU A 689 -36.88 15.19 50.97
CA GLU A 689 -38.29 14.79 50.77
C GLU A 689 -38.89 14.23 52.06
N GLN A 690 -39.73 15.04 52.72
CA GLN A 690 -40.35 14.68 54.00
C GLN A 690 -41.18 13.39 53.93
N SER A 691 -41.85 13.14 52.80
CA SER A 691 -42.63 11.91 52.58
C SER A 691 -41.77 10.65 52.63
N GLN A 692 -40.56 10.67 52.04
CA GLN A 692 -39.62 9.55 52.05
C GLN A 692 -39.01 9.35 53.45
N LEU A 693 -38.74 10.44 54.18
CA LEU A 693 -38.24 10.38 55.55
C LEU A 693 -39.26 9.76 56.51
N ASP A 694 -40.53 10.14 56.38
CA ASP A 694 -41.61 9.60 57.20
C ASP A 694 -41.82 8.10 56.90
N GLU A 695 -41.72 7.70 55.64
CA GLU A 695 -41.74 6.29 55.22
C GLU A 695 -40.55 5.52 55.80
N ALA A 696 -39.33 6.04 55.66
CA ALA A 696 -38.12 5.44 56.20
C ALA A 696 -38.20 5.27 57.73
N ARG A 697 -38.70 6.27 58.47
CA ARG A 697 -38.93 6.18 59.93
C ARG A 697 -39.92 5.10 60.31
N LYS A 698 -41.02 4.97 59.56
CA LYS A 698 -42.01 3.91 59.76
C LYS A 698 -41.39 2.53 59.54
N ILE A 699 -40.57 2.39 58.50
CA ILE A 699 -39.83 1.15 58.20
C ILE A 699 -38.83 0.83 59.32
N ALA A 700 -38.03 1.80 59.77
CA ALA A 700 -37.08 1.61 60.88
C ALA A 700 -37.79 1.11 62.15
N LYS A 701 -38.90 1.76 62.52
CA LYS A 701 -39.68 1.36 63.70
C LYS A 701 -40.30 -0.02 63.55
N LYS A 702 -40.78 -0.38 62.36
CA LYS A 702 -41.38 -1.70 62.08
C LYS A 702 -40.36 -2.83 62.22
N TYR A 703 -39.12 -2.60 61.79
CA TYR A 703 -38.08 -3.64 61.71
C TYR A 703 -36.95 -3.52 62.75
N LYS A 704 -37.08 -2.60 63.72
CA LYS A 704 -36.09 -2.31 64.78
C LYS A 704 -34.73 -1.81 64.25
N LEU A 705 -34.76 -0.87 63.32
CA LEU A 705 -33.57 -0.30 62.63
C LEU A 705 -33.39 1.20 62.92
N GLU A 706 -33.95 1.68 64.03
CA GLU A 706 -33.94 3.10 64.44
C GLU A 706 -32.52 3.65 64.59
N ASP A 707 -31.58 2.84 65.09
CA ASP A 707 -30.17 3.23 65.22
C ASP A 707 -29.51 3.48 63.86
N SER A 708 -29.77 2.63 62.86
CA SER A 708 -29.26 2.82 61.49
C SER A 708 -29.93 4.01 60.80
N PHE A 709 -31.21 4.26 61.04
CA PHE A 709 -31.88 5.48 60.56
C PHE A 709 -31.24 6.73 61.19
N SER A 710 -31.02 6.73 62.51
CA SER A 710 -30.40 7.84 63.22
C SER A 710 -28.98 8.12 62.70
N ASN A 711 -28.18 7.07 62.53
CA ASN A 711 -26.81 7.16 62.00
C ASN A 711 -26.73 7.51 60.51
N TRP A 712 -27.77 7.29 59.71
CA TRP A 712 -27.80 7.76 58.33
C TRP A 712 -28.35 9.19 58.24
N PHE A 713 -29.40 9.52 59.00
CA PHE A 713 -30.06 10.82 58.98
C PHE A 713 -29.11 11.90 59.53
N ASN A 714 -28.53 11.63 60.70
CA ASN A 714 -27.45 12.38 61.33
C ASN A 714 -26.22 11.47 61.49
N PRO A 715 -25.43 11.27 60.43
CA PRO A 715 -24.20 10.51 60.56
C PRO A 715 -23.29 11.16 61.60
N PRO A 716 -22.75 10.38 62.56
CA PRO A 716 -21.76 10.91 63.48
C PRO A 716 -20.57 11.37 62.64
N LYS A 717 -20.35 12.70 62.61
CA LYS A 717 -19.33 13.30 61.74
C LYS A 717 -17.97 12.72 62.11
N GLN A 718 -17.26 12.16 61.12
CA GLN A 718 -15.86 11.80 61.34
C GLN A 718 -15.02 13.08 61.44
N GLU A 719 -13.92 13.03 62.19
CA GLU A 719 -13.09 14.20 62.51
C GLU A 719 -12.62 14.95 61.24
N TRP A 720 -12.32 14.21 60.17
CA TRP A 720 -11.93 14.77 58.88
C TRP A 720 -13.10 15.40 58.10
N GLU A 721 -14.36 14.97 58.32
CA GLU A 721 -15.56 15.56 57.70
C GLU A 721 -15.93 16.88 58.37
N ILE A 722 -15.82 16.95 59.70
CA ILE A 722 -15.93 18.21 60.45
C ILE A 722 -14.89 19.19 59.93
N GLU A 723 -13.65 18.73 59.75
CA GLU A 723 -12.56 19.56 59.25
C GLU A 723 -12.72 19.91 57.75
N ARG A 724 -13.33 19.04 56.93
CA ARG A 724 -13.58 19.29 55.50
C ARG A 724 -14.77 20.22 55.27
N GLU A 725 -15.85 20.09 56.03
CA GLU A 725 -17.00 21.02 56.01
C GLU A 725 -16.59 22.39 56.54
N ARG A 726 -15.85 22.44 57.66
CA ARG A 726 -15.23 23.68 58.16
C ARG A 726 -14.36 24.31 57.09
N LYS A 727 -13.52 23.54 56.40
CA LYS A 727 -12.69 24.02 55.28
C LYS A 727 -13.51 24.43 54.05
N ARG A 728 -14.65 23.79 53.75
CA ARG A 728 -15.50 24.11 52.59
C ARG A 728 -16.31 25.39 52.84
N GLU A 729 -16.97 25.50 53.98
CA GLU A 729 -17.68 26.72 54.40
C GLU A 729 -16.69 27.89 54.55
N GLU A 730 -15.50 27.63 55.10
CA GLU A 730 -14.43 28.62 55.15
C GLU A 730 -13.96 29.03 53.74
N ARG A 731 -13.87 28.10 52.78
CA ARG A 731 -13.54 28.40 51.38
C ARG A 731 -14.64 29.18 50.67
N GLU A 732 -15.91 28.83 50.84
CA GLU A 732 -17.05 29.53 50.23
C GLU A 732 -17.25 30.92 50.82
N ARG A 733 -17.11 31.07 52.15
CA ARG A 733 -17.08 32.37 52.81
C ARG A 733 -15.91 33.21 52.31
N LYS A 734 -14.69 32.66 52.28
CA LYS A 734 -13.52 33.34 51.72
C LYS A 734 -13.72 33.73 50.26
N ARG A 735 -14.34 32.89 49.43
CA ARG A 735 -14.64 33.21 48.02
C ARG A 735 -15.62 34.38 47.88
N ARG A 736 -16.69 34.43 48.68
CA ARG A 736 -17.62 35.58 48.69
C ARG A 736 -16.93 36.86 49.20
N GLU A 737 -16.16 36.77 50.28
CA GLU A 737 -15.40 37.90 50.82
C GLU A 737 -14.36 38.43 49.83
N VAL A 738 -13.64 37.54 49.13
CA VAL A 738 -12.70 37.92 48.07
C VAL A 738 -13.44 38.58 46.91
N LYS A 739 -14.58 38.03 46.49
CA LYS A 739 -15.39 38.60 45.41
C LYS A 739 -15.88 40.00 45.75
N GLU A 740 -16.40 40.21 46.95
CA GLU A 740 -16.89 41.51 47.40
C GLU A 740 -15.74 42.52 47.56
N LYS A 741 -14.59 42.10 48.10
CA LYS A 741 -13.40 42.97 48.20
C LYS A 741 -12.83 43.36 46.84
N ASN A 742 -12.71 42.42 45.91
CA ASN A 742 -12.25 42.70 44.55
C ASN A 742 -13.23 43.65 43.84
N GLU A 743 -14.54 43.42 44.02
CA GLU A 743 -15.58 44.26 43.42
C GLU A 743 -15.52 45.70 43.93
N VAL A 744 -15.35 45.91 45.24
CA VAL A 744 -15.14 47.24 45.81
C VAL A 744 -13.86 47.88 45.28
N ALA A 745 -12.75 47.15 45.29
CA ALA A 745 -11.46 47.65 44.82
C ALA A 745 -11.52 48.11 43.35
N PHE A 746 -12.07 47.29 42.45
CA PHE A 746 -12.17 47.67 41.04
C PHE A 746 -13.22 48.76 40.78
N ARG A 747 -14.28 48.86 41.59
CA ARG A 747 -15.28 49.93 41.47
C ARG A 747 -14.72 51.30 41.82
N GLU A 748 -13.79 51.37 42.78
CA GLU A 748 -13.10 52.60 43.18
C GLU A 748 -12.01 53.02 42.20
N MET A 749 -11.48 52.08 41.39
CA MET A 749 -10.51 52.38 40.35
C MET A 749 -11.17 52.97 39.08
N THR A 750 -10.70 54.14 38.66
CA THR A 750 -11.04 54.68 37.34
C THR A 750 -10.37 53.87 36.23
N ASP A 751 -10.83 54.00 34.99
CA ASP A 751 -10.19 53.33 33.84
C ASP A 751 -8.71 53.73 33.70
N HIS A 752 -8.36 54.95 34.08
CA HIS A 752 -6.97 55.41 34.12
C HIS A 752 -6.16 54.66 35.20
N ASP A 753 -6.74 54.46 36.39
CA ASP A 753 -6.07 53.76 37.50
C ASP A 753 -5.87 52.27 37.19
N VAL A 754 -6.86 51.62 36.57
CA VAL A 754 -6.74 50.23 36.11
C VAL A 754 -5.62 50.08 35.09
N LEU A 755 -5.52 51.01 34.14
CA LEU A 755 -4.48 50.97 33.10
C LEU A 755 -3.08 51.31 33.62
N ALA A 756 -2.98 51.97 34.78
CA ALA A 756 -1.72 52.26 35.46
C ALA A 756 -1.28 51.14 36.43
N ASP A 757 -2.18 50.22 36.78
CA ASP A 757 -1.92 49.13 37.74
C ASP A 757 -1.67 47.78 37.03
N PHE A 758 -0.43 47.30 37.11
CA PHE A 758 -0.06 46.02 36.50
C PHE A 758 -0.77 44.82 37.15
N GLY A 759 -1.03 44.85 38.46
CA GLY A 759 -1.70 43.77 39.17
C GLY A 759 -3.14 43.58 38.69
N ALA A 760 -3.85 44.69 38.49
CA ALA A 760 -5.20 44.73 37.92
C ALA A 760 -5.23 44.11 36.51
N LEU A 761 -4.29 44.51 35.65
CA LEU A 761 -4.19 44.00 34.27
C LEU A 761 -3.81 42.52 34.21
N HIS A 762 -2.87 42.09 35.05
CA HIS A 762 -2.49 40.68 35.13
C HIS A 762 -3.62 39.80 35.66
N PHE A 763 -4.35 40.28 36.68
CA PHE A 763 -5.52 39.59 37.20
C PHE A 763 -6.56 39.33 36.11
N ILE A 764 -6.95 40.35 35.35
CA ILE A 764 -7.95 40.18 34.28
C ILE A 764 -7.41 39.36 33.10
N ALA A 765 -6.12 39.50 32.76
CA ALA A 765 -5.50 38.71 31.72
C ALA A 765 -5.52 37.20 32.03
N MET A 766 -5.24 36.82 33.28
CA MET A 766 -5.30 35.41 33.71
C MET A 766 -6.69 34.79 33.59
N LYS A 767 -7.76 35.60 33.72
CA LYS A 767 -9.14 35.15 33.50
C LYS A 767 -9.48 34.95 32.02
N CYS A 768 -8.74 35.59 31.10
CA CYS A 768 -8.98 35.48 29.66
C CYS A 768 -7.91 34.62 28.94
N TYR A 769 -6.96 34.05 29.68
CA TYR A 769 -5.82 33.33 29.11
C TYR A 769 -6.17 31.93 28.62
N PHE A 770 -7.09 31.22 29.27
CA PHE A 770 -7.50 29.87 28.88
C PHE A 770 -8.74 29.88 27.98
N GLU A 771 -8.92 28.85 27.14
CA GLU A 771 -10.06 28.76 26.20
C GLU A 771 -11.44 28.51 26.87
N HIS A 772 -11.47 28.16 28.16
CA HIS A 772 -12.68 27.79 28.89
C HIS A 772 -13.30 28.98 29.63
N GLU A 773 -14.59 28.89 29.99
CA GLU A 773 -15.28 29.97 30.71
C GLU A 773 -14.65 30.20 32.10
N PRO A 774 -14.21 31.43 32.43
CA PRO A 774 -13.48 31.68 33.67
C PRO A 774 -14.37 31.67 34.91
N GLU A 775 -13.85 31.12 36.01
CA GLU A 775 -14.47 31.28 37.33
C GLU A 775 -14.28 32.73 37.81
N LEU A 776 -15.40 33.46 37.92
CA LEU A 776 -15.43 34.90 38.23
C LEU A 776 -15.53 35.16 39.74
N ASP A 777 -14.46 35.74 40.27
CA ASP A 777 -14.29 36.33 41.60
C ASP A 777 -14.48 37.86 41.57
N ILE A 778 -15.25 38.36 40.58
CA ILE A 778 -15.79 39.72 40.44
C ILE A 778 -17.18 39.64 39.78
N GLU A 779 -17.94 40.74 39.74
CA GLU A 779 -19.18 40.81 38.97
C GLU A 779 -18.92 40.81 37.46
N ARG A 780 -19.89 40.28 36.68
CA ARG A 780 -19.73 40.14 35.22
C ARG A 780 -19.56 41.49 34.52
N ALA A 781 -20.29 42.52 34.98
CA ALA A 781 -20.16 43.87 34.43
C ALA A 781 -18.75 44.47 34.63
N THR A 782 -18.18 44.26 35.82
CA THR A 782 -16.81 44.67 36.14
C THR A 782 -15.79 43.90 35.31
N PHE A 783 -15.99 42.60 35.13
CA PHE A 783 -15.17 41.77 34.23
C PHE A 783 -15.19 42.30 32.78
N ASP A 784 -16.36 42.61 32.23
CA ASP A 784 -16.50 43.08 30.84
C ASP A 784 -15.83 44.47 30.65
N ARG A 785 -15.95 45.39 31.64
CA ARG A 785 -15.22 46.67 31.63
C ARG A 785 -13.71 46.46 31.58
N LEU A 786 -13.17 45.68 32.53
CA LEU A 786 -11.73 45.44 32.63
C LEU A 786 -11.17 44.72 31.40
N LYS A 787 -11.94 43.77 30.83
CA LYS A 787 -11.61 43.06 29.58
C LYS A 787 -11.51 44.04 28.40
N GLY A 788 -12.43 45.00 28.29
CA GLY A 788 -12.37 46.06 27.27
C GLY A 788 -11.12 46.93 27.39
N LEU A 789 -10.77 47.33 28.62
CA LEU A 789 -9.54 48.10 28.88
C LEU A 789 -8.29 47.30 28.53
N LEU A 790 -8.24 46.02 28.92
CA LEU A 790 -7.14 45.11 28.58
C LEU A 790 -6.95 44.99 27.07
N GLY A 791 -8.02 44.91 26.27
CA GLY A 791 -7.92 44.86 24.81
C GLY A 791 -7.24 46.09 24.18
N HIS A 792 -7.31 47.26 24.82
CA HIS A 792 -6.77 48.50 24.27
C HIS A 792 -5.33 48.83 24.68
N ILE A 793 -4.69 48.04 25.55
CA ILE A 793 -3.34 48.39 26.05
C ILE A 793 -2.26 48.37 24.96
N ILE A 794 -2.41 47.55 23.91
CA ILE A 794 -1.44 47.45 22.80
C ILE A 794 -1.32 48.75 21.98
N TYR A 795 -2.28 49.66 22.08
CA TYR A 795 -2.29 50.95 21.39
C TYR A 795 -1.83 52.12 22.27
N ARG A 796 -1.29 51.82 23.45
CA ARG A 796 -0.82 52.81 24.43
C ARG A 796 0.68 52.68 24.65
N LYS A 797 1.25 53.62 25.41
CA LYS A 797 2.64 53.50 25.86
C LYS A 797 2.81 52.21 26.67
N PRO A 798 3.88 51.42 26.44
CA PRO A 798 4.08 50.16 27.13
C PRO A 798 4.14 50.34 28.64
N ILE A 799 3.38 49.51 29.35
CA ILE A 799 3.52 49.31 30.79
C ILE A 799 4.81 48.53 31.02
N SER A 800 5.69 49.07 31.88
CA SER A 800 7.07 48.59 32.06
C SER A 800 7.82 48.45 30.72
N PRO A 801 8.18 49.57 30.07
CA PRO A 801 8.92 49.58 28.80
C PRO A 801 10.14 48.67 28.80
N GLU A 802 10.83 48.54 29.94
CA GLU A 802 12.00 47.68 30.13
C GLU A 802 11.72 46.17 29.95
N HIS A 803 10.48 45.72 30.15
CA HIS A 803 10.05 44.31 30.05
C HIS A 803 9.22 43.99 28.81
N THR A 804 8.97 44.99 27.96
CA THR A 804 8.17 44.89 26.73
C THR A 804 9.03 45.11 25.48
N THR A 805 10.31 44.78 25.58
CA THR A 805 11.27 44.81 24.47
C THR A 805 11.62 43.40 24.01
N LEU A 806 12.06 43.31 22.74
CA LEU A 806 12.62 42.08 22.17
C LEU A 806 13.79 41.54 23.01
N GLN A 807 14.66 42.42 23.51
CA GLN A 807 15.80 42.08 24.36
C GLN A 807 15.37 41.46 25.69
N SER A 808 14.33 42.00 26.32
CA SER A 808 13.81 41.42 27.57
C SER A 808 13.21 40.04 27.33
N LEU A 809 12.46 39.87 26.23
CA LEU A 809 11.82 38.60 25.87
C LEU A 809 12.86 37.51 25.60
N ALA A 810 13.94 37.86 24.89
CA ALA A 810 15.04 36.94 24.65
C ALA A 810 15.83 36.62 25.94
N ARG A 811 16.21 37.62 26.74
CA ARG A 811 17.07 37.39 27.92
C ARG A 811 16.38 36.69 29.08
N GLU A 812 15.07 36.89 29.19
CA GLU A 812 14.25 36.38 30.27
C GLU A 812 13.36 35.20 29.86
N ALA A 813 13.51 34.66 28.65
CA ALA A 813 12.69 33.58 28.10
C ALA A 813 12.55 32.35 29.02
N THR A 814 13.57 32.09 29.86
CA THR A 814 13.58 30.96 30.79
C THR A 814 12.90 31.21 32.14
N LYS A 815 12.50 32.45 32.44
CA LYS A 815 11.83 32.79 33.70
C LYS A 815 10.37 32.36 33.62
N ALA A 816 9.99 31.37 34.45
CA ALA A 816 8.60 30.94 34.60
C ALA A 816 7.68 32.14 34.91
N ASN A 817 6.54 32.25 34.21
CA ASN A 817 5.50 33.27 34.44
C ASN A 817 5.97 34.72 34.34
N ARG A 818 6.45 35.14 33.15
CA ARG A 818 6.46 36.57 32.80
C ARG A 818 5.02 37.04 32.67
N ALA A 819 4.42 37.43 33.80
CA ALA A 819 3.03 37.89 33.90
C ALA A 819 2.68 38.98 32.88
N ILE A 820 3.67 39.80 32.50
CA ILE A 820 3.58 40.84 31.46
C ILE A 820 3.35 40.25 30.05
N ASP A 821 3.97 39.11 29.73
CA ASP A 821 3.81 38.41 28.44
C ASP A 821 2.38 37.88 28.30
N THR A 822 1.81 37.35 29.38
CA THR A 822 0.40 36.94 29.43
C THR A 822 -0.55 38.11 29.19
N VAL A 823 -0.30 39.25 29.85
CA VAL A 823 -1.11 40.47 29.73
C VAL A 823 -1.17 40.94 28.27
N TYR A 824 -0.02 41.06 27.62
CA TYR A 824 0.04 41.53 26.24
C TYR A 824 -0.41 40.48 25.22
N HIS A 825 -0.13 39.19 25.44
CA HIS A 825 -0.68 38.11 24.60
C HIS A 825 -2.21 38.15 24.61
N VAL A 826 -2.82 38.15 25.80
CA VAL A 826 -4.28 38.21 25.93
C VAL A 826 -4.84 39.48 25.32
N SER A 827 -4.18 40.64 25.50
CA SER A 827 -4.59 41.87 24.83
C SER A 827 -4.64 41.71 23.30
N CYS A 828 -3.63 41.08 22.68
CA CYS A 828 -3.66 40.76 21.26
C CYS A 828 -4.81 39.81 20.88
N VAL A 829 -5.13 38.82 21.73
CA VAL A 829 -6.24 37.87 21.50
C VAL A 829 -7.61 38.55 21.56
N LEU A 830 -7.77 39.54 22.43
CA LEU A 830 -9.05 40.25 22.61
C LEU A 830 -9.44 41.17 21.44
N ASN A 831 -8.58 41.32 20.43
CA ASN A 831 -8.83 42.14 19.25
C ASN A 831 -9.03 41.25 18.01
N GLU A 832 -10.03 41.59 17.18
CA GLU A 832 -10.28 40.91 15.89
C GLU A 832 -9.60 41.61 14.70
N GLU A 833 -9.45 42.95 14.78
CA GLU A 833 -8.77 43.78 13.79
C GLU A 833 -7.69 44.64 14.43
N TYR A 834 -6.57 44.83 13.72
CA TYR A 834 -5.38 45.48 14.26
C TYR A 834 -4.99 46.73 13.47
N ARG A 835 -4.85 47.86 14.17
CA ARG A 835 -4.32 49.12 13.64
C ARG A 835 -2.81 49.19 13.87
N LEU A 836 -2.06 48.50 13.01
CA LEU A 836 -0.61 48.32 13.19
C LEU A 836 0.20 49.62 13.23
N GLY A 837 -0.29 50.71 12.65
CA GLY A 837 0.35 52.03 12.69
C GLY A 837 0.19 52.78 14.02
N ASP A 838 -0.77 52.35 14.86
CA ASP A 838 -1.05 52.95 16.17
C ASP A 838 -0.26 52.24 17.30
N ILE A 839 0.52 51.20 16.97
CA ILE A 839 1.33 50.44 17.91
C ILE A 839 2.79 50.88 17.75
N ASP A 840 3.43 51.26 18.86
CA ASP A 840 4.86 51.59 18.91
C ASP A 840 5.71 50.48 18.28
N ASP A 841 6.69 50.83 17.45
CA ASP A 841 7.49 49.85 16.70
C ASP A 841 8.20 48.86 17.64
N GLY A 842 8.82 49.33 18.73
CA GLY A 842 9.50 48.47 19.68
C GLY A 842 8.56 47.52 20.43
N LEU A 843 7.37 48.00 20.80
CA LEU A 843 6.32 47.15 21.39
C LEU A 843 5.82 46.11 20.38
N LYS A 844 5.63 46.50 19.12
CA LYS A 844 5.13 45.63 18.05
C LYS A 844 6.09 44.46 17.78
N GLU A 845 7.40 44.69 17.81
CA GLU A 845 8.41 43.62 17.69
C GLU A 845 8.25 42.58 18.81
N TYR A 846 8.12 43.04 20.05
CA TYR A 846 7.88 42.20 21.22
C TYR A 846 6.55 41.42 21.12
N LEU A 847 5.46 42.09 20.75
CA LEU A 847 4.13 41.46 20.63
C LEU A 847 4.14 40.34 19.59
N TYR A 848 4.80 40.56 18.44
CA TYR A 848 4.87 39.56 17.38
C TYR A 848 5.50 38.25 17.86
N VAL A 849 6.67 38.33 18.49
CA VAL A 849 7.35 37.14 19.03
C VAL A 849 6.57 36.53 20.19
N ASN A 850 6.02 37.34 21.09
CA ASN A 850 5.24 36.86 22.23
C ASN A 850 4.02 36.02 21.79
N CYS A 851 3.27 36.48 20.78
CA CYS A 851 2.15 35.72 20.22
C CYS A 851 2.61 34.40 19.59
N LEU A 852 3.74 34.38 18.86
CA LEU A 852 4.30 33.15 18.28
C LEU A 852 4.70 32.11 19.33
N ILE A 853 5.28 32.55 20.45
CA ILE A 853 5.65 31.68 21.58
C ILE A 853 4.40 30.99 22.14
N HIS A 854 3.29 31.72 22.28
CA HIS A 854 2.03 31.22 22.86
C HIS A 854 1.17 30.40 21.88
N ARG A 855 1.31 30.59 20.56
CA ARG A 855 0.54 29.91 19.49
C ARG A 855 0.51 28.39 19.59
N ASN A 856 1.52 27.81 20.22
CA ASN A 856 1.77 26.38 20.21
C ASN A 856 1.47 25.67 21.54
N THR A 857 0.80 26.35 22.48
CA THR A 857 0.49 25.82 23.81
C THR A 857 -1.00 25.45 23.87
N CYS A 858 -1.31 24.21 24.20
CA CYS A 858 -2.70 23.73 24.26
C CYS A 858 -3.50 24.42 25.37
N ASN A 859 -4.81 24.56 25.16
CA ASN A 859 -5.80 25.09 26.11
C ASN A 859 -5.67 26.61 26.44
N ILE A 860 -4.89 27.37 25.68
CA ILE A 860 -4.74 28.83 25.83
C ILE A 860 -5.45 29.53 24.68
N ALA A 861 -6.03 30.70 24.96
CA ALA A 861 -6.73 31.49 23.95
C ALA A 861 -5.76 31.98 22.85
N HIS A 862 -6.16 31.86 21.59
CA HIS A 862 -5.38 32.23 20.42
C HIS A 862 -6.04 33.37 19.62
N GLY A 863 -5.21 34.30 19.12
CA GLY A 863 -5.62 35.45 18.32
C GLY A 863 -5.00 35.44 16.92
N LYS A 864 -5.24 36.49 16.12
CA LYS A 864 -4.77 36.59 14.71
C LYS A 864 -3.66 37.64 14.52
N PHE A 865 -3.02 38.09 15.59
CA PHE A 865 -2.06 39.20 15.54
C PHE A 865 -0.82 38.88 14.72
N ASP A 866 -0.20 37.73 14.96
CA ASP A 866 0.96 37.25 14.22
C ASP A 866 0.64 37.03 12.74
N ASP A 867 -0.48 36.36 12.43
CA ASP A 867 -0.93 36.19 11.04
C ASP A 867 -1.19 37.54 10.33
N CYS A 868 -1.68 38.56 11.06
CA CYS A 868 -1.86 39.92 10.55
C CYS A 868 -0.54 40.61 10.19
N ILE A 869 0.47 40.51 11.07
CA ILE A 869 1.83 41.03 10.82
C ILE A 869 2.47 40.33 9.63
N GLU A 870 2.39 39.00 9.55
CA GLU A 870 2.99 38.21 8.48
C GLU A 870 2.41 38.56 7.10
N LYS A 871 1.10 38.83 7.05
CA LYS A 871 0.40 39.23 5.82
C LYS A 871 0.66 40.68 5.42
N LYS A 872 0.65 41.62 6.37
CA LYS A 872 0.74 43.07 6.09
C LYS A 872 2.17 43.61 6.07
N GLN A 873 3.09 43.01 6.84
CA GLN A 873 4.47 43.47 7.04
C GLN A 873 5.47 42.29 7.07
N PRO A 874 5.61 41.51 5.98
CA PRO A 874 6.42 40.29 5.96
C PRO A 874 7.94 40.54 6.16
N ILE A 875 8.46 41.67 5.69
CA ILE A 875 9.88 42.03 5.87
C ILE A 875 10.16 42.32 7.36
N PHE A 876 9.26 43.07 8.00
CA PHE A 876 9.32 43.34 9.43
C PHE A 876 9.33 42.04 10.23
N ALA A 877 8.39 41.12 9.94
CA ALA A 877 8.32 39.82 10.61
C ALA A 877 9.65 39.05 10.55
N LYS A 878 10.29 38.97 9.37
CA LYS A 878 11.58 38.28 9.20
C LYS A 878 12.69 38.96 10.01
N THR A 879 12.82 40.28 9.92
CA THR A 879 13.84 41.05 10.65
C THR A 879 13.72 40.82 12.16
N VAL A 880 12.51 40.94 12.70
CA VAL A 880 12.25 40.76 14.14
C VAL A 880 12.62 39.35 14.62
N LEU A 881 12.32 38.30 13.83
CA LEU A 881 12.71 36.94 14.20
C LEU A 881 14.22 36.75 14.16
N LYS A 882 14.92 37.30 13.16
CA LYS A 882 16.39 37.25 13.10
C LYS A 882 17.00 37.93 14.32
N ASP A 883 16.53 39.12 14.66
CA ASP A 883 17.03 39.88 15.81
C ASP A 883 16.75 39.18 17.14
N TYR A 884 15.54 38.62 17.30
CA TYR A 884 15.19 37.82 18.47
C TYR A 884 16.10 36.59 18.63
N LEU A 885 16.31 35.84 17.55
CA LEU A 885 17.14 34.64 17.58
C LEU A 885 18.60 34.95 17.91
N LYS A 886 19.16 36.05 17.38
CA LYS A 886 20.51 36.52 17.74
C LYS A 886 20.63 36.84 19.22
N LEU A 887 19.69 37.62 19.75
CA LEU A 887 19.65 37.95 21.18
C LEU A 887 19.49 36.69 22.06
N PHE A 888 18.71 35.72 21.60
CA PHE A 888 18.53 34.44 22.27
C PHE A 888 19.83 33.61 22.29
N ILE A 889 20.52 33.53 21.15
CA ILE A 889 21.81 32.82 21.01
C ILE A 889 22.88 33.47 21.87
N GLU A 890 23.01 34.80 21.83
CA GLU A 890 23.93 35.57 22.67
C GLU A 890 23.72 35.26 24.17
N THR A 891 22.46 35.08 24.58
CA THR A 891 22.11 34.86 25.98
C THR A 891 22.34 33.42 26.46
N TYR A 892 21.93 32.42 25.67
CA TYR A 892 21.86 31.03 26.13
C TYR A 892 22.88 30.09 25.50
N THR A 893 23.40 30.44 24.32
CA THR A 893 24.38 29.63 23.57
C THR A 893 25.47 30.50 22.92
N PRO A 894 26.17 31.37 23.68
CA PRO A 894 27.17 32.28 23.11
C PRO A 894 28.36 31.55 22.48
N ASP A 895 28.67 30.34 22.95
CA ASP A 895 29.68 29.44 22.39
C ASP A 895 29.32 28.91 20.99
N LEU A 896 28.06 29.03 20.57
CA LEU A 896 27.56 28.66 19.26
C LEU A 896 27.15 29.88 18.40
N ALA A 897 27.79 31.03 18.61
CA ALA A 897 27.52 32.27 17.86
C ALA A 897 27.61 32.14 16.33
N PHE A 898 28.26 31.09 15.80
CA PHE A 898 28.27 30.81 14.36
C PHE A 898 26.86 30.54 13.78
N ILE A 899 25.87 30.18 14.60
CA ILE A 899 24.48 29.97 14.17
C ILE A 899 23.91 31.25 13.55
N GLU A 900 24.38 32.42 13.99
CA GLU A 900 23.98 33.72 13.43
C GLU A 900 24.29 33.82 11.92
N GLU A 901 25.37 33.20 11.44
CA GLU A 901 25.71 33.15 10.01
C GLU A 901 24.60 32.50 9.17
N TYR A 902 23.92 31.49 9.72
CA TYR A 902 22.83 30.78 9.05
C TYR A 902 21.54 31.58 9.11
N ILE A 903 21.24 32.18 10.28
CA ILE A 903 20.06 33.03 10.47
C ILE A 903 20.10 34.24 9.54
N ASP A 904 21.26 34.86 9.36
CA ASP A 904 21.41 36.01 8.47
C ASP A 904 21.08 35.67 7.02
N LYS A 905 21.48 34.48 6.57
CA LYS A 905 21.23 33.97 5.21
C LYS A 905 19.83 33.41 5.00
N GLU A 906 19.07 33.15 6.06
CA GLU A 906 17.75 32.53 5.96
C GLU A 906 16.67 33.55 5.57
N ASP A 907 15.96 33.29 4.47
CA ASP A 907 14.91 34.18 3.96
C ASP A 907 13.51 33.57 4.09
N GLU A 908 13.38 32.29 4.43
CA GLU A 908 12.09 31.65 4.64
C GLU A 908 11.55 31.94 6.04
N LEU A 909 10.42 32.66 6.08
CA LEU A 909 9.74 32.99 7.34
C LEU A 909 9.34 31.72 8.13
N ARG A 910 8.96 30.65 7.43
CA ARG A 910 8.61 29.37 8.06
C ARG A 910 9.81 28.77 8.82
N VAL A 911 11.02 28.88 8.27
CA VAL A 911 12.24 28.37 8.91
C VAL A 911 12.57 29.20 10.15
N LEU A 912 12.53 30.53 10.05
CA LEU A 912 12.75 31.42 11.19
C LEU A 912 11.74 31.18 12.34
N LYS A 913 10.45 31.00 12.01
CA LYS A 913 9.42 30.61 12.99
C LYS A 913 9.74 29.26 13.64
N SER A 914 10.23 28.30 12.86
CA SER A 914 10.57 26.97 13.38
C SER A 914 11.80 26.97 14.31
N LEU A 915 12.69 27.96 14.19
CA LEU A 915 13.79 28.20 15.14
C LEU A 915 13.33 28.94 16.41
N THR A 916 12.22 29.70 16.34
CA THR A 916 11.74 30.53 17.45
C THR A 916 11.24 29.67 18.62
N THR A 917 11.87 29.82 19.78
CA THR A 917 11.66 28.94 20.94
C THR A 917 10.25 29.08 21.54
N ARG A 918 9.70 27.98 22.09
CA ARG A 918 8.49 28.04 22.93
C ARG A 918 8.89 28.47 24.34
N PHE A 919 7.90 28.68 25.20
CA PHE A 919 8.15 28.84 26.63
C PHE A 919 8.85 27.59 27.19
N VAL A 920 10.08 27.76 27.70
CA VAL A 920 10.89 26.67 28.24
C VAL A 920 11.47 27.13 29.57
N VAL A 921 11.29 26.32 30.62
CA VAL A 921 11.83 26.63 31.94
C VAL A 921 13.26 26.12 32.04
N GLY A 922 14.20 27.01 32.35
CA GLY A 922 15.61 26.69 32.58
C GLY A 922 16.53 26.94 31.38
N LYS A 923 17.75 27.42 31.68
CA LYS A 923 18.77 27.79 30.69
C LYS A 923 19.26 26.60 29.86
N ASP A 924 19.48 25.45 30.49
CA ASP A 924 19.94 24.24 29.80
C ASP A 924 18.89 23.76 28.79
N SER A 925 17.61 23.73 29.14
CA SER A 925 16.54 23.31 28.23
C SER A 925 16.35 24.27 27.05
N ALA A 926 16.49 25.58 27.27
CA ALA A 926 16.47 26.58 26.20
C ALA A 926 17.63 26.38 25.21
N ARG A 927 18.83 26.09 25.74
CA ARG A 927 20.04 25.75 24.98
C ARG A 927 19.86 24.49 24.13
N GLU A 928 19.44 23.37 24.72
CA GLU A 928 19.30 22.13 23.95
C GLU A 928 18.20 22.23 22.88
N LEU A 929 17.12 22.96 23.14
CA LEU A 929 16.04 23.14 22.16
C LEU A 929 16.50 23.90 20.91
N ILE A 930 17.28 24.97 21.07
CA ILE A 930 17.79 25.73 19.91
C ILE A 930 18.81 24.90 19.13
N ILE A 931 19.67 24.13 19.81
CA ILE A 931 20.63 23.23 19.16
C ILE A 931 19.88 22.16 18.35
N TYR A 932 18.93 21.45 18.95
CA TYR A 932 18.14 20.42 18.28
C TYR A 932 17.45 20.97 17.03
N ARG A 933 16.78 22.14 17.13
CA ARG A 933 16.09 22.76 15.99
C ARG A 933 17.05 23.17 14.89
N PHE A 934 18.18 23.78 15.25
CA PHE A 934 19.22 24.14 14.30
C PHE A 934 19.72 22.91 13.53
N VAL A 935 20.06 21.82 14.25
CA VAL A 935 20.52 20.56 13.66
C VAL A 935 19.45 19.92 12.78
N HIS A 936 18.19 19.89 13.24
CA HIS A 936 17.05 19.32 12.51
C HIS A 936 16.74 20.05 11.20
N ILE A 937 16.91 21.39 11.17
CA ILE A 937 16.63 22.23 10.00
C ILE A 937 17.78 22.19 9.01
N TYR A 938 19.00 22.48 9.46
CA TYR A 938 20.16 22.65 8.57
C TYR A 938 20.94 21.36 8.30
N ASN A 939 20.76 20.30 9.10
CA ASN A 939 21.23 18.93 8.86
C ASN A 939 22.64 18.81 8.22
N PHE A 940 22.76 18.14 7.07
CA PHE A 940 23.97 17.96 6.29
C PHE A 940 24.57 19.27 5.74
N ASN A 941 23.81 20.38 5.72
CA ASN A 941 24.29 21.70 5.30
C ASN A 941 25.10 22.43 6.40
N ILE A 942 25.21 21.86 7.60
CA ILE A 942 26.06 22.41 8.67
C ILE A 942 27.53 22.11 8.38
N LYS A 943 28.42 23.11 8.53
CA LYS A 943 29.87 22.94 8.32
C LYS A 943 30.48 21.97 9.35
N ASN A 944 31.54 21.24 8.98
CA ASN A 944 32.11 20.20 9.85
C ASN A 944 32.66 20.75 11.17
N ASP A 945 33.34 21.91 11.14
CA ASP A 945 33.84 22.59 12.33
C ASP A 945 32.69 23.03 13.27
N HIS A 946 31.56 23.46 12.70
CA HIS A 946 30.35 23.77 13.46
C HIS A 946 29.72 22.52 14.09
N LEU A 947 29.68 21.38 13.38
CA LEU A 947 29.21 20.10 13.93
C LEU A 947 30.06 19.68 15.15
N THR A 948 31.38 19.81 15.08
CA THR A 948 32.28 19.51 16.21
C THR A 948 31.95 20.39 17.43
N ARG A 949 31.78 21.71 17.24
CA ARG A 949 31.41 22.62 18.33
C ARG A 949 30.06 22.26 18.95
N ILE A 950 29.09 21.81 18.16
CA ILE A 950 27.78 21.37 18.67
C ILE A 950 27.94 20.13 19.57
N VAL A 951 28.77 19.15 19.16
CA VAL A 951 29.05 17.95 19.97
C VAL A 951 29.71 18.32 21.30
N ASP A 952 30.63 19.26 21.32
CA ASP A 952 31.32 19.71 22.54
C ASP A 952 30.40 20.52 23.48
N SER A 953 29.35 21.13 22.92
CA SER A 953 28.46 22.07 23.60
C SER A 953 27.17 21.46 24.14
N SER A 954 26.58 20.49 23.43
CA SER A 954 25.26 19.91 23.73
C SER A 954 25.35 18.83 24.80
N LYS A 955 24.41 18.85 25.75
CA LYS A 955 24.23 17.81 26.78
C LYS A 955 23.17 16.78 26.40
N ASP A 956 22.40 17.03 25.34
CA ASP A 956 21.39 16.08 24.86
C ASP A 956 22.04 14.95 24.05
N ASN A 957 22.01 13.74 24.61
CA ASN A 957 22.69 12.59 24.02
C ASN A 957 22.12 12.22 22.64
N ALA A 958 20.81 12.36 22.43
CA ALA A 958 20.17 12.06 21.15
C ALA A 958 20.68 13.00 20.04
N THR A 959 20.65 14.31 20.28
CA THR A 959 21.20 15.32 19.35
C THR A 959 22.68 15.11 19.10
N VAL A 960 23.49 14.84 20.14
CA VAL A 960 24.93 14.56 19.98
C VAL A 960 25.18 13.35 19.10
N ILE A 961 24.43 12.25 19.29
CA ILE A 961 24.57 11.03 18.47
C ILE A 961 24.17 11.32 17.01
N ALA A 962 23.08 12.06 16.77
CA ALA A 962 22.66 12.41 15.42
C ALA A 962 23.68 13.33 14.71
N VAL A 963 24.26 14.30 15.42
CA VAL A 963 25.33 15.16 14.89
C VAL A 963 26.57 14.35 14.55
N LYS A 964 26.99 13.41 15.43
CA LYS A 964 28.08 12.47 15.14
C LYS A 964 27.78 11.61 13.90
N ALA A 965 26.54 11.15 13.74
CA ALA A 965 26.11 10.40 12.55
C ALA A 965 26.32 11.20 11.26
N ILE A 966 25.91 12.48 11.25
CA ILE A 966 26.12 13.40 10.12
C ILE A 966 27.61 13.56 9.84
N THR A 967 28.43 13.83 10.87
CA THR A 967 29.89 13.97 10.72
C THR A 967 30.53 12.72 10.12
N VAL A 968 30.19 11.53 10.63
CA VAL A 968 30.70 10.24 10.14
C VAL A 968 30.35 10.01 8.66
N ILE A 969 29.13 10.36 8.23
CA ILE A 969 28.70 10.25 6.82
C ILE A 969 29.43 11.27 5.92
N LYS A 970 29.66 12.49 6.40
CA LYS A 970 30.40 13.54 5.67
C LYS A 970 31.88 13.20 5.52
N GLU A 971 32.48 12.65 6.57
CA GLU A 971 33.89 12.21 6.60
C GLU A 971 34.10 10.81 5.98
N GLN A 972 33.02 10.13 5.58
CA GLN A 972 33.05 8.80 4.95
C GLN A 972 33.65 7.70 5.84
N LYS A 973 33.47 7.81 7.16
CA LYS A 973 34.01 6.87 8.16
C LYS A 973 33.06 5.71 8.45
N ARG A 974 32.77 4.90 7.42
CA ARG A 974 31.78 3.79 7.46
C ARG A 974 31.84 2.90 8.70
N SER A 975 33.04 2.58 9.19
CA SER A 975 33.24 1.69 10.35
C SER A 975 32.88 2.33 11.70
N GLU A 976 32.77 3.65 11.78
CA GLU A 976 32.44 4.38 13.01
C GLU A 976 30.93 4.59 13.19
N PHE A 977 30.12 4.27 12.17
CA PHE A 977 28.67 4.44 12.21
C PHE A 977 28.01 3.32 13.03
N THR A 978 27.15 3.67 13.99
CA THR A 978 26.48 2.70 14.90
C THR A 978 24.98 2.61 14.67
N ILE A 979 24.33 1.60 15.25
CA ILE A 979 22.87 1.46 15.17
C ILE A 979 22.14 2.61 15.88
N GLU A 980 22.68 3.12 16.98
CA GLU A 980 22.16 4.32 17.67
C GLU A 980 22.25 5.54 16.76
N MET A 981 23.36 5.72 16.03
CA MET A 981 23.49 6.78 15.03
C MET A 981 22.41 6.68 13.95
N ALA A 982 22.07 5.47 13.49
CA ALA A 982 20.98 5.27 12.53
C ALA A 982 19.62 5.68 13.12
N ILE A 983 19.34 5.28 14.37
CA ILE A 983 18.07 5.55 15.06
C ILE A 983 17.88 7.05 15.30
N GLU A 984 18.89 7.72 15.87
CA GLU A 984 18.79 9.15 16.20
C GLU A 984 18.84 10.02 14.94
N LEU A 985 19.58 9.63 13.90
CA LEU A 985 19.53 10.33 12.61
C LEU A 985 18.16 10.19 11.95
N TYR A 986 17.54 9.01 12.02
CA TYR A 986 16.17 8.81 11.54
C TYR A 986 15.19 9.69 12.32
N ASP A 987 15.26 9.71 13.65
CA ASP A 987 14.37 10.51 14.50
C ASP A 987 14.54 12.01 14.25
N LEU A 988 15.79 12.47 14.12
CA LEU A 988 16.12 13.85 13.75
C LEU A 988 15.54 14.25 12.39
N LEU A 989 15.52 13.35 11.42
CA LEU A 989 14.96 13.64 10.10
C LEU A 989 13.44 13.47 10.06
N LYS A 990 12.86 12.74 11.02
CA LYS A 990 11.45 12.35 11.04
C LYS A 990 10.62 13.25 11.96
N LYS A 991 10.02 14.28 11.37
CA LYS A 991 8.86 14.97 11.95
C LYS A 991 7.54 14.59 11.26
N SER A 992 7.60 14.32 9.96
CA SER A 992 6.56 13.64 9.16
C SER A 992 7.23 12.85 8.01
N ARG A 993 6.48 11.95 7.35
CA ARG A 993 6.99 11.21 6.17
C ARG A 993 7.37 12.15 5.03
N GLU A 994 6.59 13.21 4.83
CA GLU A 994 6.80 14.23 3.79
C GLU A 994 8.05 15.06 4.09
N GLU A 995 8.22 15.50 5.34
CA GLU A 995 9.39 16.30 5.72
C GLU A 995 10.69 15.51 5.61
N PHE A 996 10.68 14.21 5.95
CA PHE A 996 11.83 13.34 5.70
C PHE A 996 12.14 13.27 4.20
N LYS A 997 11.13 13.04 3.36
CA LYS A 997 11.29 12.92 1.91
C LYS A 997 11.92 14.19 1.32
N ASP A 998 11.42 15.36 1.68
CA ASP A 998 11.91 16.64 1.16
C ASP A 998 13.38 16.86 1.56
N LYS A 999 13.70 16.64 2.84
CA LYS A 999 15.08 16.74 3.35
C LYS A 999 15.99 15.72 2.67
N PHE A 1000 15.57 14.47 2.57
CA PHE A 1000 16.37 13.40 1.96
C PHE A 1000 16.61 13.67 0.47
N ASN A 1001 15.58 14.13 -0.26
CA ASN A 1001 15.70 14.45 -1.68
C ASN A 1001 16.60 15.66 -1.96
N SER A 1002 16.68 16.61 -1.03
CA SER A 1002 17.58 17.77 -1.12
C SER A 1002 19.07 17.42 -0.96
N LEU A 1003 19.39 16.23 -0.43
CA LEU A 1003 20.78 15.79 -0.26
C LEU A 1003 21.43 15.47 -1.61
N ASP A 1004 22.74 15.69 -1.71
CA ASP A 1004 23.52 15.21 -2.85
C ASP A 1004 23.39 13.69 -2.99
N ARG A 1005 23.36 13.22 -4.25
CA ARG A 1005 23.31 11.79 -4.61
C ARG A 1005 24.30 10.93 -3.81
N SER A 1006 25.55 11.38 -3.68
CA SER A 1006 26.57 10.63 -2.95
C SER A 1006 26.28 10.50 -1.45
N VAL A 1007 25.65 11.51 -0.84
CA VAL A 1007 25.28 11.54 0.58
C VAL A 1007 24.09 10.61 0.82
N LYS A 1008 23.08 10.64 -0.05
CA LYS A 1008 21.93 9.72 0.03
C LYS A 1008 22.36 8.26 0.05
N LEU A 1009 23.25 7.89 -0.88
CA LEU A 1009 23.75 6.52 -1.00
C LEU A 1009 24.57 6.09 0.22
N ARG A 1010 25.45 6.96 0.73
CA ARG A 1010 26.22 6.67 1.96
C ARG A 1010 25.32 6.54 3.18
N LEU A 1011 24.34 7.43 3.34
CA LEU A 1011 23.40 7.39 4.45
C LEU A 1011 22.67 6.04 4.48
N LEU A 1012 22.10 5.61 3.35
CA LEU A 1012 21.38 4.34 3.29
C LEU A 1012 22.30 3.13 3.45
N ASP A 1013 23.48 3.11 2.81
CA ASP A 1013 24.47 2.04 3.00
C ASP A 1013 24.85 1.88 4.48
N TYR A 1014 25.11 3.00 5.18
CA TYR A 1014 25.53 2.97 6.57
C TYR A 1014 24.39 2.50 7.48
N MET A 1015 23.15 2.94 7.23
CA MET A 1015 21.98 2.47 7.97
C MET A 1015 21.70 0.99 7.70
N PHE A 1016 21.80 0.53 6.46
CA PHE A 1016 21.61 -0.87 6.07
C PHE A 1016 22.63 -1.80 6.73
N LEU A 1017 23.89 -1.35 6.86
CA LEU A 1017 24.93 -2.08 7.58
C LEU A 1017 24.54 -2.34 9.05
N GLN A 1018 23.88 -1.39 9.70
CA GLN A 1018 23.46 -1.51 11.10
C GLN A 1018 22.17 -2.32 11.26
N PHE A 1019 21.31 -2.36 10.25
CA PHE A 1019 20.08 -3.15 10.19
C PHE A 1019 20.22 -4.34 9.25
N ASN A 1020 21.25 -5.16 9.44
CA ASN A 1020 21.69 -6.17 8.46
C ASN A 1020 21.21 -7.62 8.76
N THR A 1021 20.25 -7.81 9.67
CA THR A 1021 19.65 -9.13 9.93
C THR A 1021 18.13 -9.06 9.91
N TYR A 1022 17.47 -10.15 9.49
CA TYR A 1022 15.99 -10.22 9.46
C TYR A 1022 15.36 -9.89 10.82
N ARG A 1023 15.99 -10.32 11.93
CA ARG A 1023 15.53 -10.00 13.29
C ARG A 1023 15.54 -8.49 13.60
N LEU A 1024 16.50 -7.74 13.05
CA LEU A 1024 16.59 -6.28 13.25
C LEU A 1024 15.57 -5.51 12.43
N ILE A 1025 15.12 -6.08 11.32
CA ILE A 1025 14.15 -5.47 10.40
C ILE A 1025 12.77 -6.13 10.45
N ASP A 1026 12.50 -6.94 11.47
CA ASP A 1026 11.23 -7.64 11.62
C ASP A 1026 10.08 -6.64 11.82
N PHE A 1027 8.92 -6.95 11.24
CA PHE A 1027 7.74 -6.10 11.41
C PHE A 1027 7.08 -6.41 12.75
N LYS A 1028 6.86 -5.37 13.55
CA LYS A 1028 6.08 -5.48 14.78
C LYS A 1028 4.82 -4.62 14.64
N GLY A 1029 3.66 -5.26 14.77
CA GLY A 1029 2.38 -4.56 14.84
C GLY A 1029 2.25 -3.70 16.10
N GLY A 1030 1.23 -2.84 16.17
CA GLY A 1030 0.94 -2.01 17.34
C GLY A 1030 1.82 -0.76 17.48
N ILE A 1031 1.97 -0.26 18.71
CA ILE A 1031 2.77 0.94 19.02
C ILE A 1031 4.26 0.62 18.86
N GLN A 1032 4.90 1.24 17.86
CA GLN A 1032 6.31 0.98 17.54
C GLN A 1032 7.25 1.96 18.25
N THR A 1033 8.35 1.42 18.79
CA THR A 1033 9.52 2.21 19.24
C THR A 1033 10.21 2.91 18.06
N ILE A 1034 10.98 3.98 18.30
CA ILE A 1034 11.73 4.71 17.25
C ILE A 1034 12.62 3.77 16.43
N ARG A 1035 13.29 2.81 17.08
CA ARG A 1035 14.08 1.77 16.41
C ARG A 1035 13.26 0.92 15.43
N GLN A 1036 12.06 0.49 15.82
CA GLN A 1036 11.16 -0.30 14.96
C GLN A 1036 10.59 0.56 13.82
N GLN A 1037 10.33 1.84 14.08
CA GLN A 1037 9.91 2.78 13.05
C GLN A 1037 11.04 3.02 12.02
N CYS A 1038 12.29 3.17 12.47
CA CYS A 1038 13.47 3.26 11.62
C CYS A 1038 13.62 1.98 10.76
N ALA A 1039 13.54 0.80 11.37
CA ALA A 1039 13.58 -0.48 10.65
C ALA A 1039 12.47 -0.59 9.59
N THR A 1040 11.25 -0.18 9.93
CA THR A 1040 10.11 -0.15 9.00
C THR A 1040 10.33 0.82 7.85
N PHE A 1041 10.82 2.03 8.13
CA PHE A 1041 11.20 3.01 7.12
C PHE A 1041 12.25 2.44 6.15
N LEU A 1042 13.31 1.83 6.67
CA LEU A 1042 14.35 1.21 5.84
C LEU A 1042 13.77 0.10 4.96
N ARG A 1043 12.95 -0.79 5.52
CA ARG A 1043 12.33 -1.92 4.82
C ARG A 1043 11.33 -1.51 3.72
N GLN A 1044 10.49 -0.51 3.97
CA GLN A 1044 9.32 -0.22 3.12
C GLN A 1044 9.41 1.07 2.32
N ASN A 1045 10.18 2.06 2.77
CA ASN A 1045 10.11 3.42 2.22
C ASN A 1045 11.43 3.92 1.65
N SER A 1046 12.57 3.59 2.26
CA SER A 1046 13.87 4.19 1.94
C SER A 1046 14.24 4.09 0.45
N LEU A 1047 14.04 2.92 -0.17
CA LEU A 1047 14.37 2.66 -1.57
C LEU A 1047 13.43 3.36 -2.56
N ASN A 1048 12.23 3.75 -2.14
CA ASN A 1048 11.26 4.46 -2.99
C ASN A 1048 11.67 5.92 -3.25
N PHE A 1049 12.65 6.43 -2.51
CA PHE A 1049 13.15 7.79 -2.66
C PHE A 1049 14.38 7.89 -3.58
N LEU A 1050 14.83 6.76 -4.15
CA LEU A 1050 15.97 6.70 -5.04
C LEU A 1050 15.52 6.51 -6.50
N ASP A 1051 16.24 7.15 -7.42
CA ASP A 1051 16.09 6.90 -8.86
C ASP A 1051 16.80 5.60 -9.30
N LEU A 1052 16.57 5.18 -10.56
CA LEU A 1052 17.15 3.93 -11.10
C LEU A 1052 18.69 3.95 -11.11
N GLY A 1053 19.29 5.11 -11.35
CA GLY A 1053 20.75 5.28 -11.34
C GLY A 1053 21.32 5.14 -9.93
N GLU A 1054 20.70 5.80 -8.96
CA GLU A 1054 21.01 5.73 -7.54
C GLU A 1054 20.91 4.28 -7.01
N LEU A 1055 19.82 3.58 -7.33
CA LEU A 1055 19.64 2.18 -6.94
C LEU A 1055 20.69 1.26 -7.57
N LYS A 1056 21.03 1.47 -8.85
CA LYS A 1056 22.09 0.71 -9.53
C LYS A 1056 23.46 0.92 -8.90
N GLU A 1057 23.74 2.10 -8.36
CA GLU A 1057 24.95 2.37 -7.58
C GLU A 1057 24.90 1.74 -6.20
N LEU A 1058 23.78 1.87 -5.47
CA LEU A 1058 23.58 1.22 -4.18
C LEU A 1058 23.78 -0.30 -4.29
N ARG A 1059 23.22 -0.92 -5.34
CA ARG A 1059 23.41 -2.34 -5.66
C ARG A 1059 24.86 -2.75 -5.88
N LYS A 1060 25.76 -1.84 -6.31
CA LYS A 1060 27.19 -2.14 -6.45
C LYS A 1060 27.91 -2.14 -5.09
N ILE A 1061 27.38 -1.41 -4.11
CA ILE A 1061 27.94 -1.31 -2.75
C ILE A 1061 27.61 -2.57 -1.92
N HIS A 1062 26.39 -3.11 -2.06
CA HIS A 1062 25.92 -4.27 -1.31
C HIS A 1062 26.27 -5.62 -1.99
N LEU A 1063 26.97 -6.50 -1.27
CA LEU A 1063 27.49 -7.80 -1.76
C LEU A 1063 26.42 -8.93 -1.74
N GLU A 1064 26.78 -10.13 -2.23
CA GLU A 1064 25.83 -11.25 -2.39
C GLU A 1064 25.17 -11.76 -1.11
N ASN A 1065 25.80 -11.57 0.05
CA ASN A 1065 25.29 -12.03 1.35
C ASN A 1065 24.52 -10.94 2.12
N ASP A 1066 24.19 -9.83 1.48
CA ASP A 1066 23.48 -8.71 2.10
C ASP A 1066 21.96 -8.93 2.04
N ILE A 1067 21.27 -8.84 3.19
CA ILE A 1067 19.82 -8.98 3.29
C ILE A 1067 19.04 -7.88 2.54
N TRP A 1068 19.69 -6.74 2.25
CA TRP A 1068 19.10 -5.62 1.53
C TRP A 1068 19.20 -5.76 0.01
N LYS A 1069 20.18 -6.54 -0.49
CA LYS A 1069 20.36 -6.77 -1.93
C LYS A 1069 19.06 -7.26 -2.60
N PRO A 1070 18.31 -8.22 -2.02
CA PRO A 1070 17.01 -8.61 -2.56
C PRO A 1070 16.01 -7.46 -2.76
N LEU A 1071 15.90 -6.56 -1.77
CA LEU A 1071 14.98 -5.42 -1.83
C LEU A 1071 15.43 -4.39 -2.88
N ILE A 1072 16.73 -4.12 -2.97
CA ILE A 1072 17.30 -3.21 -3.97
C ILE A 1072 17.06 -3.76 -5.39
N LEU A 1073 17.36 -5.04 -5.63
CA LEU A 1073 17.14 -5.68 -6.93
C LEU A 1073 15.66 -5.67 -7.33
N HIS A 1074 14.78 -5.92 -6.38
CA HIS A 1074 13.35 -5.84 -6.59
C HIS A 1074 12.91 -4.42 -7.02
N GLN A 1075 13.37 -3.38 -6.31
CA GLN A 1075 13.05 -2.00 -6.65
C GLN A 1075 13.61 -1.60 -8.02
N ILE A 1076 14.83 -2.03 -8.37
CA ILE A 1076 15.40 -1.84 -9.71
C ILE A 1076 14.50 -2.49 -10.76
N SER A 1077 14.14 -3.77 -10.58
CA SER A 1077 13.30 -4.47 -11.55
C SER A 1077 11.90 -3.84 -11.68
N LYS A 1078 11.36 -3.25 -10.60
CA LYS A 1078 10.09 -2.52 -10.63
C LYS A 1078 10.20 -1.25 -11.48
N LEU A 1079 11.25 -0.45 -11.27
CA LEU A 1079 11.48 0.76 -12.07
C LEU A 1079 11.79 0.44 -13.55
N GLU A 1080 12.58 -0.61 -13.82
CA GLU A 1080 12.84 -1.06 -15.20
C GLU A 1080 11.56 -1.54 -15.91
N GLN A 1081 10.64 -2.20 -15.19
CA GLN A 1081 9.33 -2.54 -15.74
C GLN A 1081 8.51 -1.28 -16.03
N ASN A 1082 8.48 -0.31 -15.11
CA ASN A 1082 7.78 0.95 -15.32
C ASN A 1082 8.34 1.72 -16.53
N GLU A 1083 9.66 1.76 -16.72
CA GLU A 1083 10.28 2.36 -17.91
C GLU A 1083 9.86 1.62 -19.20
N ALA A 1084 9.81 0.29 -19.19
CA ALA A 1084 9.36 -0.49 -20.35
C ALA A 1084 7.88 -0.25 -20.68
N ASP A 1085 7.04 -0.11 -19.65
CA ASP A 1085 5.63 0.19 -19.80
C ASP A 1085 5.45 1.62 -20.35
N VAL A 1086 6.16 2.62 -19.81
CA VAL A 1086 6.09 4.03 -20.27
C VAL A 1086 6.63 4.18 -21.70
N ASN A 1087 7.75 3.53 -22.04
CA ASN A 1087 8.37 3.64 -23.37
C ASN A 1087 7.67 2.79 -24.44
N TYR A 1088 6.61 2.06 -24.10
CA TYR A 1088 5.80 1.34 -25.07
C TYR A 1088 4.68 2.25 -25.61
N ASP A 1089 4.90 2.81 -26.80
CA ASP A 1089 3.90 3.56 -27.55
C ASP A 1089 3.18 2.68 -28.57
N ALA A 1090 1.91 3.00 -28.82
CA ALA A 1090 1.13 2.37 -29.88
C ALA A 1090 1.72 2.70 -31.27
N TYR A 1091 1.82 1.69 -32.13
CA TYR A 1091 2.30 1.86 -33.50
C TYR A 1091 1.23 2.49 -34.40
N GLU A 1092 1.64 3.32 -35.35
CA GLU A 1092 0.78 3.87 -36.39
C GLU A 1092 0.22 2.75 -37.29
N ILE A 1093 -1.03 2.91 -37.74
CA ILE A 1093 -1.74 1.91 -38.55
C ILE A 1093 -0.97 1.55 -39.81
N GLU A 1094 -0.44 2.54 -40.53
CA GLU A 1094 0.33 2.30 -41.75
C GLU A 1094 1.59 1.44 -41.49
N LYS A 1095 2.30 1.69 -40.38
CA LYS A 1095 3.47 0.90 -39.99
C LYS A 1095 3.10 -0.55 -39.68
N ILE A 1096 2.00 -0.77 -38.95
CA ILE A 1096 1.50 -2.12 -38.65
C ILE A 1096 1.10 -2.85 -39.95
N LYS A 1097 0.39 -2.16 -40.85
CA LYS A 1097 0.00 -2.71 -42.16
C LYS A 1097 1.22 -3.14 -42.96
N ASN A 1098 2.20 -2.25 -43.11
CA ASN A 1098 3.42 -2.55 -43.86
C ASN A 1098 4.23 -3.69 -43.22
N PHE A 1099 4.29 -3.78 -41.90
CA PHE A 1099 4.90 -4.92 -41.19
C PHE A 1099 4.17 -6.23 -41.49
N MET A 1100 2.84 -6.23 -41.42
CA MET A 1100 2.03 -7.43 -41.65
C MET A 1100 1.96 -7.85 -43.13
N LEU A 1101 2.19 -6.95 -44.09
CA LEU A 1101 2.15 -7.30 -45.51
C LEU A 1101 3.54 -7.57 -46.11
N SER A 1102 4.57 -6.88 -45.60
CA SER A 1102 5.89 -6.83 -46.27
C SER A 1102 7.09 -6.93 -45.32
N ASP A 1103 6.87 -7.29 -44.06
CA ASP A 1103 7.90 -7.38 -43.01
C ASP A 1103 8.70 -6.10 -42.79
N ALA A 1104 8.07 -4.95 -43.08
CA ALA A 1104 8.64 -3.63 -42.91
C ALA A 1104 9.13 -3.40 -41.46
N ILE A 1105 10.00 -2.42 -41.29
CA ILE A 1105 10.63 -2.16 -39.98
C ILE A 1105 9.71 -1.30 -39.12
N LEU A 1106 9.40 -1.77 -37.91
CA LEU A 1106 8.47 -1.06 -37.00
C LEU A 1106 9.16 -0.02 -36.12
N SER A 1107 10.43 -0.25 -35.74
CA SER A 1107 11.16 0.61 -34.79
C SER A 1107 12.66 0.56 -35.03
N LYS A 1108 13.41 1.46 -34.38
CA LYS A 1108 14.89 1.44 -34.38
C LYS A 1108 15.45 0.11 -33.86
N SER A 1109 14.82 -0.46 -32.83
CA SER A 1109 15.18 -1.77 -32.26
C SER A 1109 14.95 -2.91 -33.26
N ASP A 1110 13.80 -2.89 -33.96
CA ASP A 1110 13.50 -3.86 -35.02
C ASP A 1110 14.49 -3.73 -36.20
N PHE A 1111 14.83 -2.49 -36.60
CA PHE A 1111 15.87 -2.24 -37.60
C PHE A 1111 17.21 -2.85 -37.19
N PHE A 1112 17.57 -2.66 -35.92
CA PHE A 1112 18.81 -3.21 -35.37
C PHE A 1112 18.80 -4.74 -35.41
N MET A 1113 17.70 -5.41 -35.08
CA MET A 1113 17.62 -6.87 -35.18
C MET A 1113 17.68 -7.37 -36.63
N GLU A 1114 16.98 -6.71 -37.55
CA GLU A 1114 17.04 -7.05 -38.98
C GLU A 1114 18.49 -6.91 -39.50
N MET A 1115 19.18 -5.82 -39.18
CA MET A 1115 20.56 -5.61 -39.63
C MET A 1115 21.54 -6.61 -39.00
N ARG A 1116 21.37 -6.98 -37.73
CA ARG A 1116 22.17 -8.06 -37.12
C ARG A 1116 22.04 -9.35 -37.92
N LYS A 1117 20.81 -9.78 -38.25
CA LYS A 1117 20.56 -10.98 -39.05
C LYS A 1117 21.18 -10.88 -40.45
N ARG A 1118 20.97 -9.76 -41.15
CA ARG A 1118 21.54 -9.52 -42.49
C ARG A 1118 23.06 -9.62 -42.48
N ILE A 1119 23.72 -9.01 -41.49
CA ILE A 1119 25.18 -9.06 -41.35
C ILE A 1119 25.66 -10.47 -40.99
N SER A 1120 24.99 -11.18 -40.07
CA SER A 1120 25.32 -12.58 -39.79
C SER A 1120 25.14 -13.49 -41.01
N ASN A 1121 24.16 -13.21 -41.89
CA ASN A 1121 23.99 -13.94 -43.16
C ASN A 1121 25.10 -13.61 -44.16
N ILE A 1122 25.53 -12.35 -44.26
CA ILE A 1122 26.72 -11.97 -45.04
C ILE A 1122 27.94 -12.73 -44.52
N LYS A 1123 28.17 -12.74 -43.20
CA LYS A 1123 29.25 -13.49 -42.56
C LYS A 1123 29.21 -14.97 -42.95
N LYS A 1124 28.08 -15.65 -42.77
CA LYS A 1124 27.94 -17.08 -43.14
C LYS A 1124 28.27 -17.33 -44.61
N SER A 1125 27.84 -16.42 -45.50
CA SER A 1125 28.16 -16.48 -46.93
C SER A 1125 29.67 -16.35 -47.19
N ILE A 1126 30.33 -15.37 -46.55
CA ILE A 1126 31.78 -15.15 -46.69
C ILE A 1126 32.57 -16.33 -46.11
N GLU A 1127 32.22 -16.80 -44.91
CA GLU A 1127 32.91 -17.88 -44.23
C GLU A 1127 32.76 -19.23 -44.95
N GLY A 1128 31.58 -19.47 -45.54
CA GLY A 1128 31.32 -20.64 -46.37
C GLY A 1128 32.14 -20.66 -47.66
N ASN A 1129 32.62 -19.50 -48.11
CA ASN A 1129 33.57 -19.32 -49.22
C ASN A 1129 33.23 -20.11 -50.50
N ARG A 1130 31.95 -20.29 -50.82
CA ARG A 1130 31.50 -21.13 -51.94
C ARG A 1130 31.83 -20.52 -53.30
N ASN A 1131 31.85 -19.20 -53.39
CA ASN A 1131 32.18 -18.43 -54.59
C ASN A 1131 33.50 -17.67 -54.42
N ASN A 1132 34.41 -18.19 -53.59
CA ASN A 1132 35.68 -17.54 -53.25
C ASN A 1132 35.52 -16.14 -52.63
N GLU A 1133 34.45 -15.91 -51.87
CA GLU A 1133 34.15 -14.62 -51.25
C GLU A 1133 35.27 -14.11 -50.31
N LYS A 1134 36.04 -15.02 -49.69
CA LYS A 1134 37.20 -14.65 -48.87
C LYS A 1134 38.30 -13.98 -49.70
N GLU A 1135 38.46 -14.34 -50.97
CA GLU A 1135 39.51 -13.77 -51.84
C GLU A 1135 39.36 -12.24 -52.00
N PHE A 1136 38.13 -11.71 -51.92
CA PHE A 1136 37.91 -10.27 -51.96
C PHE A 1136 38.54 -9.51 -50.79
N PHE A 1137 38.86 -10.19 -49.68
CA PHE A 1137 39.53 -9.62 -48.50
C PHE A 1137 41.06 -9.76 -48.54
N TYR A 1138 41.60 -10.31 -49.63
CA TYR A 1138 43.04 -10.44 -49.86
C TYR A 1138 43.47 -9.63 -51.10
N SER A 1139 44.70 -9.14 -51.07
CA SER A 1139 45.36 -8.51 -52.21
C SER A 1139 45.83 -9.57 -53.21
N SER A 1140 46.17 -9.17 -54.43
CA SER A 1140 46.64 -10.07 -55.49
C SER A 1140 47.92 -10.83 -55.14
N ASP A 1141 48.71 -10.33 -54.19
CA ASP A 1141 49.91 -10.97 -53.64
C ASP A 1141 49.61 -11.97 -52.50
N GLY A 1142 48.34 -12.22 -52.20
CA GLY A 1142 47.91 -13.12 -51.13
C GLY A 1142 47.98 -12.53 -49.72
N THR A 1143 48.37 -11.25 -49.56
CA THR A 1143 48.35 -10.57 -48.26
C THR A 1143 46.94 -10.12 -47.87
N SER A 1144 46.63 -10.12 -46.57
CA SER A 1144 45.31 -9.65 -46.10
C SER A 1144 45.18 -8.14 -46.26
N LYS A 1145 44.07 -7.68 -46.85
CA LYS A 1145 43.77 -6.26 -47.04
C LYS A 1145 43.80 -5.49 -45.72
N ASN A 1146 44.05 -4.18 -45.78
CA ASN A 1146 43.98 -3.32 -44.61
C ASN A 1146 42.52 -3.11 -44.16
N GLU A 1147 42.33 -2.58 -42.94
CA GLU A 1147 41.02 -2.39 -42.30
C GLU A 1147 40.03 -1.62 -43.20
N GLU A 1148 40.50 -0.51 -43.79
CA GLU A 1148 39.72 0.33 -44.69
C GLU A 1148 39.26 -0.39 -45.96
N SER A 1149 40.13 -1.20 -46.55
CA SER A 1149 39.82 -1.94 -47.77
C SER A 1149 38.88 -3.12 -47.47
N CYS A 1150 39.00 -3.76 -46.31
CA CYS A 1150 38.05 -4.79 -45.87
C CYS A 1150 36.66 -4.21 -45.61
N ARG A 1151 36.58 -3.03 -44.98
CA ARG A 1151 35.33 -2.28 -44.83
C ARG A 1151 34.70 -1.99 -46.19
N ASP A 1152 35.47 -1.49 -47.16
CA ASP A 1152 34.94 -1.14 -48.48
C ASP A 1152 34.38 -2.37 -49.22
N VAL A 1153 35.01 -3.54 -49.05
CA VAL A 1153 34.47 -4.83 -49.54
C VAL A 1153 33.13 -5.14 -48.87
N LEU A 1154 33.03 -5.04 -47.55
CA LEU A 1154 31.78 -5.28 -46.82
C LEU A 1154 30.67 -4.29 -47.25
N LEU A 1155 31.00 -3.01 -47.39
CA LEU A 1155 30.08 -1.97 -47.84
C LEU A 1155 29.53 -2.28 -49.24
N ASN A 1156 30.38 -2.72 -50.15
CA ASN A 1156 29.94 -3.14 -51.49
C ASN A 1156 28.98 -4.35 -51.42
N ILE A 1157 29.26 -5.34 -50.56
CA ILE A 1157 28.35 -6.48 -50.38
C ILE A 1157 27.00 -6.02 -49.81
N LEU A 1158 27.00 -5.10 -48.85
CA LEU A 1158 25.78 -4.54 -48.25
C LEU A 1158 24.94 -3.82 -49.31
N ASN A 1159 25.55 -2.95 -50.12
CA ASN A 1159 24.85 -2.27 -51.21
C ASN A 1159 24.32 -3.26 -52.25
N LEU A 1160 25.16 -4.19 -52.74
CA LEU A 1160 24.72 -5.19 -53.73
C LEU A 1160 23.55 -6.06 -53.26
N LYS A 1161 23.48 -6.40 -51.97
CA LYS A 1161 22.43 -7.28 -51.43
C LYS A 1161 21.19 -6.53 -50.96
N TYR A 1162 21.34 -5.34 -50.39
CA TYR A 1162 20.31 -4.69 -49.59
C TYR A 1162 20.01 -3.23 -49.99
N GLU A 1163 20.55 -2.75 -51.12
CA GLU A 1163 20.30 -1.38 -51.60
C GLU A 1163 18.82 -1.04 -51.79
N LYS A 1164 17.92 -2.01 -51.96
CA LYS A 1164 16.49 -1.74 -52.15
C LYS A 1164 15.86 -1.03 -50.95
N ASP A 1165 16.27 -1.42 -49.74
CA ASP A 1165 15.60 -0.98 -48.50
C ASP A 1165 16.56 -0.32 -47.49
N VAL A 1166 17.88 -0.46 -47.69
CA VAL A 1166 18.91 0.06 -46.77
C VAL A 1166 19.86 0.97 -47.54
N ILE A 1167 20.13 2.14 -46.97
CA ILE A 1167 21.20 3.04 -47.42
C ILE A 1167 22.45 2.69 -46.63
N ALA A 1168 23.44 2.07 -47.28
CA ALA A 1168 24.75 1.84 -46.69
C ALA A 1168 25.77 2.81 -47.27
N THR A 1169 26.28 3.71 -46.43
CA THR A 1169 27.21 4.77 -46.86
C THR A 1169 28.52 4.73 -46.11
N LYS A 1170 29.57 5.26 -46.77
CA LYS A 1170 30.87 5.52 -46.17
C LYS A 1170 30.89 6.93 -45.60
N GLU A 1171 31.50 7.01 -44.43
CA GLU A 1171 31.75 8.18 -43.58
C GLU A 1171 32.07 9.53 -44.27
N LYS A 1172 32.78 9.53 -45.42
CA LYS A 1172 33.39 10.74 -46.00
C LYS A 1172 32.39 11.79 -46.51
N TYR A 1173 31.10 11.48 -46.54
CA TYR A 1173 30.05 12.30 -47.13
C TYR A 1173 29.10 12.98 -46.11
N GLU A 1174 29.18 12.68 -44.80
CA GLU A 1174 28.18 13.17 -43.82
C GLU A 1174 28.66 14.14 -42.71
N ALA A 1175 29.89 14.06 -42.13
CA ALA A 1175 30.60 15.12 -41.33
C ALA A 1175 31.78 14.59 -40.45
N VAL A 1176 32.59 15.52 -39.92
CA VAL A 1176 33.98 15.47 -39.35
C VAL A 1176 34.35 14.42 -38.27
N ASN A 1177 33.45 13.60 -37.71
CA ASN A 1177 33.81 12.61 -36.67
C ASN A 1177 33.36 11.19 -37.03
N ARG A 1178 34.34 10.26 -37.03
CA ARG A 1178 34.50 9.07 -37.88
C ARG A 1178 33.93 7.69 -37.40
N VAL A 1179 32.96 7.08 -38.11
CA VAL A 1179 32.54 5.65 -38.07
C VAL A 1179 32.77 5.04 -39.44
N ASP A 1180 33.19 3.79 -39.51
CA ASP A 1180 33.42 3.11 -40.77
C ASP A 1180 32.20 3.02 -41.73
N ILE A 1181 31.04 2.52 -41.29
CA ILE A 1181 29.84 2.38 -42.14
C ILE A 1181 28.60 2.89 -41.41
N ASN A 1182 27.80 3.70 -42.10
CA ASN A 1182 26.47 4.12 -41.65
C ASN A 1182 25.38 3.34 -42.40
N LEU A 1183 24.39 2.84 -41.67
CA LEU A 1183 23.21 2.17 -42.21
C LEU A 1183 21.96 2.95 -41.84
N LYS A 1184 21.17 3.37 -42.83
CA LYS A 1184 19.85 3.99 -42.64
C LYS A 1184 18.76 3.17 -43.33
N TYR A 1185 17.60 3.05 -42.69
CA TYR A 1185 16.43 2.48 -43.34
C TYR A 1185 15.85 3.47 -44.35
N LYS A 1186 15.63 3.04 -45.60
CA LYS A 1186 15.20 3.97 -46.67
C LYS A 1186 13.84 4.60 -46.44
N ALA A 1187 12.90 3.84 -45.89
CA ALA A 1187 11.55 4.35 -45.64
C ALA A 1187 11.48 5.30 -44.43
N GLU A 1188 12.44 5.22 -43.51
CA GLU A 1188 12.49 6.06 -42.31
C GLU A 1188 13.96 6.34 -41.92
N LEU A 1189 14.50 7.47 -42.38
CA LEU A 1189 15.94 7.76 -42.32
C LEU A 1189 16.47 7.97 -40.89
N ASN A 1190 15.59 8.20 -39.91
CA ASN A 1190 15.98 8.31 -38.50
C ASN A 1190 16.27 6.93 -37.85
N PHE A 1191 15.96 5.82 -38.53
CA PHE A 1191 16.38 4.48 -38.12
C PHE A 1191 17.80 4.25 -38.64
N GLU A 1192 18.76 4.54 -37.75
CA GLU A 1192 20.18 4.61 -38.08
C GLU A 1192 21.01 3.69 -37.18
N ILE A 1193 21.96 2.96 -37.79
CA ILE A 1193 22.90 2.07 -37.09
C ILE A 1193 24.31 2.36 -37.59
N GLN A 1194 25.24 2.45 -36.64
CA GLN A 1194 26.65 2.72 -36.92
C GLN A 1194 27.47 1.43 -36.81
N ILE A 1195 28.27 1.10 -37.83
CA ILE A 1195 29.19 -0.05 -37.81
C ILE A 1195 30.64 0.42 -37.73
N GLU A 1196 31.31 0.11 -36.64
CA GLU A 1196 32.76 0.31 -36.48
C GLU A 1196 33.50 -0.98 -36.83
N CYS A 1197 34.44 -0.93 -37.78
CA CYS A 1197 35.18 -2.09 -38.25
C CYS A 1197 36.60 -2.11 -37.65
N LYS A 1198 37.08 -3.32 -37.32
CA LYS A 1198 38.49 -3.53 -36.93
C LYS A 1198 39.09 -4.76 -37.56
N LYS A 1199 40.38 -4.69 -37.88
CA LYS A 1199 41.19 -5.88 -38.17
C LYS A 1199 41.68 -6.51 -36.86
N ASP A 1200 41.75 -7.83 -36.78
CA ASP A 1200 42.24 -8.57 -35.60
C ASP A 1200 43.66 -8.16 -35.11
N LYS A 1201 44.51 -7.70 -36.02
CA LYS A 1201 45.86 -7.15 -35.75
C LYS A 1201 45.85 -5.74 -35.16
N ASN A 1202 44.70 -5.05 -35.11
CA ASN A 1202 44.62 -3.68 -34.61
C ASN A 1202 45.02 -3.62 -33.12
N LYS A 1203 45.85 -2.62 -32.77
CA LYS A 1203 46.35 -2.42 -31.39
C LYS A 1203 45.23 -2.02 -30.45
N ASP A 1204 44.24 -1.27 -30.95
CA ASP A 1204 43.12 -0.74 -30.17
C ASP A 1204 41.87 -1.60 -30.27
N LEU A 1205 41.97 -2.83 -30.79
CA LEU A 1205 40.85 -3.75 -31.00
C LEU A 1205 39.89 -3.87 -29.80
N TYR A 1206 40.40 -3.88 -28.58
CA TYR A 1206 39.56 -4.01 -27.37
C TYR A 1206 39.05 -2.67 -26.82
N LYS A 1207 39.75 -1.57 -27.10
CA LYS A 1207 39.36 -0.22 -26.66
C LYS A 1207 38.35 0.42 -27.61
N GLY A 1208 38.42 0.09 -28.90
CA GLY A 1208 37.58 0.65 -29.95
C GLY A 1208 36.07 0.48 -29.72
N VAL A 1209 35.64 -0.59 -29.05
CA VAL A 1209 34.21 -0.77 -28.68
C VAL A 1209 33.71 0.44 -27.88
N LYS A 1210 34.47 0.89 -26.89
CA LYS A 1210 34.10 2.04 -26.07
C LYS A 1210 34.50 3.36 -26.74
N ASP A 1211 35.79 3.51 -27.01
CA ASP A 1211 36.38 4.79 -27.41
C ASP A 1211 35.96 5.24 -28.82
N GLN A 1212 35.56 4.31 -29.69
CA GLN A 1212 35.25 4.61 -31.09
C GLN A 1212 33.78 4.40 -31.44
N LEU A 1213 33.12 3.34 -30.96
CA LEU A 1213 31.69 3.13 -31.25
C LEU A 1213 30.78 3.82 -30.23
N ILE A 1214 30.96 3.57 -28.93
CA ILE A 1214 30.04 4.08 -27.90
C ILE A 1214 30.22 5.57 -27.67
N ASP A 1215 31.41 6.01 -27.26
CA ASP A 1215 31.65 7.38 -26.77
C ASP A 1215 31.43 8.43 -27.86
N LYS A 1216 31.64 8.06 -29.13
CA LYS A 1216 31.51 8.97 -30.28
C LYS A 1216 30.12 8.96 -30.94
N TYR A 1217 29.36 7.88 -30.82
CA TYR A 1217 28.10 7.71 -31.55
C TYR A 1217 26.92 7.36 -30.67
N ILE A 1218 27.00 6.24 -29.94
CA ILE A 1218 25.83 5.76 -29.20
C ILE A 1218 25.44 6.73 -28.09
N LEU A 1219 26.41 7.44 -27.51
CA LEU A 1219 26.16 8.38 -26.43
C LEU A 1219 25.34 9.61 -26.86
N ASN A 1220 25.50 10.10 -28.10
CA ASN A 1220 24.99 11.41 -28.52
C ASN A 1220 24.36 11.48 -29.93
N LYS A 1221 24.45 10.44 -30.75
CA LYS A 1221 24.05 10.48 -32.18
C LYS A 1221 23.02 9.42 -32.55
N VAL A 1222 23.34 8.14 -32.33
CA VAL A 1222 22.48 7.00 -32.71
C VAL A 1222 22.18 6.15 -31.49
N GLU A 1223 21.16 5.32 -31.57
CA GLU A 1223 20.78 4.46 -30.44
C GLU A 1223 21.50 3.10 -30.46
N TYR A 1224 21.85 2.60 -31.65
CA TYR A 1224 22.38 1.26 -31.86
C TYR A 1224 23.65 1.25 -32.69
N GLY A 1225 24.52 0.27 -32.45
CA GLY A 1225 25.78 0.11 -33.16
C GLY A 1225 26.26 -1.34 -33.29
N ILE A 1226 27.13 -1.57 -34.26
CA ILE A 1226 27.74 -2.87 -34.54
C ILE A 1226 29.25 -2.71 -34.53
N TYR A 1227 29.94 -3.57 -33.78
CA TYR A 1227 31.39 -3.66 -33.78
C TYR A 1227 31.83 -4.90 -34.56
N LEU A 1228 32.39 -4.70 -35.75
CA LEU A 1228 32.69 -5.77 -36.68
C LEU A 1228 34.19 -6.04 -36.77
N VAL A 1229 34.58 -7.30 -36.60
CA VAL A 1229 36.00 -7.70 -36.63
C VAL A 1229 36.29 -8.60 -37.82
N PHE A 1230 37.26 -8.20 -38.64
CA PHE A 1230 37.85 -9.02 -39.70
C PHE A 1230 38.99 -9.86 -39.12
N TYR A 1231 38.77 -11.17 -38.99
CA TYR A 1231 39.72 -12.09 -38.35
C TYR A 1231 40.52 -12.87 -39.38
N PHE A 1232 41.83 -12.65 -39.42
CA PHE A 1232 42.77 -13.30 -40.34
C PHE A 1232 43.71 -14.29 -39.63
N GLY A 1233 43.53 -14.51 -38.32
CA GLY A 1233 44.39 -15.38 -37.52
C GLY A 1233 45.63 -14.71 -36.94
N ASN A 1234 45.70 -13.36 -36.93
CA ASN A 1234 46.85 -12.64 -36.38
C ASN A 1234 46.91 -12.68 -34.84
N ARG A 1235 45.82 -13.09 -34.18
CA ARG A 1235 45.79 -13.39 -32.74
C ARG A 1235 45.54 -14.88 -32.55
N LEU A 1236 46.37 -15.54 -31.74
CA LEU A 1236 46.42 -17.01 -31.62
C LEU A 1236 45.13 -17.68 -31.10
N ASN A 1237 44.21 -16.95 -30.47
CA ASN A 1237 43.01 -17.55 -29.86
C ASN A 1237 41.72 -16.76 -30.17
N PHE A 1238 40.97 -17.26 -31.16
CA PHE A 1238 39.65 -16.74 -31.57
C PHE A 1238 38.62 -16.70 -30.42
N LYS A 1239 38.49 -17.79 -29.65
CA LYS A 1239 37.52 -17.89 -28.55
C LYS A 1239 37.82 -16.88 -27.44
N LEU A 1240 39.09 -16.70 -27.10
CA LEU A 1240 39.54 -15.74 -26.10
C LEU A 1240 39.29 -14.30 -26.58
N MET A 1241 39.63 -13.98 -27.83
CA MET A 1241 39.39 -12.66 -28.42
C MET A 1241 37.90 -12.29 -28.38
N ASN A 1242 37.01 -13.19 -28.82
CA ASN A 1242 35.57 -12.99 -28.79
C ASN A 1242 35.05 -12.76 -27.36
N THR A 1243 35.50 -13.57 -26.41
CA THR A 1243 35.15 -13.41 -24.99
C THR A 1243 35.60 -12.06 -24.44
N LEU A 1244 36.82 -11.62 -24.76
CA LEU A 1244 37.35 -10.34 -24.32
C LEU A 1244 36.61 -9.16 -24.94
N LEU A 1245 36.27 -9.21 -26.22
CA LEU A 1245 35.48 -8.18 -26.90
C LEU A 1245 34.10 -8.00 -26.26
N LYS A 1246 33.38 -9.11 -26.01
CA LYS A 1246 32.08 -9.06 -25.34
C LYS A 1246 32.16 -8.47 -23.92
N LYS A 1247 33.23 -8.77 -23.17
CA LYS A 1247 33.48 -8.18 -21.84
C LYS A 1247 33.81 -6.68 -21.88
N LYS A 1248 34.09 -6.09 -23.05
CA LYS A 1248 34.40 -4.66 -23.20
C LYS A 1248 33.18 -3.79 -23.44
N ILE A 1249 32.01 -4.38 -23.74
CA ILE A 1249 30.76 -3.61 -23.79
C ILE A 1249 30.36 -3.26 -22.35
N PRO A 1250 30.19 -1.97 -21.99
CA PRO A 1250 29.64 -1.60 -20.69
C PRO A 1250 28.21 -2.14 -20.55
N ASN A 1251 27.82 -2.53 -19.33
CA ASN A 1251 26.54 -3.21 -19.08
C ASN A 1251 25.31 -2.46 -19.63
N GLU A 1252 25.34 -1.12 -19.61
CA GLU A 1252 24.26 -0.27 -20.12
C GLU A 1252 24.11 -0.29 -21.66
N TYR A 1253 25.13 -0.71 -22.40
CA TYR A 1253 25.11 -0.80 -23.87
C TYR A 1253 25.02 -2.23 -24.41
N THR A 1254 24.86 -3.23 -23.55
CA THR A 1254 24.84 -4.66 -23.96
C THR A 1254 23.78 -5.00 -25.01
N ASP A 1255 22.68 -4.25 -25.03
CA ASP A 1255 21.59 -4.43 -26.00
C ASP A 1255 21.60 -3.40 -27.13
N LYS A 1256 22.48 -2.41 -27.01
CA LYS A 1256 22.68 -1.35 -28.00
C LYS A 1256 23.85 -1.66 -28.94
N VAL A 1257 24.76 -2.53 -28.52
CA VAL A 1257 25.97 -2.90 -29.27
C VAL A 1257 25.98 -4.38 -29.60
N PHE A 1258 26.13 -4.70 -30.88
CA PHE A 1258 26.33 -6.07 -31.35
C PHE A 1258 27.77 -6.27 -31.84
N ILE A 1259 28.44 -7.34 -31.39
CA ILE A 1259 29.77 -7.70 -31.90
C ILE A 1259 29.62 -8.83 -32.92
N GLU A 1260 30.14 -8.62 -34.11
CA GLU A 1260 30.22 -9.65 -35.15
C GLU A 1260 31.67 -9.86 -35.58
N ILE A 1261 32.08 -11.12 -35.78
CA ILE A 1261 33.44 -11.47 -36.17
C ILE A 1261 33.37 -12.34 -37.41
N ILE A 1262 34.01 -11.92 -38.50
CA ILE A 1262 34.08 -12.66 -39.76
C ILE A 1262 35.42 -13.39 -39.83
N ASP A 1263 35.39 -14.73 -39.86
CA ASP A 1263 36.58 -15.57 -40.01
C ASP A 1263 37.04 -15.65 -41.46
N LEU A 1264 38.05 -14.84 -41.78
CA LEU A 1264 38.64 -14.70 -43.10
C LEU A 1264 39.89 -15.56 -43.29
N ARG A 1265 40.27 -16.40 -42.33
CA ARG A 1265 41.40 -17.31 -42.51
C ARG A 1265 41.20 -18.16 -43.77
N LYS A 1266 42.24 -18.24 -44.59
CA LYS A 1266 42.37 -19.27 -45.62
C LYS A 1266 42.77 -20.57 -44.92
N ASN A 1267 42.10 -21.67 -45.29
CA ASN A 1267 42.50 -23.00 -44.86
C ASN A 1267 43.80 -23.42 -45.55
#